data_AF-A0A542BUG3-F1
#
_entry.id   AF-A0A542BUG3-F1
#
_cell.length_a   1.000
_cell.length_b   1.000
_cell.length_c   1.000
_cell.angle_alpha   90.00
_cell.angle_beta   90.00
_cell.angle_gamma   90.00
#
_symmetry.space_group_name_H-M   'P 1'
#
loop_
_entity.id
_entity.type
_entity.pdbx_description
1 polymer ?
#
loop_
_entity_poly.entity_id
_entity_poly.type
_entity_poly.pdbx_seq_one_letter_code
_entity_poly.pdbx_strand_id
1 'polypeptide(L)'
;MSKRSPLFKHKPLAWAKSEVKLATHTDTPAGKASDPLYTMLWVDQALPEKGEANTGPHLLLSRHTVPANLPEGWIGMVAVGAEAIGAVLDEQAWQTVAVLSEGEEEDVAQALAVLQAKPVPRLVLLKRTGALGDAGLSGLVRTARQEQPERVLRYIECLAEQLTQALSLCLRGDIEEECRLSDSGGVQSPRLQRYQAQKSDSAGIRAGATYVISGGMGALGQVATGYLAEQGATHILLLSRTAYSPTDLPTLGDNVAVASLTCDVADRRQVEAIPAWLNAQGWPAIAGVIHIAGLLTDGTLLKQTPSMLDHARAVKVNGAQHLHDILAPDDFIVLYSSAAAAFGSVGQASYAAANSGLDALAERWAQAGEKALSIQWGAWSENGMAVRHDAVRRAESAGFGAISNALGCEMLDKLLSSGSAGTFLVSPITWARVKLTSPLIEGLKPHPSVSPMEGVQDVRQMIREAVWETVGESVDDDVALLENGLDSLGSMSLRNRIASSLKMGLPATFALENPDINAMVRYVMAEQPAIGAALSNAQPERAMPSLPVLVIGAGVGGLGFARQLEKNGLSVVVLEKNDWAGGVWKNLANDDSKLQIDSPAYDFDSNRLPLIGDHRWNKGFPSRAEILEGAGMIAETLKGEVLFGCEVQQVEKKGENEYLVTYLKDGKSHSMLVSGVAAMTGGLHRPVQHRFRDEEYFVGHIGLGISNDTEVTTFNGASVVIVGHGAFAIENMRTALENGAKHVTLLCRRRNLVLSTFCNWLLNANNGVMPVADVVEIMRPFYQACGIDIETLPSISRDTNGDLLLDQTTVPPGSDLFFLAQMLGKLTIVEDEVARMTDHGVLTLKGQEIEADVFLKCFGSDTDTTLLPGIFGQDMAVKGLWINGDPNLFTYNDGAQVPRKVRTLLCSSYAFFVQAFARAYIHFRENPSVFSNSLSRIMTESQKTTNAERIFMELWDFIEPAKKAVAARTSELYPFDRFQVERENEWRNYAQLLGASEGEMTALWQLLEPAMSILHRRNPTMPVEKRYTHERFGTMSVYVPRRRRVLFLSGQGTNARLAKSLLERTGWSARTDLEFVIPDAPYEMPAFTNEIQLQQIGLTQLVESGVYDTQGKYREWKAGFERLWEEFHGTEPQEISSQDRDIWRSTLTYVRELTQNYGPFEGISGFCEGAAVASVALHLQHLGEDLGLQDIKFFIAMSPWRSPIHEREGLFNKVGGLPLPMLQIVGDNDMPVFLAEAPHFKRGYNGAMEYRHTGQHVYPPLTTALAQKLNQLIMQSEQ
;
A
#
# COMPACT_ATOMS: atom_id res chain seq x y z
N MET A 1 7.08 76.50 28.94
CA MET A 1 6.26 76.31 27.72
C MET A 1 6.35 74.84 27.33
N SER A 2 5.33 74.06 27.04
CA SER A 2 3.89 74.27 26.91
C SER A 2 3.24 72.86 26.92
N LYS A 3 2.23 72.67 27.80
CA LYS A 3 0.90 72.00 27.67
C LYS A 3 0.76 70.79 26.71
N ARG A 4 -0.03 69.73 26.95
CA ARG A 4 -1.09 69.38 27.92
C ARG A 4 -1.44 67.88 27.73
N SER A 5 -1.42 67.13 28.84
CA SER A 5 -2.25 65.99 29.31
C SER A 5 -3.61 65.66 28.64
N PRO A 6 -4.31 64.54 28.98
CA PRO A 6 -3.88 63.19 29.44
C PRO A 6 -4.86 61.98 29.14
N LEU A 7 -4.60 60.82 29.77
CA LEU A 7 -5.51 59.79 30.34
C LEU A 7 -5.91 58.51 29.53
N PHE A 8 -5.38 57.38 30.02
CA PHE A 8 -5.88 55.99 30.12
C PHE A 8 -6.05 55.05 28.90
N LYS A 9 -5.26 53.96 28.98
CA LYS A 9 -5.56 52.50 28.88
C LYS A 9 -6.03 51.82 27.57
N HIS A 10 -5.34 50.69 27.32
CA HIS A 10 -5.68 49.49 26.52
C HIS A 10 -5.62 49.55 24.98
N LYS A 11 -4.65 48.82 24.38
CA LYS A 11 -4.88 47.50 23.74
C LYS A 11 -3.59 46.92 23.10
N PRO A 12 -3.26 45.63 23.29
CA PRO A 12 -2.42 44.86 22.36
C PRO A 12 -3.26 44.43 21.13
N LEU A 13 -2.61 44.30 19.96
CA LEU A 13 -3.26 43.81 18.72
C LEU A 13 -3.41 42.28 18.71
N ALA A 14 -4.45 41.82 18.02
CA ALA A 14 -5.09 40.51 18.17
C ALA A 14 -4.50 39.40 17.30
N TRP A 15 -3.73 38.51 17.92
CA TRP A 15 -3.70 37.04 17.70
C TRP A 15 -2.79 36.32 18.71
N ALA A 16 -2.08 37.06 19.56
CA ALA A 16 -1.43 36.51 20.75
C ALA A 16 -2.43 36.36 21.91
N LYS A 17 -3.33 35.36 21.86
CA LYS A 17 -3.96 34.70 23.02
C LYS A 17 -4.84 33.53 22.59
N SER A 18 -4.27 32.33 22.60
CA SER A 18 -4.91 31.17 23.19
C SER A 18 -3.89 30.49 24.10
N GLU A 19 -3.82 30.95 25.35
CA GLU A 19 -3.40 30.10 26.44
C GLU A 19 -4.36 28.91 26.47
N VAL A 20 -3.88 27.73 26.08
CA VAL A 20 -4.53 26.49 26.50
C VAL A 20 -4.23 26.38 27.99
N LYS A 21 -5.29 26.52 28.80
CA LYS A 21 -5.30 26.15 30.21
C LYS A 21 -4.76 24.72 30.34
N LEU A 22 -3.60 24.54 30.95
CA LEU A 22 -3.35 23.29 31.67
C LEU A 22 -4.41 23.23 32.77
N ALA A 23 -5.34 22.28 32.67
CA ALA A 23 -6.15 21.90 33.80
C ALA A 23 -5.20 21.36 34.87
N THR A 24 -5.03 22.13 35.95
CA THR A 24 -4.57 21.62 37.24
C THR A 24 -5.63 20.62 37.71
N HIS A 25 -5.45 19.34 37.39
CA HIS A 25 -6.10 18.29 38.17
C HIS A 25 -5.44 18.28 39.54
N THR A 26 -6.30 18.56 40.52
CA THR A 26 -6.09 18.53 41.96
C THR A 26 -5.39 17.27 42.42
N ASP A 27 -4.49 17.47 43.39
CA ASP A 27 -3.81 16.47 44.19
C ASP A 27 -4.58 15.16 44.36
N THR A 28 -4.11 14.13 43.67
CA THR A 28 -4.21 12.76 44.14
C THR A 28 -2.77 12.33 44.41
N PRO A 29 -2.42 11.83 45.60
CA PRO A 29 -1.03 11.72 46.03
C PRO A 29 -0.26 10.84 45.04
N ALA A 30 0.78 11.42 44.46
CA ALA A 30 1.73 10.72 43.60
C ALA A 30 2.27 9.49 44.35
N GLY A 31 1.72 8.32 44.02
CA GLY A 31 2.46 7.09 44.20
C GLY A 31 3.76 7.25 43.44
N LYS A 32 4.89 7.27 44.16
CA LYS A 32 6.24 7.37 43.57
C LYS A 32 6.29 6.55 42.28
N ALA A 33 6.61 7.21 41.16
CA ALA A 33 6.84 6.53 39.89
C ALA A 33 7.83 5.38 40.13
N SER A 34 7.46 4.18 39.67
CA SER A 34 8.29 2.98 39.77
C SER A 34 9.63 3.21 39.08
N ASP A 35 10.73 2.71 39.66
CA ASP A 35 12.05 2.70 39.02
C ASP A 35 11.93 2.03 37.63
N PRO A 36 12.27 2.73 36.51
CA PRO A 36 12.05 2.24 35.16
C PRO A 36 13.12 1.23 34.70
N LEU A 37 14.01 0.79 35.59
CA LEU A 37 15.17 -0.03 35.28
C LEU A 37 15.04 -1.48 35.77
N TYR A 38 15.25 -2.44 34.87
CA TYR A 38 15.06 -3.87 35.11
C TYR A 38 16.18 -4.72 34.49
N THR A 39 16.38 -5.93 35.02
CA THR A 39 17.31 -6.94 34.51
C THR A 39 16.63 -8.32 34.48
N MET A 40 17.11 -9.21 33.62
CA MET A 40 16.69 -10.61 33.58
C MET A 40 17.57 -11.47 34.49
N LEU A 41 16.97 -12.36 35.25
CA LEU A 41 17.63 -13.35 36.11
C LEU A 41 17.10 -14.74 35.78
N TRP A 42 18.02 -15.70 35.70
CA TRP A 42 17.68 -17.10 35.52
C TRP A 42 17.58 -17.77 36.89
N VAL A 43 16.40 -18.29 37.21
CA VAL A 43 16.10 -18.94 38.50
C VAL A 43 15.88 -20.44 38.29
N ASP A 44 16.33 -21.26 39.23
CA ASP A 44 16.13 -22.71 39.16
C ASP A 44 14.64 -23.07 39.21
N GLN A 45 14.20 -23.87 38.26
CA GLN A 45 12.85 -24.40 38.19
C GLN A 45 12.79 -25.75 38.91
N ALA A 46 11.97 -25.85 39.96
CA ALA A 46 11.70 -27.12 40.63
C ALA A 46 10.75 -27.98 39.76
N LEU A 47 11.26 -29.05 39.17
CA LEU A 47 10.47 -30.02 38.41
C LEU A 47 10.19 -31.29 39.25
N PRO A 48 8.94 -31.81 39.24
CA PRO A 48 8.63 -33.09 39.88
C PRO A 48 9.34 -34.26 39.18
N GLU A 49 9.74 -35.29 39.96
CA GLU A 49 10.48 -36.47 39.47
C GLU A 49 9.75 -37.25 38.35
N LYS A 50 8.41 -37.18 38.32
CA LYS A 50 7.57 -37.73 37.23
C LYS A 50 6.62 -36.64 36.73
N GLY A 51 6.80 -36.23 35.48
CA GLY A 51 5.85 -35.37 34.75
C GLY A 51 5.04 -36.19 33.74
N GLU A 52 3.80 -35.78 33.47
CA GLU A 52 3.02 -36.35 32.36
C GLU A 52 3.74 -36.04 31.03
N ALA A 53 4.12 -37.10 30.31
CA ALA A 53 4.76 -37.01 29.01
C ALA A 53 3.71 -37.14 27.89
N ASN A 54 3.77 -36.25 26.91
CA ASN A 54 2.89 -36.30 25.75
C ASN A 54 3.16 -37.56 24.90
N THR A 55 2.12 -38.34 24.59
CA THR A 55 2.22 -39.59 23.80
C THR A 55 1.90 -39.31 22.32
N GLY A 56 2.63 -39.95 21.39
CA GLY A 56 2.43 -39.81 19.94
C GLY A 56 3.72 -39.55 19.17
N PRO A 57 3.64 -39.32 17.84
CA PRO A 57 4.81 -39.08 17.00
C PRO A 57 5.41 -37.69 17.26
N HIS A 58 6.72 -37.63 17.48
CA HIS A 58 7.47 -36.39 17.72
C HIS A 58 8.54 -36.19 16.64
N LEU A 59 8.69 -34.95 16.17
CA LEU A 59 9.60 -34.58 15.09
C LEU A 59 10.72 -33.69 15.62
N LEU A 60 11.97 -34.06 15.37
CA LEU A 60 13.13 -33.19 15.46
C LEU A 60 13.49 -32.70 14.06
N LEU A 61 13.28 -31.41 13.80
CA LEU A 61 13.62 -30.74 12.55
C LEU A 61 14.96 -30.01 12.69
N SER A 62 15.87 -30.18 11.74
CA SER A 62 17.13 -29.44 11.68
C SER A 62 17.49 -29.08 10.23
N ARG A 63 18.43 -28.14 10.04
CA ARG A 63 19.09 -27.89 8.73
C ARG A 63 20.14 -28.94 8.40
N HIS A 64 20.69 -29.61 9.40
CA HIS A 64 21.78 -30.56 9.27
C HIS A 64 21.39 -31.93 9.83
N THR A 65 22.08 -32.98 9.40
CA THR A 65 21.82 -34.34 9.93
C THR A 65 22.24 -34.43 11.39
N VAL A 66 21.29 -34.78 12.26
CA VAL A 66 21.52 -34.97 13.70
C VAL A 66 21.94 -36.43 13.98
N PRO A 67 22.87 -36.71 14.93
CA PRO A 67 23.28 -38.07 15.27
C PRO A 67 22.11 -38.99 15.66
N ALA A 68 22.19 -40.27 15.26
CA ALA A 68 21.08 -41.23 15.28
C ALA A 68 20.53 -41.66 16.67
N ASN A 69 21.11 -41.20 17.78
CA ASN A 69 20.70 -41.58 19.13
C ASN A 69 19.61 -40.65 19.68
N LEU A 70 18.43 -40.62 19.04
CA LEU A 70 17.27 -39.87 19.52
C LEU A 70 16.51 -40.66 20.61
N PRO A 71 15.82 -40.00 21.56
CA PRO A 71 14.95 -40.68 22.51
C PRO A 71 13.83 -41.46 21.79
N GLU A 72 13.32 -42.51 22.44
CA GLU A 72 12.21 -43.31 21.89
C GLU A 72 11.01 -42.43 21.52
N GLY A 73 10.49 -42.60 20.29
CA GLY A 73 9.36 -41.83 19.76
C GLY A 73 9.70 -40.55 18.99
N TRP A 74 10.98 -40.16 18.92
CA TRP A 74 11.47 -39.04 18.09
C TRP A 74 11.95 -39.48 16.72
N ILE A 75 11.55 -38.73 15.70
CA ILE A 75 12.01 -38.89 14.31
C ILE A 75 12.81 -37.64 13.94
N GLY A 76 14.06 -37.82 13.50
CA GLY A 76 14.91 -36.72 13.05
C GLY A 76 14.81 -36.53 11.54
N MET A 77 14.56 -35.29 11.09
CA MET A 77 14.47 -34.95 9.67
C MET A 77 15.21 -33.67 9.35
N VAL A 78 15.75 -33.61 8.14
CA VAL A 78 16.42 -32.43 7.58
C VAL A 78 15.49 -31.76 6.59
N ALA A 79 15.16 -30.49 6.81
CA ALA A 79 14.37 -29.71 5.85
C ALA A 79 14.77 -28.24 5.86
N VAL A 80 15.00 -27.68 4.68
CA VAL A 80 15.40 -26.28 4.49
C VAL A 80 14.47 -25.62 3.48
N GLY A 81 13.98 -24.43 3.81
CA GLY A 81 13.03 -23.69 2.98
C GLY A 81 11.56 -24.03 3.26
N ALA A 82 10.68 -23.08 3.02
CA ALA A 82 9.27 -23.16 3.40
C ALA A 82 8.53 -24.36 2.78
N GLU A 83 8.85 -24.71 1.53
CA GLU A 83 8.22 -25.82 0.81
C GLU A 83 8.60 -27.18 1.44
N ALA A 84 9.89 -27.43 1.70
CA ALA A 84 10.35 -28.66 2.32
C ALA A 84 9.86 -28.81 3.77
N ILE A 85 9.83 -27.70 4.53
CA ILE A 85 9.29 -27.67 5.90
C ILE A 85 7.80 -28.00 5.87
N GLY A 86 7.03 -27.40 4.95
CA GLY A 86 5.61 -27.71 4.77
C GLY A 86 5.37 -29.19 4.47
N ALA A 87 6.15 -29.77 3.55
CA ALA A 87 6.05 -31.18 3.19
C ALA A 87 6.28 -32.10 4.40
N VAL A 88 7.33 -31.87 5.19
CA VAL A 88 7.66 -32.66 6.38
C VAL A 88 6.57 -32.55 7.46
N LEU A 89 6.01 -31.36 7.67
CA LEU A 89 4.94 -31.15 8.64
C LEU A 89 3.62 -31.80 8.20
N ASP A 90 3.40 -32.02 6.90
CA ASP A 90 2.22 -32.68 6.36
C ASP A 90 2.34 -34.21 6.24
N GLU A 91 3.52 -34.80 6.45
CA GLU A 91 3.72 -36.26 6.38
C GLU A 91 2.84 -37.03 7.38
N GLN A 92 2.62 -36.46 8.58
CA GLN A 92 1.72 -37.03 9.58
C GLN A 92 1.31 -35.99 10.65
N ALA A 93 0.36 -36.37 11.51
CA ALA A 93 -0.10 -35.53 12.61
C ALA A 93 0.89 -35.55 13.80
N TRP A 94 1.95 -34.75 13.70
CA TRP A 94 2.96 -34.58 14.75
C TRP A 94 2.35 -33.98 16.03
N GLN A 95 2.67 -34.57 17.19
CA GLN A 95 2.23 -34.06 18.50
C GLN A 95 3.16 -32.97 19.04
N THR A 96 4.46 -33.17 18.86
CA THR A 96 5.50 -32.19 19.21
C THR A 96 6.46 -32.06 18.04
N VAL A 97 6.73 -30.82 17.63
CA VAL A 97 7.82 -30.49 16.69
C VAL A 97 8.87 -29.69 17.45
N ALA A 98 10.09 -30.20 17.51
CA ALA A 98 11.25 -29.44 17.97
C ALA A 98 12.09 -29.01 16.77
N VAL A 99 12.39 -27.72 16.67
CA VAL A 99 13.30 -27.16 15.67
C VAL A 99 14.63 -26.95 16.35
N LEU A 100 15.63 -27.76 15.98
CA LEU A 100 16.99 -27.65 16.48
C LEU A 100 17.76 -26.61 15.68
N SER A 101 18.17 -25.58 16.39
CA SER A 101 19.17 -24.63 15.93
C SER A 101 20.56 -25.24 16.01
N GLU A 102 21.34 -25.07 14.96
CA GLU A 102 22.75 -25.48 14.90
C GLU A 102 23.70 -24.32 15.19
N GLY A 103 23.14 -23.13 15.46
CA GLY A 103 23.90 -21.93 15.83
C GLY A 103 24.16 -20.98 14.68
N GLU A 104 23.51 -21.22 13.54
CA GLU A 104 23.66 -20.48 12.29
C GLU A 104 22.61 -19.37 12.19
N GLU A 105 22.89 -18.38 11.35
CA GLU A 105 22.04 -17.19 11.18
C GLU A 105 20.69 -17.57 10.58
N GLU A 106 20.72 -18.54 9.68
CA GLU A 106 19.57 -19.03 8.95
C GLU A 106 18.66 -19.93 9.79
N ASP A 107 19.08 -20.35 10.99
CA ASP A 107 18.20 -21.05 11.95
C ASP A 107 17.02 -20.15 12.37
N VAL A 108 17.24 -18.83 12.42
CA VAL A 108 16.17 -17.85 12.71
C VAL A 108 15.17 -17.77 11.55
N ALA A 109 15.64 -17.83 10.30
CA ALA A 109 14.79 -17.87 9.12
C ALA A 109 14.02 -19.20 9.01
N GLN A 110 14.65 -20.31 9.39
CA GLN A 110 13.99 -21.62 9.45
C GLN A 110 12.88 -21.64 10.51
N ALA A 111 13.16 -21.12 11.71
CA ALA A 111 12.15 -21.00 12.76
C ALA A 111 10.97 -20.11 12.34
N LEU A 112 11.23 -19.00 11.63
CA LEU A 112 10.18 -18.17 11.04
C LEU A 112 9.31 -18.96 10.05
N ALA A 113 9.93 -19.73 9.16
CA ALA A 113 9.20 -20.57 8.20
C ALA A 113 8.33 -21.63 8.90
N VAL A 114 8.81 -22.26 9.97
CA VAL A 114 8.02 -23.22 10.76
C VAL A 114 6.85 -22.54 11.48
N LEU A 115 7.06 -21.33 12.01
CA LEU A 115 6.00 -20.54 12.65
C LEU A 115 4.90 -20.09 11.68
N GLN A 116 5.26 -19.86 10.41
CA GLN A 116 4.36 -19.52 9.31
C GLN A 116 3.65 -20.74 8.69
N ALA A 117 4.19 -21.94 8.93
CA ALA A 117 3.59 -23.17 8.46
C ALA A 117 2.30 -23.52 9.24
N LYS A 118 1.67 -24.63 8.81
CA LYS A 118 0.46 -25.18 9.42
C LYS A 118 0.65 -25.38 10.93
N PRO A 119 -0.32 -24.97 11.77
CA PRO A 119 -0.22 -25.12 13.22
C PRO A 119 0.01 -26.57 13.63
N VAL A 120 0.96 -26.78 14.54
CA VAL A 120 1.15 -28.04 15.29
C VAL A 120 0.79 -27.82 16.76
N PRO A 121 0.30 -28.84 17.49
CA PRO A 121 -0.15 -28.68 18.86
C PRO A 121 0.91 -28.11 19.81
N ARG A 122 2.16 -28.56 19.65
CA ARG A 122 3.32 -28.06 20.41
C ARG A 122 4.52 -27.85 19.50
N LEU A 123 5.05 -26.64 19.49
CA LEU A 123 6.27 -26.27 18.78
C LEU A 123 7.33 -25.82 19.79
N VAL A 124 8.52 -26.39 19.69
CA VAL A 124 9.66 -26.07 20.56
C VAL A 124 10.83 -25.61 19.71
N LEU A 125 11.39 -24.44 20.02
CA LEU A 125 12.66 -24.01 19.44
C LEU A 125 13.78 -24.42 20.40
N LEU A 126 14.68 -25.29 19.94
CA LEU A 126 15.84 -25.75 20.70
C LEU A 126 17.06 -24.95 20.25
N LYS A 127 17.59 -24.12 21.16
CA LYS A 127 18.81 -23.34 20.92
C LYS A 127 20.01 -24.04 21.54
N ARG A 128 21.11 -24.15 20.79
CA ARG A 128 22.39 -24.56 21.37
C ARG A 128 23.06 -23.38 22.07
N THR A 129 23.56 -23.61 23.28
CA THR A 129 24.35 -22.60 24.00
C THR A 129 25.67 -22.33 23.27
N GLY A 130 26.11 -21.08 23.30
CA GLY A 130 27.43 -20.67 22.80
C GLY A 130 27.50 -20.18 21.35
N ALA A 131 26.45 -20.41 20.54
CA ALA A 131 26.34 -19.83 19.20
C ALA A 131 25.53 -18.53 19.19
N LEU A 132 25.95 -17.58 18.35
CA LEU A 132 25.32 -16.25 18.22
C LEU A 132 24.46 -16.10 16.98
N GLY A 133 24.65 -16.92 15.93
CA GLY A 133 23.89 -16.82 14.69
C GLY A 133 22.39 -16.94 14.94
N ASP A 134 22.02 -17.78 15.91
CA ASP A 134 20.66 -18.11 16.28
C ASP A 134 20.10 -17.32 17.48
N ALA A 135 20.83 -16.31 17.96
CA ALA A 135 20.44 -15.54 19.15
C ALA A 135 19.08 -14.84 19.01
N GLY A 136 18.64 -14.56 17.78
CA GLY A 136 17.35 -13.93 17.50
C GLY A 136 16.11 -14.80 17.76
N LEU A 137 16.29 -16.11 18.00
CA LEU A 137 15.17 -17.04 18.23
C LEU A 137 14.30 -16.67 19.43
N SER A 138 14.88 -16.09 20.50
CA SER A 138 14.15 -15.69 21.70
C SER A 138 13.18 -14.53 21.44
N GLY A 139 13.60 -13.49 20.71
CA GLY A 139 12.74 -12.37 20.31
C GLY A 139 11.66 -12.80 19.31
N LEU A 140 12.00 -13.70 18.39
CA LEU A 140 11.07 -14.27 17.42
C LEU A 140 9.93 -15.04 18.11
N VAL A 141 10.26 -15.97 19.02
CA VAL A 141 9.25 -16.80 19.70
C VAL A 141 8.38 -16.01 20.67
N ARG A 142 8.95 -15.00 21.37
CA ARG A 142 8.19 -14.12 22.26
C ARG A 142 7.15 -13.30 21.49
N THR A 143 7.48 -12.84 20.28
CA THR A 143 6.53 -12.16 19.39
C THR A 143 5.47 -13.14 18.86
N ALA A 144 5.89 -14.34 18.43
CA ALA A 144 4.95 -15.34 17.93
C ALA A 144 3.92 -15.78 18.98
N ARG A 145 4.29 -15.89 20.27
CA ARG A 145 3.34 -16.17 21.36
C ARG A 145 2.25 -15.11 21.52
N GLN A 146 2.57 -13.85 21.25
CA GLN A 146 1.57 -12.78 21.31
C GLN A 146 0.62 -12.80 20.11
N GLU A 147 1.10 -13.20 18.93
CA GLU A 147 0.29 -13.28 17.70
C GLU A 147 -0.49 -14.59 17.57
N GLN A 148 -0.04 -15.66 18.22
CA GLN A 148 -0.62 -17.01 18.20
C GLN A 148 -0.77 -17.58 19.63
N PRO A 149 -1.54 -16.93 20.53
CA PRO A 149 -1.65 -17.35 21.94
C PRO A 149 -2.32 -18.71 22.13
N GLU A 150 -3.02 -19.22 21.11
CA GLU A 150 -3.62 -20.55 21.09
C GLU A 150 -2.62 -21.70 20.87
N ARG A 151 -1.40 -21.39 20.41
CA ARG A 151 -0.35 -22.40 20.15
C ARG A 151 0.58 -22.56 21.35
N VAL A 152 0.91 -23.80 21.70
CA VAL A 152 1.92 -24.09 22.74
C VAL A 152 3.32 -23.92 22.14
N LEU A 153 3.89 -22.71 22.28
CA LEU A 153 5.22 -22.37 21.78
C LEU A 153 6.24 -22.36 22.92
N ARG A 154 7.32 -23.13 22.80
CA ARG A 154 8.40 -23.20 23.80
C ARG A 154 9.77 -22.86 23.24
N TYR A 155 10.66 -22.42 24.11
CA TYR A 155 12.05 -22.16 23.80
C TYR A 155 12.91 -22.78 24.89
N ILE A 156 13.85 -23.64 24.49
CA ILE A 156 14.76 -24.33 25.41
C ILE A 156 16.19 -24.12 24.93
N GLU A 157 17.03 -23.62 25.80
CA GLU A 157 18.48 -23.54 25.58
C GLU A 157 19.21 -24.72 26.24
N CYS A 158 20.16 -25.34 25.53
CA CYS A 158 20.92 -26.49 26.06
C CYS A 158 22.31 -26.63 25.41
N LEU A 159 23.20 -27.36 26.09
CA LEU A 159 24.47 -27.81 25.51
C LEU A 159 24.26 -28.97 24.52
N ALA A 160 25.20 -29.18 23.59
CA ALA A 160 25.09 -30.21 22.56
C ALA A 160 24.96 -31.63 23.15
N GLU A 161 25.71 -31.91 24.22
CA GLU A 161 25.67 -33.16 24.99
C GLU A 161 24.36 -33.35 25.78
N GLN A 162 23.57 -32.29 25.95
CA GLN A 162 22.29 -32.29 26.67
C GLN A 162 21.08 -32.44 25.76
N LEU A 163 21.26 -32.59 24.44
CA LEU A 163 20.16 -32.65 23.47
C LEU A 163 19.11 -33.72 23.82
N THR A 164 19.53 -34.92 24.23
CA THR A 164 18.62 -36.00 24.65
C THR A 164 17.77 -35.59 25.86
N GLN A 165 18.35 -34.85 26.80
CA GLN A 165 17.64 -34.31 27.97
C GLN A 165 16.65 -33.22 27.55
N ALA A 166 17.06 -32.29 26.68
CA ALA A 166 16.20 -31.22 26.16
C ALA A 166 14.99 -31.77 25.39
N LEU A 167 15.17 -32.78 24.54
CA LEU A 167 14.08 -33.48 23.85
C LEU A 167 13.12 -34.17 24.82
N SER A 168 13.63 -34.70 25.94
CA SER A 168 12.79 -35.26 26.99
C SER A 168 11.94 -34.17 27.68
N LEU A 169 12.50 -32.96 27.86
CA LEU A 169 11.77 -31.81 28.40
C LEU A 169 10.68 -31.29 27.45
N CYS A 170 10.90 -31.32 26.13
CA CYS A 170 9.90 -30.92 25.12
C CYS A 170 8.54 -31.63 25.30
N LEU A 171 8.56 -32.86 25.83
CA LEU A 171 7.37 -33.68 26.01
C LEU A 171 6.58 -33.37 27.28
N ARG A 172 7.19 -32.72 28.27
CA ARG A 172 6.58 -32.47 29.59
C ARG A 172 5.54 -31.36 29.55
N GLY A 173 4.44 -31.49 30.30
CA GLY A 173 3.43 -30.42 30.42
C GLY A 173 3.82 -29.28 31.38
N ASP A 174 4.70 -29.56 32.33
CA ASP A 174 4.98 -28.74 33.51
C ASP A 174 6.23 -27.85 33.40
N ILE A 175 6.89 -27.84 32.24
CA ILE A 175 7.97 -26.89 31.96
C ILE A 175 7.39 -25.55 31.52
N GLU A 176 8.06 -24.47 31.90
CA GLU A 176 7.67 -23.12 31.48
C GLU A 176 7.90 -22.91 29.98
N GLU A 177 7.33 -21.83 29.45
CA GLU A 177 7.42 -21.50 28.03
C GLU A 177 8.86 -21.19 27.60
N GLU A 178 9.70 -20.70 28.50
CA GLU A 178 11.10 -20.38 28.24
C GLU A 178 11.98 -20.94 29.36
N CYS A 179 12.96 -21.76 29.01
CA CYS A 179 13.92 -22.28 29.98
C CYS A 179 15.29 -22.55 29.35
N ARG A 180 16.30 -22.78 30.19
CA ARG A 180 17.63 -23.25 29.81
C ARG A 180 18.09 -24.38 30.71
N LEU A 181 18.92 -25.27 30.19
CA LEU A 181 19.66 -26.25 30.98
C LEU A 181 20.96 -25.64 31.52
N SER A 182 21.20 -25.78 32.82
CA SER A 182 22.50 -25.46 33.42
C SER A 182 23.54 -26.52 33.05
N ASP A 183 24.82 -26.24 33.26
CA ASP A 183 25.91 -27.20 33.03
C ASP A 183 25.73 -28.52 33.80
N SER A 184 25.07 -28.48 34.96
CA SER A 184 24.74 -29.65 35.77
C SER A 184 23.45 -30.37 35.36
N GLY A 185 22.78 -29.92 34.29
CA GLY A 185 21.52 -30.47 33.79
C GLY A 185 20.27 -30.02 34.56
N GLY A 186 20.36 -28.97 35.38
CA GLY A 186 19.21 -28.36 36.05
C GLY A 186 18.42 -27.45 35.10
N VAL A 187 17.11 -27.32 35.28
CA VAL A 187 16.27 -26.43 34.46
C VAL A 187 16.17 -25.07 35.13
N GLN A 188 16.44 -23.99 34.39
CA GLN A 188 16.31 -22.61 34.85
C GLN A 188 15.35 -21.83 33.95
N SER A 189 14.58 -20.91 34.52
CA SER A 189 13.62 -20.07 33.78
C SER A 189 13.91 -18.59 34.01
N PRO A 190 13.62 -17.70 33.03
CA PRO A 190 13.92 -16.29 33.16
C PRO A 190 12.86 -15.57 34.00
N ARG A 191 13.30 -14.60 34.80
CA ARG A 191 12.48 -13.68 35.59
C ARG A 191 13.00 -12.27 35.42
N LEU A 192 12.10 -11.32 35.25
CA LEU A 192 12.42 -9.91 35.22
C LEU A 192 12.38 -9.37 36.66
N GLN A 193 13.42 -8.65 37.06
CA GLN A 193 13.52 -8.02 38.37
C GLN A 193 13.93 -6.55 38.22
N ARG A 194 13.49 -5.69 39.16
CA ARG A 194 13.99 -4.32 39.27
C ARG A 194 15.49 -4.32 39.54
N TYR A 195 16.23 -3.50 38.81
CA TYR A 195 17.66 -3.34 39.00
C TYR A 195 17.96 -2.03 39.74
N GLN A 196 18.76 -2.12 40.80
CA GLN A 196 19.24 -0.97 41.56
C GLN A 196 20.72 -0.79 41.27
N ALA A 197 21.04 0.19 40.43
CA ALA A 197 22.41 0.55 40.13
C ALA A 197 23.13 1.05 41.40
N GLN A 198 24.30 0.50 41.70
CA GLN A 198 25.15 0.99 42.79
C GLN A 198 25.99 2.15 42.29
N LYS A 199 26.06 3.22 43.08
CA LYS A 199 26.79 4.44 42.70
C LYS A 199 28.30 4.16 42.78
N SER A 200 28.99 4.32 41.65
CA SER A 200 30.44 4.22 41.53
C SER A 200 31.02 5.56 41.07
N ASP A 201 32.30 5.80 41.37
CA ASP A 201 32.99 7.03 41.03
C ASP A 201 33.44 7.01 39.54
N SER A 202 32.55 7.52 38.67
CA SER A 202 32.73 7.95 37.26
C SER A 202 32.13 7.06 36.14
N ALA A 203 31.46 7.73 35.18
CA ALA A 203 30.88 7.17 33.95
C ALA A 203 31.90 6.86 32.84
N GLY A 204 33.20 6.97 33.12
CA GLY A 204 34.27 6.72 32.16
C GLY A 204 34.41 7.75 31.02
N ILE A 205 33.46 8.70 30.88
CA ILE A 205 33.54 9.74 29.85
C ILE A 205 34.62 10.77 30.22
N ARG A 206 35.68 10.81 29.42
CA ARG A 206 36.86 11.67 29.63
C ARG A 206 37.09 12.64 28.47
N ALA A 207 37.59 13.82 28.83
CA ALA A 207 38.07 14.82 27.88
C ALA A 207 39.32 14.30 27.14
N GLY A 208 39.45 14.61 25.85
CA GLY A 208 40.58 14.17 25.02
C GLY A 208 40.46 12.74 24.48
N ALA A 209 39.25 12.18 24.40
CA ALA A 209 38.96 10.91 23.73
C ALA A 209 37.82 11.06 22.72
N THR A 210 37.69 10.12 21.79
CA THR A 210 36.63 10.11 20.75
C THR A 210 35.52 9.12 21.06
N TYR A 211 34.27 9.54 20.89
CA TYR A 211 33.09 8.67 21.03
C TYR A 211 32.35 8.55 19.72
N VAL A 212 32.01 7.32 19.32
CA VAL A 212 31.40 7.03 18.02
C VAL A 212 29.92 6.67 18.20
N ILE A 213 29.01 7.36 17.52
CA ILE A 213 27.57 7.07 17.58
C ILE A 213 27.06 6.65 16.20
N SER A 214 26.65 5.40 16.03
CA SER A 214 26.00 4.97 14.77
C SER A 214 24.49 5.17 14.81
N GLY A 215 23.92 5.59 13.68
CA GLY A 215 22.60 6.21 13.68
C GLY A 215 22.61 7.57 14.39
N GLY A 216 23.80 8.20 14.51
CA GLY A 216 24.03 9.40 15.31
C GLY A 216 23.23 10.63 14.85
N MET A 217 22.79 10.63 13.59
CA MET A 217 21.95 11.68 13.01
C MET A 217 20.45 11.43 13.16
N GLY A 218 20.05 10.25 13.66
CA GLY A 218 18.68 9.98 14.05
C GLY A 218 18.31 10.71 15.34
N ALA A 219 17.01 10.84 15.61
CA ALA A 219 16.53 11.63 16.75
C ALA A 219 17.12 11.18 18.11
N LEU A 220 17.26 9.87 18.36
CA LEU A 220 17.91 9.36 19.58
C LEU A 220 19.44 9.50 19.56
N GLY A 221 20.06 9.53 18.37
CA GLY A 221 21.48 9.80 18.20
C GLY A 221 21.84 11.24 18.58
N GLN A 222 20.97 12.19 18.28
CA GLN A 222 21.13 13.59 18.72
C GLN A 222 21.04 13.72 20.24
N VAL A 223 20.12 13.00 20.87
CA VAL A 223 20.00 12.94 22.35
C VAL A 223 21.28 12.36 22.98
N ALA A 224 21.78 11.24 22.45
CA ALA A 224 23.02 10.64 22.92
C ALA A 224 24.24 11.55 22.70
N THR A 225 24.28 12.31 21.60
CA THR A 225 25.33 13.30 21.32
C THR A 225 25.31 14.42 22.36
N GLY A 226 24.12 14.97 22.65
CA GLY A 226 23.95 15.99 23.69
C GLY A 226 24.39 15.49 25.06
N TYR A 227 23.97 14.27 25.44
CA TYR A 227 24.39 13.63 26.69
C TYR A 227 25.92 13.50 26.80
N LEU A 228 26.59 12.95 25.78
CA LEU A 228 28.05 12.79 25.80
C LEU A 228 28.77 14.14 25.95
N ALA A 229 28.31 15.18 25.26
CA ALA A 229 28.87 16.53 25.39
C ALA A 229 28.68 17.10 26.79
N GLU A 230 27.50 16.94 27.40
CA GLU A 230 27.22 17.36 28.78
C GLU A 230 28.10 16.63 29.81
N GLN A 231 28.44 15.37 29.55
CA GLN A 231 29.35 14.57 30.39
C GLN A 231 30.83 14.85 30.14
N GLY A 232 31.18 15.79 29.25
CA GLY A 232 32.55 16.24 29.02
C GLY A 232 33.28 15.57 27.86
N ALA A 233 32.56 14.89 26.96
CA ALA A 233 33.15 14.42 25.70
C ALA A 233 33.59 15.61 24.83
N THR A 234 34.84 15.57 24.36
CA THR A 234 35.42 16.63 23.52
C THR A 234 35.39 16.32 22.03
N HIS A 235 35.28 15.05 21.65
CA HIS A 235 35.28 14.60 20.26
C HIS A 235 34.18 13.55 20.06
N ILE A 236 33.21 13.82 19.20
CA ILE A 236 32.08 12.93 18.92
C ILE A 236 31.99 12.70 17.42
N LEU A 237 32.04 11.43 16.99
CA LEU A 237 31.92 11.02 15.60
C LEU A 237 30.57 10.35 15.36
N LEU A 238 29.72 10.95 14.52
CA LEU A 238 28.40 10.43 14.17
C LEU A 238 28.49 9.61 12.87
N LEU A 239 28.10 8.34 12.91
CA LEU A 239 28.04 7.48 11.74
C LEU A 239 26.60 7.42 11.20
N SER A 240 26.44 7.62 9.90
CA SER A 240 25.17 7.45 9.20
C SER A 240 25.39 7.03 7.75
N ARG A 241 24.42 6.38 7.11
CA ARG A 241 24.47 6.05 5.67
C ARG A 241 24.25 7.28 4.78
N THR A 242 23.63 8.33 5.34
CA THR A 242 23.45 9.62 4.68
C THR A 242 24.66 10.49 4.99
N ALA A 243 25.23 11.16 3.99
CA ALA A 243 26.26 12.17 4.21
C ALA A 243 25.64 13.43 4.81
N TYR A 244 26.24 13.96 5.87
CA TYR A 244 25.80 15.19 6.54
C TYR A 244 26.92 16.23 6.50
N SER A 245 26.54 17.47 6.26
CA SER A 245 27.48 18.59 6.28
C SER A 245 27.78 19.04 7.70
N PRO A 246 28.91 19.73 7.95
CA PRO A 246 29.21 20.28 9.27
C PRO A 246 28.11 21.18 9.85
N THR A 247 27.30 21.84 9.00
CA THR A 247 26.17 22.67 9.43
C THR A 247 24.94 21.87 9.87
N ASP A 248 24.85 20.59 9.49
CA ASP A 248 23.77 19.69 9.91
C ASP A 248 24.07 19.04 11.28
N LEU A 249 25.29 19.20 11.79
CA LEU A 249 25.72 18.62 13.06
C LEU A 249 25.20 19.44 14.24
N PRO A 250 24.89 18.79 15.37
CA PRO A 250 24.45 19.49 16.56
C PRO A 250 25.52 20.49 17.04
N THR A 251 25.10 21.73 17.28
CA THR A 251 25.99 22.79 17.79
C THR A 251 26.11 22.64 19.31
N LEU A 252 27.23 22.09 19.79
CA LEU A 252 27.46 21.72 21.19
C LEU A 252 28.61 22.53 21.83
N GLY A 253 28.51 23.86 21.83
CA GLY A 253 29.51 24.75 22.44
C GLY A 253 30.91 24.68 21.82
N ASP A 254 31.78 25.63 22.18
CA ASP A 254 33.09 25.78 21.51
C ASP A 254 34.12 24.69 21.86
N ASN A 255 33.85 23.85 22.87
CA ASN A 255 34.79 22.87 23.42
C ASN A 255 34.53 21.42 22.95
N VAL A 256 33.51 21.19 22.10
CA VAL A 256 33.15 19.86 21.60
C VAL A 256 33.26 19.83 20.08
N ALA A 257 34.20 19.05 19.57
CA ALA A 257 34.34 18.77 18.15
C ALA A 257 33.38 17.64 17.77
N VAL A 258 32.34 17.96 16.99
CA VAL A 258 31.44 16.97 16.40
C VAL A 258 31.80 16.81 14.93
N ALA A 259 31.95 15.57 14.49
CA ALA A 259 32.14 15.21 13.09
C ALA A 259 31.14 14.11 12.70
N SER A 260 30.91 13.97 11.40
CA SER A 260 30.08 12.89 10.86
C SER A 260 30.83 12.18 9.74
N LEU A 261 30.67 10.86 9.66
CA LEU A 261 31.21 10.02 8.61
C LEU A 261 30.07 9.23 7.96
N THR A 262 30.05 9.24 6.62
CA THR A 262 29.19 8.33 5.88
C THR A 262 29.71 6.91 6.04
N CYS A 263 28.96 6.08 6.75
CA CYS A 263 29.33 4.71 7.06
C CYS A 263 28.05 3.88 7.18
N ASP A 264 27.91 2.88 6.31
CA ASP A 264 27.03 1.76 6.58
C ASP A 264 27.75 0.81 7.55
N VAL A 265 27.25 0.73 8.78
CA VAL A 265 27.85 -0.12 9.81
C VAL A 265 27.73 -1.61 9.47
N ALA A 266 26.77 -2.00 8.62
CA ALA A 266 26.65 -3.36 8.11
C ALA A 266 27.76 -3.71 7.10
N ASP A 267 28.45 -2.72 6.52
CA ASP A 267 29.61 -2.92 5.64
C ASP A 267 30.91 -2.82 6.45
N ARG A 268 31.51 -3.99 6.72
CA ARG A 268 32.75 -4.11 7.49
C ARG A 268 33.87 -3.18 6.97
N ARG A 269 34.00 -3.03 5.64
CA ARG A 269 35.10 -2.25 5.03
C ARG A 269 34.98 -0.76 5.34
N GLN A 270 33.76 -0.24 5.47
CA GLN A 270 33.53 1.16 5.82
C GLN A 270 33.87 1.43 7.28
N VAL A 271 33.60 0.48 8.17
CA VAL A 271 34.01 0.57 9.57
C VAL A 271 35.54 0.48 9.71
N GLU A 272 36.20 -0.37 8.90
CA GLU A 272 37.69 -0.49 8.84
C GLU A 272 38.39 0.81 8.43
N ALA A 273 37.71 1.72 7.74
CA ALA A 273 38.27 3.00 7.35
C ALA A 273 38.28 4.04 8.49
N ILE A 274 37.50 3.85 9.57
CA ILE A 274 37.31 4.84 10.64
C ILE A 274 38.62 5.15 11.39
N PRO A 275 39.44 4.15 11.82
CA PRO A 275 40.69 4.46 12.53
C PRO A 275 41.68 5.27 11.68
N ALA A 276 41.75 4.99 10.37
CA ALA A 276 42.60 5.75 9.45
C ALA A 276 42.12 7.20 9.29
N TRP A 277 40.80 7.40 9.26
CA TRP A 277 40.20 8.74 9.21
C TRP A 277 40.50 9.53 10.49
N LEU A 278 40.35 8.94 11.67
CA LEU A 278 40.66 9.61 12.94
C LEU A 278 42.11 10.05 13.02
N ASN A 279 43.04 9.17 12.61
CA ASN A 279 44.46 9.49 12.54
C ASN A 279 44.74 10.66 11.58
N ALA A 280 44.08 10.69 10.42
CA ALA A 280 44.24 11.78 9.45
C ALA A 280 43.72 13.12 9.98
N GLN A 281 42.67 13.11 10.81
CA GLN A 281 42.13 14.33 11.44
C GLN A 281 42.91 14.75 12.70
N GLY A 282 43.88 13.95 13.14
CA GLY A 282 44.57 14.15 14.42
C GLY A 282 43.64 14.00 15.63
N TRP A 283 42.54 13.26 15.49
CA TRP A 283 41.61 13.01 16.58
C TRP A 283 42.16 11.96 17.56
N PRO A 284 41.83 12.05 18.85
CA PRO A 284 42.21 11.05 19.82
C PRO A 284 41.63 9.65 19.51
N ALA A 285 42.16 8.63 20.20
CA ALA A 285 41.66 7.26 20.07
C ALA A 285 40.19 7.14 20.52
N ILE A 286 39.51 6.12 19.98
CA ILE A 286 38.12 5.81 20.31
C ILE A 286 38.06 5.23 21.71
N ALA A 287 37.31 5.90 22.59
CA ALA A 287 37.05 5.45 23.94
C ALA A 287 35.72 4.71 24.05
N GLY A 288 34.67 5.17 23.36
CA GLY A 288 33.35 4.58 23.51
C GLY A 288 32.54 4.56 22.23
N VAL A 289 31.65 3.57 22.11
CA VAL A 289 30.72 3.42 20.99
C VAL A 289 29.28 3.38 21.50
N ILE A 290 28.37 4.12 20.85
CA ILE A 290 26.92 4.00 21.04
C ILE A 290 26.28 3.58 19.71
N HIS A 291 25.72 2.38 19.65
CA HIS A 291 25.10 1.82 18.45
C HIS A 291 23.57 1.95 18.48
N ILE A 292 23.03 2.87 17.65
CA ILE A 292 21.60 3.22 17.59
C ILE A 292 20.98 2.87 16.24
N ALA A 293 21.79 2.60 15.20
CA ALA A 293 21.31 2.31 13.86
C ALA A 293 20.29 1.16 13.84
N GLY A 294 19.19 1.35 13.10
CA GLY A 294 18.14 0.35 12.97
C GLY A 294 17.10 0.75 11.93
N LEU A 295 16.30 -0.23 11.51
CA LEU A 295 15.17 -0.10 10.59
C LEU A 295 13.94 -0.78 11.21
N LEU A 296 12.73 -0.25 10.99
CA LEU A 296 11.49 -0.97 11.31
C LEU A 296 11.16 -1.95 10.18
N THR A 297 10.76 -3.15 10.55
CA THR A 297 10.36 -4.23 9.63
C THR A 297 8.98 -4.74 10.04
N ASP A 298 8.00 -3.83 10.03
CA ASP A 298 6.67 -4.10 10.54
C ASP A 298 5.85 -4.97 9.56
N GLY A 299 5.16 -5.95 10.12
CA GLY A 299 4.31 -6.92 9.43
C GLY A 299 3.91 -8.02 10.40
N THR A 300 2.67 -8.50 10.34
CA THR A 300 2.25 -9.68 11.13
C THR A 300 3.15 -10.86 10.83
N LEU A 301 3.22 -11.85 11.73
CA LEU A 301 4.07 -13.04 11.60
C LEU A 301 3.93 -13.72 10.22
N LEU A 302 2.73 -13.74 9.64
CA LEU A 302 2.46 -14.28 8.29
C LEU A 302 2.96 -13.42 7.11
N LYS A 303 3.24 -12.14 7.34
CA LYS A 303 3.74 -11.17 6.36
C LYS A 303 5.23 -10.88 6.51
N GLN A 304 5.89 -11.43 7.53
CA GLN A 304 7.33 -11.35 7.70
C GLN A 304 8.03 -12.16 6.60
N THR A 305 9.14 -11.64 6.09
CA THR A 305 9.91 -12.28 5.01
C THR A 305 11.36 -12.49 5.43
N PRO A 306 12.09 -13.44 4.83
CA PRO A 306 13.52 -13.62 5.09
C PRO A 306 14.33 -12.33 4.87
N SER A 307 14.03 -11.57 3.82
CA SER A 307 14.71 -10.29 3.55
C SER A 307 14.47 -9.24 4.65
N MET A 308 13.30 -9.23 5.30
CA MET A 308 13.05 -8.34 6.45
C MET A 308 13.89 -8.72 7.67
N LEU A 309 14.05 -10.02 7.93
CA LEU A 309 14.90 -10.55 8.99
C LEU A 309 16.38 -10.20 8.73
N ASP A 310 16.84 -10.39 7.49
CA ASP A 310 18.21 -10.08 7.07
C ASP A 310 18.52 -8.59 7.19
N HIS A 311 17.64 -7.70 6.72
CA HIS A 311 17.85 -6.25 6.81
C HIS A 311 17.85 -5.76 8.27
N ALA A 312 16.94 -6.26 9.12
CA ALA A 312 16.90 -5.90 10.53
C ALA A 312 18.20 -6.33 11.25
N ARG A 313 18.68 -7.54 10.94
CA ARG A 313 19.89 -8.12 11.51
C ARG A 313 21.18 -7.46 11.00
N ALA A 314 21.28 -7.17 9.71
CA ALA A 314 22.47 -6.57 9.09
C ALA A 314 22.81 -5.22 9.74
N VAL A 315 21.81 -4.35 9.91
CA VAL A 315 22.04 -3.01 10.49
C VAL A 315 22.31 -3.08 11.99
N LYS A 316 21.63 -3.96 12.74
CA LYS A 316 21.76 -4.07 14.20
C LYS A 316 22.93 -4.98 14.61
N VAL A 317 22.80 -6.28 14.37
CA VAL A 317 23.73 -7.29 14.91
C VAL A 317 25.09 -7.21 14.20
N ASN A 318 25.11 -7.26 12.87
CA ASN A 318 26.37 -7.22 12.12
C ASN A 318 27.05 -5.85 12.28
N GLY A 319 26.25 -4.77 12.28
CA GLY A 319 26.70 -3.42 12.58
C GLY A 319 27.40 -3.29 13.94
N ALA A 320 26.79 -3.81 15.01
CA ALA A 320 27.39 -3.81 16.34
C ALA A 320 28.70 -4.62 16.38
N GLN A 321 28.72 -5.81 15.77
CA GLN A 321 29.92 -6.66 15.72
C GLN A 321 31.07 -5.98 14.98
N HIS A 322 30.80 -5.33 13.84
CA HIS A 322 31.83 -4.59 13.10
C HIS A 322 32.39 -3.43 13.93
N LEU A 323 31.52 -2.63 14.56
CA LEU A 323 31.94 -1.51 15.40
C LEU A 323 32.79 -1.98 16.58
N HIS A 324 32.39 -3.07 17.23
CA HIS A 324 33.14 -3.68 18.32
C HIS A 324 34.54 -4.14 17.87
N ASP A 325 34.59 -5.01 16.87
CA ASP A 325 35.83 -5.71 16.49
C ASP A 325 36.87 -4.78 15.86
N ILE A 326 36.43 -3.73 15.17
CA ILE A 326 37.30 -2.84 14.42
C ILE A 326 37.69 -1.60 15.23
N LEU A 327 36.73 -1.03 15.98
CA LEU A 327 36.99 0.20 16.73
C LEU A 327 37.54 -0.05 18.13
N ALA A 328 37.34 -1.27 18.67
CA ALA A 328 37.89 -1.73 19.94
C ALA A 328 37.82 -0.67 21.06
N PRO A 329 36.62 -0.21 21.46
CA PRO A 329 36.49 0.88 22.43
C PRO A 329 36.93 0.47 23.84
N ASP A 330 37.85 1.24 24.43
CA ASP A 330 38.45 0.95 25.75
C ASP A 330 37.50 1.19 26.95
N ASP A 331 36.58 2.16 26.82
CA ASP A 331 35.77 2.67 27.93
C ASP A 331 34.36 2.07 27.96
N PHE A 332 33.66 1.92 26.82
CA PHE A 332 32.38 1.18 26.74
C PHE A 332 31.89 0.93 25.30
N ILE A 333 30.98 -0.04 25.15
CA ILE A 333 30.07 -0.15 24.00
C ILE A 333 28.62 -0.24 24.47
N VAL A 334 27.76 0.68 24.00
CA VAL A 334 26.33 0.72 24.33
C VAL A 334 25.51 0.39 23.09
N LEU A 335 24.68 -0.64 23.15
CA LEU A 335 23.79 -1.08 22.09
C LEU A 335 22.36 -0.66 22.42
N TYR A 336 21.70 0.05 21.52
CA TYR A 336 20.29 0.42 21.66
C TYR A 336 19.43 -0.71 21.09
N SER A 337 19.05 -1.59 22.01
CA SER A 337 18.05 -2.65 21.81
C SER A 337 16.64 -2.09 22.05
N SER A 338 15.65 -2.97 22.20
CA SER A 338 14.24 -2.59 22.40
C SER A 338 13.54 -3.51 23.39
N ALA A 339 12.57 -2.98 24.12
CA ALA A 339 11.64 -3.77 24.94
C ALA A 339 10.94 -4.89 24.15
N ALA A 340 10.84 -4.76 22.81
CA ALA A 340 10.36 -5.83 21.93
C ALA A 340 11.21 -7.11 22.00
N ALA A 341 12.51 -7.03 22.31
CA ALA A 341 13.35 -8.21 22.54
C ALA A 341 12.97 -8.93 23.85
N ALA A 342 12.63 -8.18 24.90
CA ALA A 342 12.27 -8.72 26.21
C ALA A 342 10.87 -9.35 26.23
N PHE A 343 9.89 -8.67 25.62
CA PHE A 343 8.49 -9.04 25.72
C PHE A 343 7.92 -9.66 24.45
N GLY A 344 8.52 -9.40 23.29
CA GLY A 344 7.87 -9.55 21.98
C GLY A 344 7.01 -8.33 21.63
N SER A 345 6.68 -8.14 20.35
CA SER A 345 5.79 -7.06 19.90
C SER A 345 5.02 -7.47 18.65
N VAL A 346 3.68 -7.44 18.73
CA VAL A 346 2.78 -7.82 17.62
C VAL A 346 3.11 -7.03 16.36
N GLY A 347 3.33 -7.75 15.25
CA GLY A 347 3.70 -7.18 13.97
C GLY A 347 5.19 -6.84 13.83
N GLN A 348 6.06 -7.24 14.76
CA GLN A 348 7.47 -6.84 14.77
C GLN A 348 8.43 -8.01 14.99
N ALA A 349 8.12 -9.20 14.46
CA ALA A 349 8.88 -10.41 14.73
C ALA A 349 10.37 -10.33 14.30
N SER A 350 10.66 -9.82 13.08
CA SER A 350 12.04 -9.63 12.60
C SER A 350 12.80 -8.57 13.40
N TYR A 351 12.11 -7.52 13.87
CA TYR A 351 12.69 -6.48 14.70
C TYR A 351 13.00 -6.98 16.11
N ALA A 352 12.10 -7.74 16.73
CA ALA A 352 12.33 -8.39 18.02
C ALA A 352 13.52 -9.37 17.94
N ALA A 353 13.59 -10.19 16.89
CA ALA A 353 14.69 -11.11 16.66
C ALA A 353 16.06 -10.40 16.53
N ALA A 354 16.14 -9.31 15.76
CA ALA A 354 17.38 -8.56 15.60
C ALA A 354 17.85 -7.90 16.92
N ASN A 355 16.92 -7.40 17.75
CA ASN A 355 17.26 -6.81 19.04
C ASN A 355 17.68 -7.87 20.08
N SER A 356 17.08 -9.07 20.06
CA SER A 356 17.57 -10.20 20.87
C SER A 356 18.98 -10.64 20.47
N GLY A 357 19.32 -10.55 19.18
CA GLY A 357 20.69 -10.75 18.70
C GLY A 357 21.69 -9.73 19.26
N LEU A 358 21.29 -8.46 19.38
CA LEU A 358 22.11 -7.42 20.05
C LEU A 358 22.32 -7.71 21.53
N ASP A 359 21.27 -8.15 22.23
CA ASP A 359 21.35 -8.48 23.65
C ASP A 359 22.37 -9.61 23.90
N ALA A 360 22.33 -10.66 23.07
CA ALA A 360 23.28 -11.77 23.15
C ALA A 360 24.73 -11.35 22.87
N LEU A 361 24.97 -10.38 21.98
CA LEU A 361 26.31 -9.82 21.76
C LEU A 361 26.82 -9.11 23.01
N ALA A 362 26.01 -8.24 23.61
CA ALA A 362 26.39 -7.53 24.82
C ALA A 362 26.65 -8.49 26.00
N GLU A 363 25.84 -9.53 26.16
CA GLU A 363 26.05 -10.56 27.19
C GLU A 363 27.36 -11.31 26.98
N ARG A 364 27.69 -11.68 25.73
CA ARG A 364 28.96 -12.34 25.41
C ARG A 364 30.16 -11.45 25.74
N TRP A 365 30.13 -10.19 25.32
CA TRP A 365 31.22 -9.25 25.58
C TRP A 365 31.35 -8.94 27.09
N ALA A 366 30.23 -8.78 27.79
CA ALA A 366 30.23 -8.60 29.25
C ALA A 366 30.81 -9.82 29.99
N GLN A 367 30.48 -11.05 29.56
CA GLN A 367 31.06 -12.27 30.11
C GLN A 367 32.57 -12.40 29.84
N ALA A 368 33.05 -11.81 28.74
CA ALA A 368 34.48 -11.69 28.44
C ALA A 368 35.18 -10.61 29.28
N GLY A 369 34.46 -9.90 30.14
CA GLY A 369 34.98 -8.83 31.01
C GLY A 369 34.97 -7.44 30.37
N GLU A 370 34.35 -7.29 29.21
CA GLU A 370 34.25 -6.02 28.50
C GLU A 370 33.09 -5.16 29.03
N LYS A 371 33.20 -3.84 28.90
CA LYS A 371 32.17 -2.89 29.32
C LYS A 371 31.10 -2.72 28.23
N ALA A 372 30.40 -3.82 27.95
CA ALA A 372 29.33 -3.87 26.96
C ALA A 372 27.95 -3.81 27.61
N LEU A 373 27.10 -2.92 27.11
CA LEU A 373 25.76 -2.67 27.62
C LEU A 373 24.74 -2.76 26.48
N SER A 374 23.75 -3.65 26.57
CA SER A 374 22.55 -3.58 25.72
C SER A 374 21.39 -3.00 26.50
N ILE A 375 20.81 -1.91 26.01
CA ILE A 375 19.66 -1.28 26.65
C ILE A 375 18.41 -1.57 25.81
N GLN A 376 17.51 -2.37 26.35
CA GLN A 376 16.19 -2.63 25.78
C GLN A 376 15.28 -1.43 26.08
N TRP A 377 15.21 -0.47 25.16
CA TRP A 377 14.40 0.74 25.38
C TRP A 377 12.90 0.51 25.15
N GLY A 378 12.08 1.06 26.07
CA GLY A 378 10.65 1.29 25.87
C GLY A 378 10.36 2.42 24.85
N ALA A 379 9.08 2.76 24.66
CA ALA A 379 8.68 3.76 23.67
C ALA A 379 9.11 5.18 24.09
N TRP A 380 9.81 5.91 23.22
CA TRP A 380 10.20 7.31 23.47
C TRP A 380 9.09 8.28 23.05
N SER A 381 8.72 9.23 23.92
CA SER A 381 7.59 10.16 23.72
C SER A 381 7.89 11.34 22.81
N GLU A 382 9.14 11.80 22.76
CA GLU A 382 9.51 13.08 22.15
C GLU A 382 10.18 12.92 20.77
N ASN A 383 10.75 11.74 20.49
CA ASN A 383 11.67 11.53 19.37
C ASN A 383 11.67 10.07 18.88
N GLY A 384 12.05 9.85 17.62
CA GLY A 384 12.35 8.52 17.08
C GLY A 384 11.18 7.78 16.42
N MET A 385 11.36 6.48 16.19
CA MET A 385 10.46 5.61 15.42
C MET A 385 9.02 5.54 15.99
N ALA A 386 8.84 5.78 17.28
CA ALA A 386 7.55 5.67 17.99
C ALA A 386 6.63 6.89 17.81
N VAL A 387 7.11 8.03 17.29
CA VAL A 387 6.34 9.28 17.15
C VAL A 387 5.39 9.26 15.94
N ARG A 388 5.50 8.27 15.04
CA ARG A 388 4.55 8.05 13.94
C ARG A 388 3.46 7.03 14.36
N HIS A 389 2.22 7.23 13.90
CA HIS A 389 1.10 6.26 14.01
C HIS A 389 0.66 5.84 15.45
N ASP A 390 0.46 6.78 16.37
CA ASP A 390 -0.16 6.55 17.70
C ASP A 390 0.49 5.44 18.57
N ALA A 391 1.71 5.02 18.25
CA ALA A 391 2.39 3.92 18.92
C ALA A 391 2.67 4.22 20.40
N VAL A 392 3.02 5.46 20.75
CA VAL A 392 3.16 5.92 22.15
C VAL A 392 1.85 5.79 22.92
N ARG A 393 0.72 6.25 22.34
CA ARG A 393 -0.61 6.11 22.97
C ARG A 393 -1.03 4.64 23.16
N ARG A 394 -0.68 3.76 22.21
CA ARG A 394 -0.92 2.30 22.32
C ARG A 394 -0.05 1.65 23.41
N ALA A 395 1.22 2.04 23.54
CA ALA A 395 2.10 1.55 24.60
C ALA A 395 1.61 1.98 26.01
N GLU A 396 1.24 3.25 26.16
CA GLU A 396 0.75 3.82 27.43
C GLU A 396 -0.55 3.16 27.89
N SER A 397 -1.48 2.92 26.96
CA SER A 397 -2.74 2.20 27.24
C SER A 397 -2.55 0.72 27.55
N ALA A 398 -1.39 0.14 27.21
CA ALA A 398 -1.00 -1.24 27.56
C ALA A 398 -0.16 -1.33 28.86
N GLY A 399 0.06 -0.22 29.56
CA GLY A 399 0.80 -0.16 30.82
C GLY A 399 2.31 0.11 30.69
N PHE A 400 2.80 0.34 29.45
CA PHE A 400 4.17 0.73 29.16
C PHE A 400 4.23 2.25 28.94
N GLY A 401 4.67 2.98 29.96
CA GLY A 401 4.79 4.44 29.90
C GLY A 401 5.89 4.89 28.93
N ALA A 402 5.78 6.13 28.47
CA ALA A 402 6.72 6.69 27.52
C ALA A 402 8.00 7.25 28.18
N ILE A 403 9.11 7.21 27.44
CA ILE A 403 10.44 7.68 27.84
C ILE A 403 10.67 9.07 27.24
N SER A 404 10.81 10.09 28.08
CA SER A 404 11.25 11.42 27.65
C SER A 404 12.76 11.44 27.39
N ASN A 405 13.25 12.44 26.65
CA ASN A 405 14.70 12.57 26.41
C ASN A 405 15.49 12.70 27.72
N ALA A 406 14.96 13.48 28.67
CA ALA A 406 15.56 13.66 29.99
C ALA A 406 15.69 12.33 30.76
N LEU A 407 14.64 11.50 30.76
CA LEU A 407 14.67 10.20 31.42
C LEU A 407 15.64 9.24 30.72
N GLY A 408 15.67 9.27 29.38
CA GLY A 408 16.62 8.47 28.60
C GLY A 408 18.08 8.80 28.95
N CYS A 409 18.44 10.09 29.01
CA CYS A 409 19.77 10.53 29.44
C CYS A 409 20.08 10.14 30.88
N GLU A 410 19.13 10.29 31.82
CA GLU A 410 19.30 9.90 33.22
C GLU A 410 19.61 8.39 33.36
N MET A 411 18.91 7.54 32.61
CA MET A 411 19.12 6.09 32.68
C MET A 411 20.43 5.66 32.01
N LEU A 412 20.82 6.32 30.90
CA LEU A 412 22.12 6.11 30.28
C LEU A 412 23.26 6.48 31.26
N ASP A 413 23.13 7.60 31.95
CA ASP A 413 24.06 8.03 32.99
C ASP A 413 24.17 7.05 34.14
N LYS A 414 23.03 6.62 34.68
CA LYS A 414 22.96 5.66 35.78
C LYS A 414 23.62 4.32 35.44
N LEU A 415 23.43 3.82 34.22
CA LEU A 415 24.01 2.55 33.77
C LEU A 415 25.53 2.66 33.52
N LEU A 416 25.97 3.73 32.86
CA LEU A 416 27.41 3.95 32.61
C LEU A 416 28.19 4.22 33.90
N SER A 417 27.67 5.08 34.78
CA SER A 417 28.33 5.43 36.06
C SER A 417 28.37 4.31 37.10
N SER A 418 27.51 3.28 36.96
CA SER A 418 27.52 2.11 37.84
C SER A 418 28.44 0.99 37.35
N GLY A 419 29.06 1.14 36.17
CA GLY A 419 29.86 0.06 35.56
C GLY A 419 29.01 -1.15 35.18
N SER A 420 27.71 -0.95 34.91
CA SER A 420 26.81 -2.01 34.51
C SER A 420 27.25 -2.62 33.16
N ALA A 421 27.25 -3.94 33.07
CA ALA A 421 27.54 -4.70 31.85
C ALA A 421 26.49 -5.80 31.63
N GLY A 422 26.16 -6.08 30.38
CA GLY A 422 25.10 -7.01 29.97
C GLY A 422 23.81 -6.30 29.54
N THR A 423 22.67 -6.97 29.67
CA THR A 423 21.37 -6.54 29.13
C THR A 423 20.48 -5.93 30.21
N PHE A 424 19.94 -4.72 29.96
CA PHE A 424 19.03 -4.03 30.87
C PHE A 424 17.81 -3.49 30.14
N LEU A 425 16.64 -3.59 30.77
CA LEU A 425 15.39 -3.02 30.26
C LEU A 425 15.14 -1.67 30.91
N VAL A 426 14.91 -0.66 30.07
CA VAL A 426 14.51 0.69 30.50
C VAL A 426 13.13 0.99 29.95
N SER A 427 12.13 0.97 30.83
CA SER A 427 10.76 1.37 30.50
C SER A 427 10.02 1.75 31.78
N PRO A 428 9.37 2.93 31.84
CA PRO A 428 8.34 3.18 32.83
C PRO A 428 7.25 2.13 32.67
N ILE A 429 6.99 1.33 33.71
CA ILE A 429 5.98 0.27 33.64
C ILE A 429 5.05 0.38 34.84
N THR A 430 3.76 0.50 34.53
CA THR A 430 2.69 0.39 35.51
C THR A 430 2.23 -1.07 35.53
N TRP A 431 2.89 -1.89 36.35
CA TRP A 431 2.68 -3.36 36.39
C TRP A 431 1.23 -3.79 36.62
N ALA A 432 0.42 -2.97 37.30
CA ALA A 432 -1.02 -3.20 37.46
C ALA A 432 -1.81 -3.11 36.15
N ARG A 433 -1.32 -2.36 35.15
CA ARG A 433 -1.96 -2.15 33.84
C ARG A 433 -1.40 -3.07 32.74
N VAL A 434 -0.29 -3.76 33.00
CA VAL A 434 0.33 -4.66 32.02
C VAL A 434 -0.54 -5.91 31.82
N LYS A 435 -1.07 -6.07 30.61
CA LYS A 435 -1.91 -7.21 30.23
C LYS A 435 -1.15 -8.46 29.78
N LEU A 436 0.15 -8.34 29.50
CA LEU A 436 1.00 -9.48 29.11
C LEU A 436 0.97 -10.54 30.23
N THR A 437 0.63 -11.79 29.93
CA THR A 437 0.62 -12.87 30.92
C THR A 437 1.84 -13.75 30.66
N SER A 438 2.86 -13.66 31.51
CA SER A 438 4.09 -14.43 31.37
C SER A 438 4.75 -14.65 32.74
N PRO A 439 5.28 -15.85 33.03
CA PRO A 439 6.09 -16.10 34.23
C PRO A 439 7.27 -15.13 34.37
N LEU A 440 7.77 -14.59 33.25
CA LEU A 440 8.83 -13.59 33.21
C LEU A 440 8.54 -12.39 34.12
N ILE A 441 7.29 -11.94 34.23
CA ILE A 441 6.93 -10.69 34.95
C ILE A 441 6.04 -10.91 36.18
N GLU A 442 5.78 -12.17 36.54
CA GLU A 442 4.81 -12.53 37.57
C GLU A 442 5.12 -11.90 38.93
N GLY A 443 6.40 -11.88 39.34
CA GLY A 443 6.84 -11.27 40.60
C GLY A 443 6.81 -9.73 40.64
N LEU A 444 6.51 -9.06 39.51
CA LEU A 444 6.41 -7.60 39.43
C LEU A 444 4.95 -7.13 39.38
N LYS A 445 4.00 -8.01 39.05
CA LYS A 445 2.58 -7.69 39.08
C LYS A 445 2.07 -7.70 40.53
N PRO A 446 1.26 -6.70 40.93
CA PRO A 446 0.60 -6.75 42.23
C PRO A 446 -0.32 -7.98 42.27
N HIS A 447 -0.10 -8.87 43.25
CA HIS A 447 -1.01 -9.99 43.47
C HIS A 447 -2.37 -9.43 43.93
N PRO A 448 -3.48 -9.67 43.19
CA PRO A 448 -4.79 -9.42 43.75
C PRO A 448 -4.94 -10.36 44.95
N SER A 449 -5.26 -9.81 46.12
CA SER A 449 -5.78 -10.61 47.22
C SER A 449 -7.13 -11.17 46.78
N VAL A 450 -7.12 -12.36 46.19
CA VAL A 450 -8.35 -13.05 45.79
C VAL A 450 -8.95 -13.67 47.03
N SER A 451 -9.88 -12.96 47.67
CA SER A 451 -10.97 -13.62 48.37
C SER A 451 -11.91 -14.23 47.32
N PRO A 452 -12.53 -15.40 47.58
CA PRO A 452 -13.52 -15.98 46.66
C PRO A 452 -14.65 -14.97 46.39
N MET A 453 -14.95 -14.69 45.11
CA MET A 453 -16.08 -13.84 44.70
C MET A 453 -17.39 -14.56 44.98
N GLU A 454 -18.32 -13.90 45.68
CA GLU A 454 -19.63 -14.49 46.05
C GLU A 454 -20.85 -13.70 45.53
N GLY A 455 -20.69 -12.56 44.80
CA GLY A 455 -21.84 -11.70 44.47
C GLY A 455 -21.89 -11.00 43.10
N VAL A 456 -23.12 -10.70 42.64
CA VAL A 456 -23.45 -9.92 41.42
C VAL A 456 -22.79 -8.54 41.41
N GLN A 457 -22.56 -7.95 42.60
CA GLN A 457 -21.90 -6.66 42.74
C GLN A 457 -20.43 -6.71 42.33
N ASP A 458 -19.74 -7.84 42.56
CA ASP A 458 -18.32 -7.99 42.24
C ASP A 458 -18.10 -8.13 40.72
N VAL A 459 -18.97 -8.85 40.02
CA VAL A 459 -18.92 -8.98 38.54
C VAL A 459 -19.36 -7.70 37.84
N ARG A 460 -20.38 -7.01 38.39
CA ARG A 460 -20.80 -5.70 37.88
C ARG A 460 -19.68 -4.68 37.96
N GLN A 461 -18.98 -4.62 39.09
CA GLN A 461 -17.85 -3.72 39.26
C GLN A 461 -16.74 -4.03 38.26
N MET A 462 -16.43 -5.31 38.02
CA MET A 462 -15.43 -5.73 37.04
C MET A 462 -15.81 -5.41 35.59
N ILE A 463 -17.09 -5.52 35.22
CA ILE A 463 -17.57 -5.15 33.87
C ILE A 463 -17.57 -3.63 33.69
N ARG A 464 -17.99 -2.86 34.72
CA ARG A 464 -17.88 -1.39 34.71
C ARG A 464 -16.44 -0.94 34.50
N GLU A 465 -15.49 -1.57 35.19
CA GLU A 465 -14.07 -1.28 35.05
C GLU A 465 -13.55 -1.64 33.64
N ALA A 466 -13.92 -2.81 33.11
CA ALA A 466 -13.54 -3.19 31.74
C ALA A 466 -14.11 -2.23 30.68
N VAL A 467 -15.34 -1.75 30.87
CA VAL A 467 -16.00 -0.77 30.00
C VAL A 467 -15.33 0.58 30.11
N TRP A 468 -15.11 1.09 31.32
CA TRP A 468 -14.42 2.36 31.54
C TRP A 468 -13.02 2.36 30.92
N GLU A 469 -12.26 1.27 31.10
CA GLU A 469 -10.92 1.13 30.52
C GLU A 469 -10.89 1.01 28.99
N THR A 470 -12.03 0.70 28.37
CA THR A 470 -12.13 0.56 26.91
C THR A 470 -12.70 1.82 26.25
N VAL A 471 -13.67 2.46 26.88
CA VAL A 471 -14.31 3.69 26.38
C VAL A 471 -13.54 4.95 26.79
N GLY A 472 -12.78 4.90 27.89
CA GLY A 472 -11.92 5.99 28.38
C GLY A 472 -12.58 6.92 29.41
N GLU A 473 -13.89 6.83 29.61
CA GLU A 473 -14.64 7.56 30.62
C GLU A 473 -15.71 6.68 31.32
N SER A 474 -16.20 7.12 32.47
CA SER A 474 -17.21 6.37 33.23
C SER A 474 -18.55 6.44 32.50
N VAL A 475 -19.13 5.29 32.17
CA VAL A 475 -20.41 5.18 31.47
C VAL A 475 -21.44 4.58 32.42
N ASP A 476 -22.66 5.14 32.41
CA ASP A 476 -23.79 4.60 33.20
C ASP A 476 -24.20 3.19 32.70
N ASP A 477 -24.72 2.35 33.60
CA ASP A 477 -24.84 0.91 33.34
C ASP A 477 -25.86 0.51 32.26
N ASP A 478 -26.78 1.41 31.94
CA ASP A 478 -27.89 1.24 30.99
C ASP A 478 -27.65 2.01 29.68
N VAL A 479 -26.47 2.61 29.52
CA VAL A 479 -26.10 3.36 28.32
C VAL A 479 -25.44 2.45 27.29
N ALA A 480 -25.91 2.53 26.05
CA ALA A 480 -25.35 1.79 24.93
C ALA A 480 -23.92 2.25 24.63
N LEU A 481 -22.96 1.33 24.72
CA LEU A 481 -21.53 1.64 24.63
C LEU A 481 -21.08 2.04 23.21
N LEU A 482 -21.71 1.45 22.19
CA LEU A 482 -21.44 1.75 20.76
C LEU A 482 -21.78 3.20 20.39
N GLU A 483 -22.84 3.77 20.99
CA GLU A 483 -23.24 5.15 20.75
C GLU A 483 -22.37 6.16 21.53
N ASN A 484 -21.52 5.69 22.43
CA ASN A 484 -20.66 6.49 23.31
C ASN A 484 -19.16 6.23 23.10
N GLY A 485 -18.77 5.84 21.89
CA GLY A 485 -17.35 5.79 21.49
C GLY A 485 -16.69 4.41 21.53
N LEU A 486 -17.44 3.33 21.78
CA LEU A 486 -16.92 1.96 21.62
C LEU A 486 -16.93 1.56 20.12
N ASP A 487 -15.77 1.55 19.47
CA ASP A 487 -15.61 1.08 18.09
C ASP A 487 -15.42 -0.46 17.98
N SER A 488 -15.27 -1.00 16.77
CA SER A 488 -15.13 -2.45 16.54
C SER A 488 -13.85 -3.06 17.15
N LEU A 489 -12.78 -2.28 17.29
CA LEU A 489 -11.54 -2.70 17.96
C LEU A 489 -11.69 -2.63 19.50
N GLY A 490 -12.39 -1.61 20.00
CA GLY A 490 -12.82 -1.47 21.38
C GLY A 490 -13.72 -2.62 21.81
N SER A 491 -14.67 -3.03 20.99
CA SER A 491 -15.57 -4.16 21.28
C SER A 491 -14.83 -5.49 21.45
N MET A 492 -13.84 -5.77 20.58
CA MET A 492 -12.97 -6.95 20.75
C MET A 492 -12.08 -6.86 22.00
N SER A 493 -11.52 -5.67 22.27
CA SER A 493 -10.72 -5.42 23.47
C SER A 493 -11.53 -5.61 24.75
N LEU A 494 -12.78 -5.10 24.78
CA LEU A 494 -13.71 -5.22 25.90
C LEU A 494 -14.11 -6.67 26.16
N ARG A 495 -14.49 -7.41 25.09
CA ARG A 495 -14.79 -8.86 25.17
C ARG A 495 -13.60 -9.63 25.72
N ASN A 496 -12.40 -9.38 25.20
CA ASN A 496 -11.19 -10.08 25.63
C ASN A 496 -10.84 -9.79 27.10
N ARG A 497 -11.05 -8.56 27.57
CA ARG A 497 -10.87 -8.17 28.97
C ARG A 497 -11.86 -8.89 29.89
N ILE A 498 -13.15 -8.86 29.57
CA ILE A 498 -14.20 -9.50 30.40
C ILE A 498 -14.00 -11.02 30.43
N ALA A 499 -13.70 -11.65 29.29
CA ALA A 499 -13.40 -13.08 29.19
C ALA A 499 -12.19 -13.48 30.05
N SER A 500 -11.13 -12.67 30.02
CA SER A 500 -9.88 -12.94 30.75
C SER A 500 -10.05 -12.75 32.26
N SER A 501 -10.69 -11.67 32.69
CA SER A 501 -10.89 -11.36 34.11
C SER A 501 -11.81 -12.37 34.80
N LEU A 502 -12.79 -12.91 34.06
CA LEU A 502 -13.74 -13.89 34.56
C LEU A 502 -13.36 -15.35 34.26
N LYS A 503 -12.23 -15.57 33.55
CA LYS A 503 -11.77 -16.89 33.07
C LYS A 503 -12.85 -17.69 32.35
N MET A 504 -13.63 -17.03 31.49
CA MET A 504 -14.74 -17.64 30.76
C MET A 504 -14.62 -17.43 29.25
N GLY A 505 -15.09 -18.39 28.46
CA GLY A 505 -15.18 -18.24 27.02
C GLY A 505 -16.36 -17.34 26.66
N LEU A 506 -16.11 -16.18 26.05
CA LEU A 506 -17.16 -15.29 25.55
C LEU A 506 -17.20 -15.33 24.01
N PRO A 507 -18.34 -15.32 23.33
CA PRO A 507 -18.39 -15.24 21.87
C PRO A 507 -17.73 -13.97 21.33
N ALA A 508 -17.25 -13.97 20.08
CA ALA A 508 -16.65 -12.78 19.45
C ALA A 508 -17.64 -11.60 19.33
N THR A 509 -18.94 -11.90 19.30
CA THR A 509 -20.05 -10.94 19.26
C THR A 509 -20.52 -10.45 20.63
N PHE A 510 -19.92 -10.93 21.74
CA PHE A 510 -20.39 -10.67 23.10
C PHE A 510 -20.64 -9.17 23.41
N ALA A 511 -19.73 -8.28 23.04
CA ALA A 511 -19.86 -6.84 23.27
C ALA A 511 -20.89 -6.16 22.34
N LEU A 512 -21.23 -6.80 21.20
CA LEU A 512 -22.24 -6.32 20.25
C LEU A 512 -23.64 -6.79 20.65
N GLU A 513 -23.77 -8.01 21.18
CA GLU A 513 -25.05 -8.59 21.62
C GLU A 513 -25.49 -8.10 23.01
N ASN A 514 -24.53 -7.61 23.81
CA ASN A 514 -24.77 -7.07 25.14
C ASN A 514 -24.34 -5.59 25.15
N PRO A 515 -25.15 -4.66 24.62
CA PRO A 515 -24.71 -3.31 24.27
C PRO A 515 -24.47 -2.39 25.46
N ASP A 516 -24.85 -2.79 26.68
CA ASP A 516 -24.71 -2.04 27.92
C ASP A 516 -24.19 -2.93 29.07
N ILE A 517 -23.67 -2.32 30.14
CA ILE A 517 -23.09 -3.03 31.29
C ILE A 517 -24.12 -3.96 31.95
N ASN A 518 -25.39 -3.54 32.02
CA ASN A 518 -26.46 -4.36 32.58
C ASN A 518 -26.71 -5.65 31.78
N ALA A 519 -26.66 -5.60 30.45
CA ALA A 519 -26.77 -6.76 29.56
C ALA A 519 -25.56 -7.69 29.73
N MET A 520 -24.34 -7.12 29.78
CA MET A 520 -23.11 -7.90 29.97
C MET A 520 -23.09 -8.63 31.31
N VAL A 521 -23.50 -7.96 32.41
CA VAL A 521 -23.61 -8.60 33.74
C VAL A 521 -24.63 -9.72 33.74
N ARG A 522 -25.78 -9.54 33.07
CA ARG A 522 -26.81 -10.58 32.97
C ARG A 522 -26.33 -11.80 32.20
N TYR A 523 -25.65 -11.59 31.07
CA TYR A 523 -25.08 -12.68 30.27
C TYR A 523 -24.04 -13.49 31.07
N VAL A 524 -23.11 -12.79 31.72
CA VAL A 524 -22.06 -13.44 32.52
C VAL A 524 -22.65 -14.24 33.69
N MET A 525 -23.68 -13.70 34.37
CA MET A 525 -24.38 -14.38 35.45
C MET A 525 -25.16 -15.60 34.98
N ALA A 526 -25.64 -15.60 33.73
CA ALA A 526 -26.39 -16.71 33.14
C ALA A 526 -25.50 -17.89 32.71
N GLU A 527 -24.23 -17.63 32.37
CA GLU A 527 -23.25 -18.64 31.93
C GLU A 527 -22.51 -19.35 33.09
N GLN A 528 -22.45 -18.76 34.29
CA GLN A 528 -21.78 -19.37 35.45
C GLN A 528 -22.31 -20.76 35.90
N PRO A 529 -23.61 -21.11 35.79
CA PRO A 529 -24.10 -22.43 36.19
C PRO A 529 -23.66 -23.59 35.28
N ALA A 530 -23.13 -23.32 34.07
CA ALA A 530 -22.90 -24.33 33.03
C ALA A 530 -21.48 -24.97 33.05
N ILE A 531 -20.58 -24.53 33.93
CA ILE A 531 -19.16 -24.93 33.93
C ILE A 531 -18.91 -26.31 34.59
N GLY A 532 -19.93 -26.97 35.15
CA GLY A 532 -19.79 -28.25 35.85
C GLY A 532 -20.00 -29.54 35.03
N ALA A 533 -20.49 -29.49 33.78
CA ALA A 533 -21.09 -30.68 33.16
C ALA A 533 -20.62 -31.07 31.74
N ALA A 534 -19.75 -30.31 31.07
CA ALA A 534 -19.44 -30.56 29.65
C ALA A 534 -17.96 -30.87 29.35
N LEU A 535 -17.24 -31.52 30.28
CA LEU A 535 -15.94 -32.15 30.03
C LEU A 535 -16.08 -33.67 30.13
N SER A 536 -16.74 -34.29 29.15
CA SER A 536 -16.70 -35.75 28.97
C SER A 536 -17.28 -36.16 27.60
N ASN A 537 -16.39 -36.70 26.75
CA ASN A 537 -16.65 -37.56 25.59
C ASN A 537 -17.11 -36.91 24.27
N ALA A 538 -16.17 -36.73 23.32
CA ALA A 538 -15.97 -37.64 22.17
C ALA A 538 -15.11 -36.98 21.08
N GLN A 539 -14.04 -37.66 20.63
CA GLN A 539 -13.43 -37.52 19.29
C GLN A 539 -13.80 -38.79 18.50
N PRO A 540 -13.49 -38.88 17.18
CA PRO A 540 -13.78 -37.99 16.07
C PRO A 540 -14.54 -38.75 14.94
N GLU A 541 -15.33 -38.10 14.09
CA GLU A 541 -15.80 -38.76 12.86
C GLU A 541 -15.95 -37.81 11.67
N ARG A 542 -15.55 -38.34 10.52
CA ARG A 542 -15.34 -37.67 9.23
C ARG A 542 -16.67 -37.55 8.50
N ALA A 543 -17.10 -36.35 8.10
CA ALA A 543 -18.20 -36.17 7.15
C ALA A 543 -17.96 -34.96 6.23
N MET A 544 -18.01 -35.18 4.93
CA MET A 544 -18.34 -34.16 3.92
C MET A 544 -19.43 -34.77 3.02
N PRO A 545 -20.39 -33.99 2.47
CA PRO A 545 -20.62 -32.56 2.65
C PRO A 545 -22.06 -32.23 3.13
N SER A 546 -22.22 -31.06 3.74
CA SER A 546 -23.49 -30.33 3.75
C SER A 546 -23.97 -30.12 2.29
N LEU A 547 -25.28 -30.24 2.01
CA LEU A 547 -25.87 -30.05 0.67
C LEU A 547 -25.34 -28.76 -0.02
N PRO A 548 -25.16 -28.75 -1.36
CA PRO A 548 -24.61 -27.57 -2.06
C PRO A 548 -25.59 -26.39 -2.06
N VAL A 549 -25.09 -25.18 -2.30
CA VAL A 549 -25.91 -24.01 -2.63
C VAL A 549 -26.14 -23.97 -4.14
N LEU A 550 -27.39 -23.82 -4.56
CA LEU A 550 -27.74 -23.64 -5.97
C LEU A 550 -27.57 -22.18 -6.38
N VAL A 551 -26.85 -21.94 -7.48
CA VAL A 551 -26.88 -20.67 -8.20
C VAL A 551 -27.67 -20.86 -9.50
N ILE A 552 -28.71 -20.05 -9.70
CA ILE A 552 -29.53 -20.09 -10.93
C ILE A 552 -28.99 -19.05 -11.91
N GLY A 553 -28.50 -19.51 -13.06
CA GLY A 553 -27.93 -18.69 -14.14
C GLY A 553 -26.41 -18.67 -14.17
N ALA A 554 -25.82 -18.85 -15.35
CA ALA A 554 -24.38 -18.81 -15.63
C ALA A 554 -23.97 -17.53 -16.39
N GLY A 555 -24.61 -16.40 -16.08
CA GLY A 555 -24.15 -15.07 -16.49
C GLY A 555 -22.97 -14.58 -15.63
N VAL A 556 -22.43 -13.40 -15.94
CA VAL A 556 -21.31 -12.79 -15.18
C VAL A 556 -21.64 -12.72 -13.67
N GLY A 557 -22.86 -12.32 -13.31
CA GLY A 557 -23.29 -12.28 -11.90
C GLY A 557 -23.36 -13.67 -11.26
N GLY A 558 -23.96 -14.65 -11.93
CA GLY A 558 -24.11 -16.01 -11.41
C GLY A 558 -22.78 -16.74 -11.23
N LEU A 559 -21.93 -16.73 -12.26
CA LEU A 559 -20.60 -17.31 -12.18
C LEU A 559 -19.71 -16.61 -11.15
N GLY A 560 -19.78 -15.27 -11.08
CA GLY A 560 -19.07 -14.48 -10.08
C GLY A 560 -19.52 -14.82 -8.65
N PHE A 561 -20.83 -14.94 -8.43
CA PHE A 561 -21.36 -15.32 -7.12
C PHE A 561 -20.94 -16.75 -6.74
N ALA A 562 -21.13 -17.73 -7.63
CA ALA A 562 -20.73 -19.12 -7.42
C ALA A 562 -19.24 -19.23 -7.06
N ARG A 563 -18.38 -18.53 -7.80
CA ARG A 563 -16.94 -18.51 -7.55
C ARG A 563 -16.59 -17.92 -6.17
N GLN A 564 -17.30 -16.90 -5.72
CA GLN A 564 -17.10 -16.36 -4.38
C GLN A 564 -17.55 -17.33 -3.29
N LEU A 565 -18.67 -18.05 -3.48
CA LEU A 565 -19.10 -19.08 -2.52
C LEU A 565 -18.05 -20.20 -2.38
N GLU A 566 -17.54 -20.74 -3.50
CA GLU A 566 -16.50 -21.78 -3.48
C GLU A 566 -15.21 -21.33 -2.79
N LYS A 567 -14.78 -20.10 -3.08
CA LYS A 567 -13.58 -19.51 -2.47
C LYS A 567 -13.69 -19.35 -0.96
N ASN A 568 -14.91 -19.33 -0.42
CA ASN A 568 -15.19 -19.28 1.00
C ASN A 568 -15.64 -20.65 1.56
N GLY A 569 -15.41 -21.74 0.83
CA GLY A 569 -15.55 -23.10 1.32
C GLY A 569 -16.95 -23.72 1.16
N LEU A 570 -17.89 -23.07 0.47
CA LEU A 570 -19.21 -23.63 0.21
C LEU A 570 -19.21 -24.47 -1.06
N SER A 571 -19.86 -25.64 -0.99
CA SER A 571 -20.16 -26.45 -2.18
C SER A 571 -21.26 -25.78 -2.99
N VAL A 572 -21.09 -25.70 -4.31
CA VAL A 572 -22.05 -25.04 -5.22
C VAL A 572 -22.44 -25.93 -6.38
N VAL A 573 -23.62 -25.66 -6.93
CA VAL A 573 -24.06 -26.16 -8.24
C VAL A 573 -24.65 -24.98 -9.01
N VAL A 574 -24.36 -24.86 -10.29
CA VAL A 574 -24.92 -23.82 -11.15
C VAL A 574 -25.85 -24.48 -12.17
N LEU A 575 -27.10 -24.01 -12.25
CA LEU A 575 -28.04 -24.45 -13.29
C LEU A 575 -28.28 -23.30 -14.28
N GLU A 576 -27.97 -23.54 -15.54
CA GLU A 576 -28.17 -22.61 -16.65
C GLU A 576 -29.15 -23.22 -17.66
N LYS A 577 -30.18 -22.45 -18.03
CA LYS A 577 -31.24 -22.93 -18.93
C LYS A 577 -30.77 -23.06 -20.38
N ASN A 578 -29.78 -22.26 -20.77
CA ASN A 578 -29.19 -22.32 -22.11
C ASN A 578 -28.03 -23.32 -22.16
N ASP A 579 -27.52 -23.60 -23.36
CA ASP A 579 -26.33 -24.42 -23.59
C ASP A 579 -25.02 -23.60 -23.60
N TRP A 580 -25.04 -22.37 -23.09
CA TRP A 580 -23.89 -21.46 -23.03
C TRP A 580 -23.79 -20.65 -21.74
N ALA A 581 -22.58 -20.20 -21.41
CA ALA A 581 -22.29 -19.24 -20.35
C ALA A 581 -22.24 -17.78 -20.87
N GLY A 582 -22.29 -16.81 -19.96
CA GLY A 582 -22.09 -15.38 -20.26
C GLY A 582 -23.34 -14.51 -20.22
N GLY A 583 -24.54 -15.10 -20.12
CA GLY A 583 -25.79 -14.38 -19.89
C GLY A 583 -26.07 -13.31 -20.97
N VAL A 584 -26.39 -12.08 -20.54
CA VAL A 584 -26.72 -10.96 -21.44
C VAL A 584 -25.61 -10.63 -22.43
N TRP A 585 -24.34 -10.89 -22.08
CA TRP A 585 -23.22 -10.71 -23.01
C TRP A 585 -23.29 -11.67 -24.18
N LYS A 586 -23.79 -12.90 -24.00
CA LYS A 586 -23.93 -13.85 -25.11
C LYS A 586 -25.20 -13.55 -25.92
N ASN A 587 -26.28 -13.23 -25.22
CA ASN A 587 -27.63 -13.17 -25.80
C ASN A 587 -27.99 -11.80 -26.40
N LEU A 588 -27.68 -10.69 -25.72
CA LEU A 588 -28.16 -9.34 -26.09
C LEU A 588 -27.06 -8.41 -26.62
N ALA A 589 -25.82 -8.57 -26.17
CA ALA A 589 -24.72 -7.74 -26.68
C ALA A 589 -24.38 -8.11 -28.14
N ASN A 590 -24.07 -7.08 -28.94
CA ASN A 590 -23.60 -7.23 -30.31
C ASN A 590 -22.17 -7.79 -30.33
N ASP A 591 -21.75 -8.36 -31.45
CA ASP A 591 -20.44 -9.00 -31.60
C ASP A 591 -19.29 -7.98 -31.41
N ASP A 592 -19.50 -6.72 -31.77
CA ASP A 592 -18.56 -5.61 -31.63
C ASP A 592 -18.72 -4.83 -30.30
N SER A 593 -19.58 -5.28 -29.39
CA SER A 593 -19.77 -4.65 -28.08
C SER A 593 -18.45 -4.59 -27.29
N LYS A 594 -18.18 -3.43 -26.68
CA LYS A 594 -17.07 -3.18 -25.75
C LYS A 594 -17.60 -2.72 -24.40
N LEU A 595 -16.95 -3.15 -23.32
CA LEU A 595 -17.22 -2.71 -21.96
C LEU A 595 -16.95 -1.21 -21.81
N GLN A 596 -17.83 -0.50 -21.10
CA GLN A 596 -17.73 0.94 -20.84
C GLN A 596 -17.11 1.26 -19.46
N ILE A 597 -16.56 0.24 -18.79
CA ILE A 597 -15.98 0.27 -17.45
C ILE A 597 -14.57 -0.34 -17.55
N ASP A 598 -13.62 0.16 -16.77
CA ASP A 598 -12.26 -0.40 -16.76
C ASP A 598 -12.24 -1.85 -16.26
N SER A 599 -11.41 -2.68 -16.90
CA SER A 599 -11.29 -4.12 -16.65
C SER A 599 -11.05 -4.49 -15.18
N PRO A 600 -10.19 -3.80 -14.41
CA PRO A 600 -9.96 -4.17 -13.01
C PRO A 600 -11.22 -4.10 -12.14
N ALA A 601 -12.13 -3.17 -12.45
CA ALA A 601 -13.39 -3.02 -11.72
C ALA A 601 -14.44 -4.07 -12.11
N TYR A 602 -14.41 -4.62 -13.33
CA TYR A 602 -15.40 -5.56 -13.86
C TYR A 602 -14.94 -7.04 -13.88
N ASP A 603 -13.84 -7.36 -13.19
CA ASP A 603 -13.30 -8.72 -13.05
C ASP A 603 -14.16 -9.60 -12.10
N PHE A 604 -14.20 -10.92 -12.33
CA PHE A 604 -14.80 -11.91 -11.44
C PHE A 604 -14.12 -11.98 -10.05
N ASP A 605 -12.87 -11.51 -9.94
CA ASP A 605 -12.02 -11.55 -8.75
C ASP A 605 -11.53 -10.16 -8.30
N SER A 606 -12.28 -9.09 -8.59
CA SER A 606 -11.86 -7.71 -8.31
C SER A 606 -11.71 -7.36 -6.81
N ASN A 607 -12.24 -8.18 -5.89
CA ASN A 607 -12.15 -7.96 -4.43
C ASN A 607 -10.90 -8.59 -3.76
N ARG A 608 -9.86 -8.94 -4.53
CA ARG A 608 -8.53 -9.35 -4.03
C ARG A 608 -7.43 -8.57 -4.76
N LEU A 609 -6.34 -8.29 -4.02
CA LEU A 609 -5.12 -7.73 -4.60
C LEU A 609 -4.57 -8.67 -5.68
N PRO A 610 -4.01 -8.13 -6.78
CA PRO A 610 -3.55 -8.94 -7.89
C PRO A 610 -2.44 -9.91 -7.45
N LEU A 611 -2.37 -11.04 -8.16
CA LEU A 611 -1.18 -11.88 -8.16
C LEU A 611 -0.15 -11.20 -9.07
N ILE A 612 1.14 -11.28 -8.74
CA ILE A 612 2.21 -10.80 -9.62
C ILE A 612 2.05 -11.48 -10.98
N GLY A 613 1.85 -10.68 -12.04
CA GLY A 613 1.59 -11.16 -13.41
C GLY A 613 0.10 -11.30 -13.81
N ASP A 614 -0.86 -10.77 -13.04
CA ASP A 614 -2.28 -10.77 -13.41
C ASP A 614 -2.56 -9.81 -14.60
N HIS A 615 -2.45 -10.32 -15.82
CA HIS A 615 -2.70 -9.58 -17.08
C HIS A 615 -4.09 -9.82 -17.68
N ARG A 616 -5.07 -10.22 -16.87
CA ARG A 616 -6.42 -10.57 -17.37
C ARG A 616 -6.99 -9.47 -18.27
N TRP A 617 -7.38 -9.89 -19.48
CA TRP A 617 -7.92 -9.11 -20.60
C TRP A 617 -6.99 -8.18 -21.39
N ASN A 618 -5.70 -8.01 -21.02
CA ASN A 618 -4.68 -7.25 -21.77
C ASN A 618 -5.02 -5.78 -22.16
N LYS A 619 -6.24 -5.30 -21.96
CA LYS A 619 -6.78 -3.99 -22.36
C LYS A 619 -7.52 -3.34 -21.19
N GLY A 620 -7.54 -2.02 -21.17
CA GLY A 620 -8.34 -1.26 -20.21
C GLY A 620 -9.85 -1.50 -20.32
N PHE A 621 -10.39 -1.72 -21.53
CA PHE A 621 -11.82 -1.91 -21.78
C PHE A 621 -12.06 -3.14 -22.68
N PRO A 622 -12.43 -4.31 -22.12
CA PRO A 622 -12.54 -5.56 -22.85
C PRO A 622 -13.72 -5.59 -23.82
N SER A 623 -13.57 -6.36 -24.88
CA SER A 623 -14.61 -6.72 -25.85
C SER A 623 -15.55 -7.79 -25.29
N ARG A 624 -16.72 -7.94 -25.93
CA ARG A 624 -17.63 -9.06 -25.67
C ARG A 624 -16.94 -10.41 -25.74
N ALA A 625 -16.06 -10.63 -26.71
CA ALA A 625 -15.34 -11.90 -26.88
C ALA A 625 -14.49 -12.23 -25.63
N GLU A 626 -13.73 -11.26 -25.13
CA GLU A 626 -12.88 -11.41 -23.94
C GLU A 626 -13.72 -11.66 -22.67
N ILE A 627 -14.90 -11.03 -22.56
CA ILE A 627 -15.84 -11.28 -21.45
C ILE A 627 -16.41 -12.69 -21.51
N LEU A 628 -16.81 -13.16 -22.69
CA LEU A 628 -17.36 -14.50 -22.90
C LEU A 628 -16.30 -15.60 -22.68
N GLU A 629 -15.07 -15.37 -23.12
CA GLU A 629 -13.93 -16.24 -22.84
C GLU A 629 -13.69 -16.33 -21.33
N GLY A 630 -13.66 -15.19 -20.64
CA GLY A 630 -13.54 -15.15 -19.18
C GLY A 630 -14.68 -15.92 -18.48
N ALA A 631 -15.92 -15.75 -18.93
CA ALA A 631 -17.06 -16.50 -18.38
C ALA A 631 -16.93 -18.02 -18.63
N GLY A 632 -16.50 -18.43 -19.82
CA GLY A 632 -16.23 -19.83 -20.15
C GLY A 632 -15.16 -20.44 -19.25
N MET A 633 -14.03 -19.75 -19.08
CA MET A 633 -12.97 -20.17 -18.17
C MET A 633 -13.44 -20.33 -16.72
N ILE A 634 -14.27 -19.41 -16.22
CA ILE A 634 -14.83 -19.57 -14.87
C ILE A 634 -15.74 -20.79 -14.81
N ALA A 635 -16.63 -20.98 -15.78
CA ALA A 635 -17.51 -22.15 -15.82
C ALA A 635 -16.74 -23.48 -15.84
N GLU A 636 -15.61 -23.55 -16.54
CA GLU A 636 -14.75 -24.74 -16.62
C GLU A 636 -13.90 -24.97 -15.35
N THR A 637 -13.55 -23.91 -14.63
CA THR A 637 -12.63 -23.99 -13.48
C THR A 637 -13.32 -24.00 -12.11
N LEU A 638 -14.65 -23.85 -12.06
CA LEU A 638 -15.43 -24.07 -10.85
C LEU A 638 -15.31 -25.52 -10.39
N LYS A 639 -15.22 -25.74 -9.08
CA LYS A 639 -15.16 -27.09 -8.50
C LYS A 639 -16.52 -27.77 -8.50
N GLY A 640 -17.59 -26.98 -8.37
CA GLY A 640 -18.99 -27.38 -8.43
C GLY A 640 -19.45 -27.55 -9.86
N GLU A 641 -20.46 -28.40 -10.07
CA GLU A 641 -20.99 -28.66 -11.40
C GLU A 641 -21.73 -27.45 -11.96
N VAL A 642 -21.39 -27.07 -13.20
CA VAL A 642 -22.18 -26.14 -14.03
C VAL A 642 -22.97 -26.97 -15.04
N LEU A 643 -24.28 -27.04 -14.85
CA LEU A 643 -25.17 -27.82 -15.71
C LEU A 643 -25.94 -26.90 -16.65
N PHE A 644 -25.65 -27.03 -17.94
CA PHE A 644 -26.33 -26.35 -19.03
C PHE A 644 -27.60 -27.10 -19.48
N GLY A 645 -28.49 -26.40 -20.19
CA GLY A 645 -29.77 -26.94 -20.64
C GLY A 645 -30.73 -27.30 -19.49
N CYS A 646 -30.55 -26.69 -18.32
CA CYS A 646 -31.26 -26.97 -17.09
C CYS A 646 -32.14 -25.79 -16.67
N GLU A 647 -33.45 -25.89 -16.88
CA GLU A 647 -34.41 -24.83 -16.51
C GLU A 647 -35.06 -25.15 -15.16
N VAL A 648 -34.78 -24.33 -14.14
CA VAL A 648 -35.40 -24.47 -12.82
C VAL A 648 -36.89 -24.13 -12.89
N GLN A 649 -37.73 -25.08 -12.49
CA GLN A 649 -39.19 -24.95 -12.52
C GLN A 649 -39.75 -24.59 -11.15
N GLN A 650 -39.18 -25.15 -10.07
CA GLN A 650 -39.73 -24.97 -8.73
C GLN A 650 -38.65 -25.13 -7.65
N VAL A 651 -38.75 -24.34 -6.58
CA VAL A 651 -37.97 -24.48 -5.35
C VAL A 651 -38.94 -24.59 -4.17
N GLU A 652 -38.89 -25.70 -3.43
CA GLU A 652 -39.76 -25.97 -2.29
C GLU A 652 -38.93 -26.20 -1.01
N LYS A 653 -39.26 -25.49 0.07
CA LYS A 653 -38.60 -25.68 1.37
C LYS A 653 -39.06 -27.01 2.01
N LYS A 654 -38.12 -27.91 2.30
CA LYS A 654 -38.39 -29.22 2.94
C LYS A 654 -37.94 -29.29 4.40
N GLY A 655 -36.92 -28.51 4.75
CA GLY A 655 -36.38 -28.39 6.10
C GLY A 655 -35.86 -26.98 6.38
N GLU A 656 -35.23 -26.78 7.54
CA GLU A 656 -34.74 -25.46 7.96
C GLU A 656 -33.70 -24.90 6.98
N ASN A 657 -32.79 -25.76 6.51
CA ASN A 657 -31.72 -25.46 5.55
C ASN A 657 -31.73 -26.46 4.37
N GLU A 658 -32.91 -26.94 3.98
CA GLU A 658 -33.05 -27.93 2.90
C GLU A 658 -34.18 -27.52 1.94
N TYR A 659 -33.82 -27.39 0.67
CA TYR A 659 -34.72 -26.99 -0.41
C TYR A 659 -34.68 -28.04 -1.51
N LEU A 660 -35.86 -28.54 -1.90
CA LEU A 660 -36.03 -29.40 -3.06
C LEU A 660 -36.19 -28.53 -4.30
N VAL A 661 -35.26 -28.65 -5.22
CA VAL A 661 -35.27 -27.94 -6.51
C VAL A 661 -35.72 -28.91 -7.58
N THR A 662 -36.75 -28.57 -8.34
CA THR A 662 -37.19 -29.29 -9.54
C THR A 662 -36.79 -28.50 -10.77
N TYR A 663 -36.13 -29.14 -11.72
CA TYR A 663 -35.66 -28.53 -12.96
C TYR A 663 -35.88 -29.46 -14.16
N LEU A 664 -36.03 -28.87 -15.34
CA LEU A 664 -36.16 -29.57 -16.60
C LEU A 664 -34.79 -29.69 -17.27
N LYS A 665 -34.43 -30.88 -17.74
CA LYS A 665 -33.27 -31.12 -18.60
C LYS A 665 -33.68 -32.06 -19.72
N ASP A 666 -33.45 -31.67 -20.97
CA ASP A 666 -33.83 -32.45 -22.16
C ASP A 666 -35.31 -32.90 -22.17
N GLY A 667 -36.22 -32.03 -21.70
CA GLY A 667 -37.66 -32.33 -21.62
C GLY A 667 -38.06 -33.30 -20.50
N LYS A 668 -37.13 -33.73 -19.64
CA LYS A 668 -37.39 -34.58 -18.48
C LYS A 668 -37.28 -33.79 -17.19
N SER A 669 -38.17 -34.07 -16.25
CA SER A 669 -38.15 -33.46 -14.92
C SER A 669 -37.15 -34.18 -14.01
N HIS A 670 -36.31 -33.40 -13.34
CA HIS A 670 -35.30 -33.83 -12.38
C HIS A 670 -35.49 -33.07 -11.07
N SER A 671 -35.03 -33.63 -9.96
CA SER A 671 -35.04 -32.94 -8.67
C SER A 671 -33.73 -33.16 -7.90
N MET A 672 -33.33 -32.16 -7.12
CA MET A 672 -32.17 -32.24 -6.23
C MET A 672 -32.40 -31.48 -4.92
N LEU A 673 -31.75 -31.93 -3.84
CA LEU A 673 -31.75 -31.22 -2.56
C LEU A 673 -30.54 -30.29 -2.47
N VAL A 674 -30.78 -29.06 -2.02
CA VAL A 674 -29.78 -28.01 -1.86
C VAL A 674 -29.95 -27.31 -0.51
N SER A 675 -28.91 -26.66 -0.02
CA SER A 675 -28.93 -25.98 1.28
C SER A 675 -29.24 -24.48 1.22
N GLY A 676 -29.44 -23.95 0.02
CA GLY A 676 -29.79 -22.56 -0.26
C GLY A 676 -29.85 -22.31 -1.76
N VAL A 677 -30.43 -21.18 -2.16
CA VAL A 677 -30.58 -20.80 -3.57
C VAL A 677 -30.24 -19.32 -3.76
N ALA A 678 -29.30 -19.03 -4.66
CA ALA A 678 -29.04 -17.69 -5.17
C ALA A 678 -29.58 -17.57 -6.59
N ALA A 679 -30.71 -16.89 -6.74
CA ALA A 679 -31.34 -16.62 -8.03
C ALA A 679 -30.65 -15.44 -8.73
N MET A 680 -29.62 -15.75 -9.53
CA MET A 680 -28.80 -14.84 -10.33
C MET A 680 -29.28 -14.81 -11.78
N THR A 681 -30.59 -14.68 -11.94
CA THR A 681 -31.27 -14.79 -13.23
C THR A 681 -31.00 -13.62 -14.18
N GLY A 682 -30.20 -12.64 -13.73
CA GLY A 682 -29.81 -11.46 -14.46
C GLY A 682 -30.97 -10.52 -14.75
N GLY A 683 -30.72 -9.57 -15.65
CA GLY A 683 -31.74 -8.77 -16.27
C GLY A 683 -32.61 -9.64 -17.17
N LEU A 684 -33.77 -10.07 -16.66
CA LEU A 684 -34.72 -10.95 -17.33
C LEU A 684 -35.43 -10.26 -18.49
N HIS A 685 -34.68 -10.07 -19.56
CA HIS A 685 -34.91 -9.03 -20.52
C HIS A 685 -35.61 -9.52 -21.76
N ARG A 686 -36.92 -9.24 -21.83
CA ARG A 686 -37.56 -9.04 -23.12
C ARG A 686 -37.19 -7.62 -23.56
N PRO A 687 -36.52 -7.45 -24.71
CA PRO A 687 -36.27 -6.13 -25.27
C PRO A 687 -37.59 -5.37 -25.37
N VAL A 688 -37.62 -4.11 -24.96
CA VAL A 688 -38.84 -3.31 -25.02
C VAL A 688 -39.18 -3.07 -26.50
N GLN A 689 -40.25 -3.71 -26.96
CA GLN A 689 -40.77 -3.54 -28.32
C GLN A 689 -41.74 -2.36 -28.33
N HIS A 690 -41.42 -1.34 -29.10
CA HIS A 690 -42.33 -0.23 -29.33
C HIS A 690 -42.42 0.06 -30.83
N ARG A 691 -43.65 0.19 -31.33
CA ARG A 691 -43.93 0.58 -32.71
C ARG A 691 -44.35 2.03 -32.75
N PHE A 692 -43.61 2.84 -33.51
CA PHE A 692 -43.95 4.24 -33.72
C PHE A 692 -45.03 4.39 -34.78
N ARG A 693 -45.72 5.54 -34.75
CA ARG A 693 -46.70 5.89 -35.78
C ARG A 693 -46.01 6.02 -37.13
N ASP A 694 -46.65 5.50 -38.19
CA ASP A 694 -46.19 5.57 -39.58
C ASP A 694 -44.85 4.84 -39.83
N GLU A 695 -44.45 3.92 -38.93
CA GLU A 695 -43.21 3.15 -39.01
C GLU A 695 -43.11 2.29 -40.27
N GLU A 696 -44.24 1.79 -40.79
CA GLU A 696 -44.30 1.00 -42.02
C GLU A 696 -43.90 1.77 -43.30
N TYR A 697 -43.82 3.10 -43.24
CA TYR A 697 -43.44 3.93 -44.37
C TYR A 697 -41.95 4.26 -44.41
N PHE A 698 -41.20 3.96 -43.35
CA PHE A 698 -39.76 4.22 -43.29
C PHE A 698 -39.02 3.29 -44.26
N VAL A 699 -38.25 3.88 -45.18
CA VAL A 699 -37.59 3.13 -46.26
C VAL A 699 -36.26 2.51 -45.80
N GLY A 700 -35.68 3.00 -44.71
CA GLY A 700 -34.40 2.57 -44.15
C GLY A 700 -34.45 1.34 -43.22
N HIS A 701 -33.36 1.08 -42.50
CA HIS A 701 -33.27 -0.03 -41.54
C HIS A 701 -33.82 0.35 -40.17
N ILE A 702 -34.60 -0.54 -39.55
CA ILE A 702 -35.08 -0.38 -38.17
C ILE A 702 -34.57 -1.54 -37.32
N GLY A 703 -33.85 -1.21 -36.25
CA GLY A 703 -33.33 -2.16 -35.28
C GLY A 703 -33.67 -1.79 -33.84
N LEU A 704 -33.38 -2.68 -32.92
CA LEU A 704 -33.41 -2.49 -31.46
C LEU A 704 -32.01 -2.18 -30.93
N GLY A 705 -30.96 -2.52 -31.69
CA GLY A 705 -29.56 -2.28 -31.33
C GLY A 705 -29.01 -3.34 -30.38
N ILE A 706 -29.42 -4.59 -30.56
CA ILE A 706 -29.03 -5.74 -29.74
C ILE A 706 -28.92 -6.98 -30.62
N SER A 707 -28.19 -7.99 -30.15
CA SER A 707 -28.12 -9.33 -30.76
C SER A 707 -27.76 -9.31 -32.27
N ASN A 708 -26.96 -8.34 -32.71
CA ASN A 708 -26.61 -8.11 -34.12
C ASN A 708 -27.82 -7.97 -35.05
N ASP A 709 -28.94 -7.43 -34.55
CA ASP A 709 -30.13 -7.17 -35.38
C ASP A 709 -29.92 -6.11 -36.46
N THR A 710 -28.79 -5.42 -36.41
CA THR A 710 -28.33 -4.42 -37.38
C THR A 710 -26.91 -4.78 -37.80
N GLU A 711 -26.76 -5.22 -39.05
CA GLU A 711 -25.45 -5.54 -39.62
C GLU A 711 -24.55 -4.31 -39.65
N VAL A 712 -23.29 -4.45 -39.24
CA VAL A 712 -22.35 -3.31 -39.11
C VAL A 712 -22.15 -2.53 -40.42
N THR A 713 -22.24 -3.21 -41.57
CA THR A 713 -22.13 -2.57 -42.89
C THR A 713 -23.27 -1.61 -43.20
N THR A 714 -24.41 -1.72 -42.50
CA THR A 714 -25.60 -0.87 -42.66
C THR A 714 -25.32 0.57 -42.23
N PHE A 715 -24.35 0.77 -41.34
CA PHE A 715 -23.99 2.11 -40.86
C PHE A 715 -23.17 2.90 -41.86
N ASN A 716 -22.49 2.26 -42.82
CA ASN A 716 -21.54 2.94 -43.70
C ASN A 716 -22.23 4.02 -44.57
N GLY A 717 -21.89 5.28 -44.32
CA GLY A 717 -22.47 6.45 -45.00
C GLY A 717 -23.88 6.84 -44.54
N ALA A 718 -24.47 6.14 -43.59
CA ALA A 718 -25.85 6.34 -43.15
C ALA A 718 -26.02 7.50 -42.17
N SER A 719 -27.15 8.21 -42.27
CA SER A 719 -27.71 9.05 -41.20
C SER A 719 -28.43 8.16 -40.19
N VAL A 720 -27.98 8.12 -38.94
CA VAL A 720 -28.49 7.17 -37.93
C VAL A 720 -29.26 7.93 -36.85
N VAL A 721 -30.46 7.47 -36.49
CA VAL A 721 -31.20 7.94 -35.32
C VAL A 721 -31.28 6.82 -34.30
N ILE A 722 -30.92 7.09 -33.05
CA ILE A 722 -31.02 6.15 -31.94
C ILE A 722 -31.93 6.77 -30.88
N VAL A 723 -33.00 6.06 -30.51
CA VAL A 723 -33.90 6.52 -29.46
C VAL A 723 -33.48 5.90 -28.13
N GLY A 724 -32.95 6.74 -27.23
CA GLY A 724 -32.40 6.34 -25.94
C GLY A 724 -31.16 7.16 -25.56
N HIS A 725 -30.80 7.12 -24.27
CA HIS A 725 -29.60 7.80 -23.75
C HIS A 725 -28.96 7.04 -22.56
N GLY A 726 -29.14 5.71 -22.54
CA GLY A 726 -28.51 4.79 -21.58
C GLY A 726 -27.29 4.07 -22.18
N ALA A 727 -26.70 3.14 -21.43
CA ALA A 727 -25.48 2.43 -21.84
C ALA A 727 -25.58 1.76 -23.23
N PHE A 728 -26.69 1.09 -23.53
CA PHE A 728 -26.96 0.47 -24.85
C PHE A 728 -27.04 1.51 -25.99
N ALA A 729 -27.63 2.67 -25.74
CA ALA A 729 -27.72 3.73 -26.76
C ALA A 729 -26.34 4.33 -27.05
N ILE A 730 -25.53 4.58 -26.01
CA ILE A 730 -24.15 5.07 -26.15
C ILE A 730 -23.26 4.03 -26.83
N GLU A 731 -23.49 2.75 -26.56
CA GLU A 731 -22.80 1.66 -27.23
C GLU A 731 -23.13 1.60 -28.73
N ASN A 732 -24.40 1.60 -29.10
CA ASN A 732 -24.83 1.57 -30.51
C ASN A 732 -24.41 2.83 -31.26
N MET A 733 -24.35 3.98 -30.58
CA MET A 733 -23.76 5.20 -31.13
C MET A 733 -22.28 5.00 -31.49
N ARG A 734 -21.50 4.38 -30.60
CA ARG A 734 -20.10 4.05 -30.87
C ARG A 734 -19.99 3.11 -32.07
N THR A 735 -20.73 2.00 -32.05
CA THR A 735 -20.76 1.00 -33.14
C THR A 735 -21.10 1.64 -34.48
N ALA A 736 -22.13 2.49 -34.54
CA ALA A 736 -22.51 3.18 -35.77
C ALA A 736 -21.37 4.06 -36.32
N LEU A 737 -20.75 4.86 -35.47
CA LEU A 737 -19.65 5.75 -35.86
C LEU A 737 -18.40 4.96 -36.27
N GLU A 738 -18.00 3.94 -35.50
CA GLU A 738 -16.86 3.04 -35.81
C GLU A 738 -17.02 2.35 -37.17
N ASN A 739 -18.26 2.15 -37.62
CA ASN A 739 -18.58 1.50 -38.89
C ASN A 739 -19.02 2.48 -40.00
N GLY A 740 -18.63 3.76 -39.88
CA GLY A 740 -18.69 4.72 -40.98
C GLY A 740 -20.00 5.50 -41.10
N ALA A 741 -20.84 5.55 -40.06
CA ALA A 741 -22.01 6.43 -40.04
C ALA A 741 -21.65 7.88 -40.38
N LYS A 742 -22.42 8.48 -41.29
CA LYS A 742 -22.26 9.88 -41.70
C LYS A 742 -22.55 10.83 -40.53
N HIS A 743 -23.61 10.54 -39.78
CA HIS A 743 -24.03 11.27 -38.59
C HIS A 743 -24.91 10.39 -37.69
N VAL A 744 -24.86 10.59 -36.38
CA VAL A 744 -25.74 9.93 -35.41
C VAL A 744 -26.56 10.96 -34.64
N THR A 745 -27.86 10.76 -34.49
CA THR A 745 -28.72 11.56 -33.61
C THR A 745 -29.26 10.71 -32.47
N LEU A 746 -28.93 11.05 -31.22
CA LEU A 746 -29.59 10.47 -30.05
C LEU A 746 -30.85 11.27 -29.72
N LEU A 747 -32.01 10.62 -29.78
CA LEU A 747 -33.29 11.21 -29.41
C LEU A 747 -33.73 10.65 -28.05
N CYS A 748 -33.99 11.53 -27.09
CA CYS A 748 -34.27 11.11 -25.72
C CYS A 748 -35.28 12.03 -25.01
N ARG A 749 -36.04 11.46 -24.08
CA ARG A 749 -36.99 12.20 -23.24
C ARG A 749 -36.30 13.06 -22.17
N ARG A 750 -35.14 12.59 -21.72
CA ARG A 750 -34.36 13.17 -20.65
C ARG A 750 -32.91 12.82 -20.89
N ARG A 751 -32.04 13.82 -20.85
CA ARG A 751 -30.61 13.64 -21.03
C ARG A 751 -29.94 13.10 -19.76
N ASN A 752 -29.31 11.93 -19.88
CA ASN A 752 -28.54 11.33 -18.78
C ASN A 752 -27.10 11.87 -18.75
N LEU A 753 -26.46 11.75 -17.58
CA LEU A 753 -25.03 12.00 -17.44
C LEU A 753 -24.25 10.88 -18.13
N VAL A 754 -23.31 11.26 -19.00
CA VAL A 754 -22.31 10.38 -19.64
C VAL A 754 -20.96 10.78 -19.06
N LEU A 755 -20.16 9.80 -18.65
CA LEU A 755 -18.82 10.05 -18.14
C LEU A 755 -17.78 9.93 -19.25
N SER A 756 -16.70 10.69 -19.13
CA SER A 756 -15.47 10.36 -19.84
C SER A 756 -14.88 9.09 -19.24
N THR A 757 -14.07 8.38 -20.02
CA THR A 757 -13.37 7.20 -19.50
C THR A 757 -12.41 7.58 -18.36
N PHE A 758 -11.92 8.82 -18.34
CA PHE A 758 -11.11 9.39 -17.25
C PHE A 758 -11.89 9.53 -15.95
N CYS A 759 -13.09 10.11 -15.99
CA CYS A 759 -13.92 10.22 -14.79
C CYS A 759 -14.32 8.84 -14.26
N ASN A 760 -14.57 7.88 -15.16
CA ASN A 760 -14.85 6.50 -14.78
C ASN A 760 -13.65 5.82 -14.11
N TRP A 761 -12.45 5.95 -14.69
CA TRP A 761 -11.21 5.42 -14.11
C TRP A 761 -10.95 6.02 -12.73
N LEU A 762 -11.13 7.34 -12.57
CA LEU A 762 -10.90 8.01 -11.30
C LEU A 762 -11.90 7.56 -10.22
N LEU A 763 -13.17 7.35 -10.59
CA LEU A 763 -14.18 6.79 -9.69
C LEU A 763 -13.74 5.42 -9.15
N ASN A 764 -13.22 4.56 -10.03
CA ASN A 764 -12.82 3.20 -9.67
C ASN A 764 -11.49 3.17 -8.89
N ALA A 765 -10.51 4.02 -9.22
CA ALA A 765 -9.22 4.14 -8.52
C ALA A 765 -9.29 4.86 -7.16
N ASN A 766 -10.36 5.62 -6.87
CA ASN A 766 -10.47 6.37 -5.62
C ASN A 766 -10.74 5.46 -4.40
N ASN A 767 -10.06 5.70 -3.27
CA ASN A 767 -10.38 5.04 -2.01
C ASN A 767 -11.68 5.62 -1.43
N GLY A 768 -12.79 4.87 -1.55
CA GLY A 768 -14.10 5.27 -1.03
C GLY A 768 -15.03 5.87 -2.08
N VAL A 769 -15.98 6.69 -1.63
CA VAL A 769 -17.01 7.32 -2.48
C VAL A 769 -16.53 8.65 -3.07
N MET A 770 -17.08 9.02 -4.23
CA MET A 770 -16.84 10.29 -4.90
C MET A 770 -18.11 11.17 -4.86
N PRO A 771 -18.04 12.38 -4.27
CA PRO A 771 -19.14 13.35 -4.34
C PRO A 771 -19.57 13.69 -5.76
N VAL A 772 -20.88 13.84 -6.00
CA VAL A 772 -21.41 14.26 -7.30
C VAL A 772 -20.91 15.65 -7.70
N ALA A 773 -20.66 16.53 -6.74
CA ALA A 773 -20.06 17.84 -6.99
C ALA A 773 -18.69 17.72 -7.68
N ASP A 774 -17.85 16.77 -7.24
CA ASP A 774 -16.54 16.52 -7.83
C ASP A 774 -16.68 15.94 -9.24
N VAL A 775 -17.62 15.02 -9.44
CA VAL A 775 -17.94 14.45 -10.77
C VAL A 775 -18.34 15.57 -11.73
N VAL A 776 -19.18 16.50 -11.29
CA VAL A 776 -19.60 17.66 -12.07
C VAL A 776 -18.41 18.56 -12.38
N GLU A 777 -17.50 18.80 -11.43
CA GLU A 777 -16.29 19.58 -11.66
C GLU A 777 -15.36 18.93 -12.70
N ILE A 778 -15.13 17.61 -12.59
CA ILE A 778 -14.29 16.81 -13.50
C ILE A 778 -14.86 16.79 -14.92
N MET A 779 -16.18 16.64 -15.04
CA MET A 779 -16.86 16.50 -16.34
C MET A 779 -17.16 17.85 -17.01
N ARG A 780 -17.05 18.97 -16.29
CA ARG A 780 -17.37 20.31 -16.82
C ARG A 780 -16.62 20.64 -18.12
N PRO A 781 -15.29 20.42 -18.26
CA PRO A 781 -14.58 20.73 -19.50
C PRO A 781 -15.12 19.96 -20.71
N PHE A 782 -15.46 18.68 -20.53
CA PHE A 782 -16.02 17.83 -21.57
C PHE A 782 -17.37 18.34 -22.07
N TYR A 783 -18.27 18.69 -21.15
CA TYR A 783 -19.60 19.23 -21.52
C TYR A 783 -19.51 20.64 -22.11
N GLN A 784 -18.62 21.49 -21.60
CA GLN A 784 -18.38 22.83 -22.15
C GLN A 784 -17.87 22.79 -23.59
N ALA A 785 -17.00 21.83 -23.92
CA ALA A 785 -16.52 21.63 -25.29
C ALA A 785 -17.64 21.20 -26.25
N CYS A 786 -18.68 20.54 -25.73
CA CYS A 786 -19.91 20.26 -26.46
C CYS A 786 -20.94 21.41 -26.39
N GLY A 787 -20.58 22.58 -25.84
CA GLY A 787 -21.44 23.76 -25.73
C GLY A 787 -22.54 23.65 -24.66
N ILE A 788 -22.37 22.79 -23.65
CA ILE A 788 -23.38 22.48 -22.64
C ILE A 788 -22.88 22.83 -21.24
N ASP A 789 -23.73 23.48 -20.44
CA ASP A 789 -23.50 23.57 -19.00
C ASP A 789 -24.03 22.31 -18.32
N ILE A 790 -23.12 21.49 -17.80
CA ILE A 790 -23.43 20.21 -17.14
C ILE A 790 -24.44 20.36 -15.99
N GLU A 791 -24.48 21.50 -15.29
CA GLU A 791 -25.43 21.71 -14.19
C GLU A 791 -26.87 21.92 -14.66
N THR A 792 -27.05 22.23 -15.95
CA THR A 792 -28.38 22.37 -16.56
C THR A 792 -28.96 21.04 -17.04
N LEU A 793 -28.17 19.96 -16.99
CA LEU A 793 -28.66 18.64 -17.36
C LEU A 793 -29.80 18.23 -16.43
N PRO A 794 -30.91 17.69 -16.97
CA PRO A 794 -32.01 17.21 -16.14
C PRO A 794 -31.57 16.12 -15.15
N SER A 795 -30.51 15.36 -15.44
CA SER A 795 -29.96 14.33 -14.56
C SER A 795 -29.18 14.89 -13.36
N ILE A 796 -28.94 16.19 -13.30
CA ILE A 796 -28.32 16.89 -12.17
C ILE A 796 -29.39 17.73 -11.47
N SER A 797 -29.52 17.55 -10.15
CA SER A 797 -30.46 18.33 -9.33
C SER A 797 -29.78 18.83 -8.06
N ARG A 798 -30.48 19.65 -7.28
CA ARG A 798 -30.02 20.11 -5.96
C ARG A 798 -31.04 19.74 -4.89
N ASP A 799 -30.56 19.43 -3.69
CA ASP A 799 -31.43 19.26 -2.54
C ASP A 799 -31.74 20.57 -1.81
N THR A 800 -32.44 20.47 -0.68
CA THR A 800 -32.84 21.62 0.15
C THR A 800 -31.68 22.42 0.71
N ASN A 801 -30.49 21.83 0.83
CA ASN A 801 -29.28 22.49 1.32
C ASN A 801 -28.45 23.09 0.17
N GLY A 802 -28.86 22.86 -1.08
CA GLY A 802 -28.15 23.29 -2.27
C GLY A 802 -27.09 22.30 -2.76
N ASP A 803 -26.95 21.13 -2.14
CA ASP A 803 -25.97 20.12 -2.53
C ASP A 803 -26.36 19.46 -3.86
N LEU A 804 -25.37 19.19 -4.72
CA LEU A 804 -25.60 18.54 -6.01
C LEU A 804 -25.95 17.05 -5.84
N LEU A 805 -26.97 16.61 -6.57
CA LEU A 805 -27.49 15.25 -6.60
C LEU A 805 -27.52 14.73 -8.03
N LEU A 806 -27.15 13.46 -8.19
CA LEU A 806 -27.41 12.73 -9.42
C LEU A 806 -28.85 12.18 -9.38
N ASP A 807 -29.72 12.71 -10.23
CA ASP A 807 -31.12 12.30 -10.39
C ASP A 807 -31.32 11.51 -11.69
N GLN A 808 -30.81 10.28 -11.70
CA GLN A 808 -31.07 9.28 -12.73
C GLN A 808 -31.11 7.87 -12.13
N THR A 809 -31.65 6.90 -12.85
CA THR A 809 -31.82 5.49 -12.38
C THR A 809 -30.80 4.53 -12.95
N THR A 810 -29.93 5.00 -13.84
CA THR A 810 -28.93 4.17 -14.50
C THR A 810 -27.54 4.62 -14.09
N VAL A 811 -26.61 3.68 -13.99
CA VAL A 811 -25.18 4.02 -13.89
C VAL A 811 -24.82 4.89 -15.10
N PRO A 812 -24.16 6.04 -14.91
CA PRO A 812 -23.64 6.84 -16.02
C PRO A 812 -22.76 6.00 -16.96
N PRO A 813 -23.09 5.89 -18.27
CA PRO A 813 -22.21 5.19 -19.21
C PRO A 813 -20.93 5.98 -19.48
N GLY A 814 -19.84 5.27 -19.80
CA GLY A 814 -18.54 5.86 -20.14
C GLY A 814 -18.26 5.86 -21.64
N SER A 815 -17.94 7.02 -22.24
CA SER A 815 -17.51 7.10 -23.65
C SER A 815 -16.81 8.42 -23.98
N ASP A 816 -15.57 8.35 -24.45
CA ASP A 816 -14.86 9.55 -24.96
C ASP A 816 -15.29 9.90 -26.39
N LEU A 817 -15.61 8.90 -27.21
CA LEU A 817 -16.13 9.09 -28.58
C LEU A 817 -17.44 9.91 -28.58
N PHE A 818 -18.26 9.77 -27.53
CA PHE A 818 -19.48 10.58 -27.36
C PHE A 818 -19.21 12.09 -27.36
N PHE A 819 -18.14 12.51 -26.69
CA PHE A 819 -17.78 13.94 -26.62
C PHE A 819 -17.13 14.39 -27.93
N LEU A 820 -16.18 13.61 -28.44
CA LEU A 820 -15.49 13.90 -29.69
C LEU A 820 -16.45 14.01 -30.88
N ALA A 821 -17.39 13.08 -31.02
CA ALA A 821 -18.36 13.10 -32.11
C ALA A 821 -19.29 14.31 -32.05
N GLN A 822 -19.69 14.75 -30.84
CA GLN A 822 -20.48 15.98 -30.68
C GLN A 822 -19.68 17.22 -31.08
N MET A 823 -18.42 17.31 -30.65
CA MET A 823 -17.53 18.43 -30.99
C MET A 823 -17.32 18.56 -32.51
N LEU A 824 -17.26 17.43 -33.22
CA LEU A 824 -17.09 17.38 -34.68
C LEU A 824 -18.42 17.47 -35.45
N GLY A 825 -19.55 17.67 -34.77
CA GLY A 825 -20.87 17.70 -35.42
C GLY A 825 -21.29 16.37 -36.06
N LYS A 826 -20.68 15.26 -35.64
CA LYS A 826 -21.01 13.88 -36.05
C LYS A 826 -22.07 13.25 -35.15
N LEU A 827 -22.34 13.85 -33.99
CA LEU A 827 -23.35 13.41 -33.04
C LEU A 827 -24.23 14.58 -32.59
N THR A 828 -25.55 14.44 -32.68
CA THR A 828 -26.53 15.41 -32.16
C THR A 828 -27.39 14.76 -31.07
N ILE A 829 -27.70 15.50 -30.00
CA ILE A 829 -28.62 15.04 -28.95
C ILE A 829 -29.88 15.88 -28.99
N VAL A 830 -31.04 15.25 -29.16
CA VAL A 830 -32.35 15.90 -29.23
C VAL A 830 -33.19 15.47 -28.03
N GLU A 831 -33.52 16.43 -27.17
CA GLU A 831 -34.43 16.22 -26.03
C GLU A 831 -35.89 16.40 -26.47
N ASP A 832 -36.43 15.35 -27.10
CA ASP A 832 -37.80 15.27 -27.59
C ASP A 832 -38.24 13.81 -27.75
N GLU A 833 -39.50 13.61 -28.15
CA GLU A 833 -40.07 12.30 -28.47
C GLU A 833 -40.44 12.21 -29.94
N VAL A 834 -40.46 10.98 -30.48
CA VAL A 834 -40.89 10.72 -31.86
C VAL A 834 -42.41 10.86 -31.93
N ALA A 835 -42.89 11.75 -32.79
CA ALA A 835 -44.32 11.90 -33.10
C ALA A 835 -44.78 10.85 -34.11
N ARG A 836 -44.01 10.70 -35.19
CA ARG A 836 -44.22 9.74 -36.28
C ARG A 836 -42.94 9.58 -37.10
N MET A 837 -42.83 8.47 -37.82
CA MET A 837 -41.77 8.29 -38.83
C MET A 837 -42.16 8.94 -40.17
N THR A 838 -41.16 9.25 -40.98
CA THR A 838 -41.31 9.67 -42.39
C THR A 838 -40.65 8.63 -43.29
N ASP A 839 -40.71 8.81 -44.61
CA ASP A 839 -40.06 7.90 -45.56
C ASP A 839 -38.52 7.91 -45.43
N HIS A 840 -37.94 9.06 -45.06
CA HIS A 840 -36.49 9.27 -44.93
C HIS A 840 -36.06 9.85 -43.57
N GLY A 841 -36.82 9.60 -42.50
CA GLY A 841 -36.51 10.18 -41.19
C GLY A 841 -37.58 10.04 -40.12
N VAL A 842 -37.55 10.96 -39.15
CA VAL A 842 -38.54 11.06 -38.07
C VAL A 842 -38.98 12.51 -37.84
N LEU A 843 -40.26 12.69 -37.51
CA LEU A 843 -40.80 13.95 -37.03
C LEU A 843 -40.97 13.86 -35.50
N THR A 844 -40.39 14.81 -34.77
CA THR A 844 -40.51 14.88 -33.32
C THR A 844 -41.80 15.57 -32.86
N LEU A 845 -42.18 15.44 -31.58
CA LEU A 845 -43.37 16.10 -31.02
C LEU A 845 -43.30 17.62 -31.07
N LYS A 846 -42.10 18.22 -30.99
CA LYS A 846 -41.90 19.66 -31.15
C LYS A 846 -41.83 20.11 -32.61
N GLY A 847 -42.06 19.20 -33.56
CA GLY A 847 -42.14 19.49 -34.99
C GLY A 847 -40.80 19.58 -35.72
N GLN A 848 -39.72 19.03 -35.14
CA GLN A 848 -38.42 18.93 -35.81
C GLN A 848 -38.40 17.68 -36.70
N GLU A 849 -37.98 17.82 -37.95
CA GLU A 849 -37.75 16.69 -38.85
C GLU A 849 -36.25 16.33 -38.86
N ILE A 850 -35.95 15.04 -38.71
CA ILE A 850 -34.59 14.50 -38.58
C ILE A 850 -34.41 13.39 -39.61
N GLU A 851 -33.45 13.55 -40.52
CA GLU A 851 -33.09 12.56 -41.54
C GLU A 851 -32.55 11.27 -40.90
N ALA A 852 -33.00 10.12 -41.39
CA ALA A 852 -32.51 8.82 -40.95
C ALA A 852 -32.58 7.77 -42.06
N ASP A 853 -31.48 7.06 -42.28
CA ASP A 853 -31.37 5.82 -43.06
C ASP A 853 -31.41 4.59 -42.14
N VAL A 854 -30.98 4.75 -40.89
CA VAL A 854 -30.98 3.70 -39.86
C VAL A 854 -31.63 4.25 -38.59
N PHE A 855 -32.57 3.49 -38.02
CA PHE A 855 -33.31 3.88 -36.82
C PHE A 855 -33.23 2.77 -35.74
N LEU A 856 -32.59 3.06 -34.61
CA LEU A 856 -32.38 2.10 -33.52
C LEU A 856 -33.24 2.45 -32.29
N LYS A 857 -33.91 1.44 -31.73
CA LYS A 857 -34.83 1.54 -30.58
C LYS A 857 -34.19 1.05 -29.29
N CYS A 858 -33.19 1.77 -28.80
CA CYS A 858 -32.42 1.40 -27.60
C CYS A 858 -33.16 1.71 -26.29
N PHE A 859 -34.34 1.12 -26.10
CA PHE A 859 -35.20 1.30 -24.92
C PHE A 859 -34.79 0.47 -23.71
N GLY A 860 -33.78 -0.38 -23.84
CA GLY A 860 -33.41 -1.35 -22.82
C GLY A 860 -34.41 -2.51 -22.81
N SER A 861 -34.73 -3.01 -21.62
CA SER A 861 -35.49 -4.24 -21.48
C SER A 861 -36.34 -4.24 -20.23
N ASP A 862 -37.50 -4.89 -20.32
CA ASP A 862 -38.35 -5.11 -19.14
C ASP A 862 -37.76 -6.22 -18.28
N THR A 863 -38.04 -6.20 -16.97
CA THR A 863 -37.73 -7.33 -16.10
C THR A 863 -38.90 -8.30 -16.13
N ASP A 864 -38.66 -9.58 -16.44
CA ASP A 864 -39.70 -10.61 -16.34
C ASP A 864 -40.06 -10.86 -14.86
N THR A 865 -41.11 -10.18 -14.40
CA THR A 865 -41.60 -10.31 -13.03
C THR A 865 -42.29 -11.64 -12.76
N THR A 866 -42.49 -12.49 -13.77
CA THR A 866 -43.18 -13.79 -13.60
C THR A 866 -42.24 -14.93 -13.27
N LEU A 867 -40.93 -14.80 -13.53
CA LEU A 867 -39.97 -15.89 -13.34
C LEU A 867 -39.79 -16.27 -11.87
N LEU A 868 -39.50 -15.31 -10.99
CA LEU A 868 -39.32 -15.60 -9.55
C LEU A 868 -40.60 -16.17 -8.93
N PRO A 869 -41.81 -15.63 -9.18
CA PRO A 869 -43.06 -16.27 -8.76
C PRO A 869 -43.29 -17.66 -9.37
N GLY A 870 -42.83 -17.91 -10.59
CA GLY A 870 -42.87 -19.24 -11.21
C GLY A 870 -42.02 -20.26 -10.47
N ILE A 871 -40.82 -19.86 -10.03
CA ILE A 871 -39.86 -20.73 -9.33
C ILE A 871 -40.20 -20.89 -7.85
N PHE A 872 -40.54 -19.80 -7.15
CA PHE A 872 -40.68 -19.75 -5.69
C PHE A 872 -42.14 -19.69 -5.20
N GLY A 873 -43.12 -19.68 -6.12
CA GLY A 873 -44.55 -19.61 -5.81
C GLY A 873 -45.13 -18.19 -5.93
N GLN A 874 -46.44 -18.10 -6.16
CA GLN A 874 -47.13 -16.82 -6.44
C GLN A 874 -47.16 -15.86 -5.25
N ASP A 875 -47.12 -16.38 -4.02
CA ASP A 875 -47.14 -15.58 -2.79
C ASP A 875 -45.74 -15.09 -2.36
N MET A 876 -44.71 -15.30 -3.19
CA MET A 876 -43.35 -14.93 -2.87
C MET A 876 -43.16 -13.40 -2.82
N ALA A 877 -42.23 -12.94 -1.97
CA ALA A 877 -41.86 -11.53 -1.91
C ALA A 877 -40.35 -11.37 -1.74
N VAL A 878 -39.72 -10.45 -2.48
CA VAL A 878 -38.32 -10.07 -2.25
C VAL A 878 -38.27 -8.98 -1.18
N LYS A 879 -37.62 -9.28 -0.04
CA LYS A 879 -37.41 -8.35 1.08
C LYS A 879 -35.92 -7.94 1.10
N GLY A 880 -35.64 -6.70 0.71
CA GLY A 880 -34.25 -6.27 0.45
C GLY A 880 -33.69 -7.03 -0.75
N LEU A 881 -32.76 -7.97 -0.51
CA LEU A 881 -32.18 -8.88 -1.51
C LEU A 881 -32.56 -10.35 -1.27
N TRP A 882 -33.41 -10.65 -0.28
CA TRP A 882 -33.74 -12.02 0.12
C TRP A 882 -35.17 -12.39 -0.25
N ILE A 883 -35.32 -13.57 -0.84
CA ILE A 883 -36.61 -14.14 -1.20
C ILE A 883 -37.30 -14.62 0.07
N ASN A 884 -38.53 -14.17 0.28
CA ASN A 884 -39.37 -14.39 1.45
C ASN A 884 -38.78 -13.89 2.78
N GLY A 885 -37.63 -13.22 2.76
CA GLY A 885 -36.84 -12.91 3.95
C GLY A 885 -36.20 -14.14 4.56
N ASP A 886 -35.85 -15.14 3.75
CA ASP A 886 -35.08 -16.31 4.18
C ASP A 886 -33.59 -16.06 3.89
N PRO A 887 -32.68 -16.17 4.89
CA PRO A 887 -31.25 -15.91 4.67
C PRO A 887 -30.60 -16.86 3.66
N ASN A 888 -31.19 -18.04 3.41
CA ASN A 888 -30.69 -19.01 2.45
C ASN A 888 -31.15 -18.73 1.01
N LEU A 889 -32.14 -17.86 0.80
CA LEU A 889 -32.72 -17.57 -0.52
C LEU A 889 -32.42 -16.13 -0.94
N PHE A 890 -31.54 -15.94 -1.90
CA PHE A 890 -31.02 -14.63 -2.31
C PHE A 890 -31.33 -14.33 -3.78
N THR A 891 -31.54 -13.06 -4.11
CA THR A 891 -31.66 -12.61 -5.49
C THR A 891 -31.09 -11.20 -5.67
N TYR A 892 -30.45 -10.97 -6.82
CA TYR A 892 -29.91 -9.66 -7.17
C TYR A 892 -29.92 -9.46 -8.69
N ASN A 893 -30.35 -8.28 -9.13
CA ASN A 893 -30.35 -7.84 -10.53
C ASN A 893 -29.86 -6.39 -10.64
N ASP A 894 -29.68 -5.89 -11.87
CA ASP A 894 -29.05 -4.58 -12.15
C ASP A 894 -29.80 -3.36 -11.60
N GLY A 895 -31.07 -3.50 -11.18
CA GLY A 895 -31.95 -2.40 -10.79
C GLY A 895 -31.57 -1.67 -9.49
N ALA A 896 -30.59 -2.15 -8.74
CA ALA A 896 -30.23 -1.63 -7.41
C ALA A 896 -28.85 -0.92 -7.35
N GLN A 897 -28.19 -0.67 -8.49
CA GLN A 897 -26.83 -0.12 -8.49
C GLN A 897 -26.75 1.38 -8.16
N VAL A 898 -27.76 2.19 -8.50
CA VAL A 898 -27.79 3.63 -8.23
C VAL A 898 -29.18 4.06 -7.75
N PRO A 899 -29.36 4.37 -6.46
CA PRO A 899 -30.57 5.03 -5.97
C PRO A 899 -30.83 6.34 -6.73
N ARG A 900 -32.09 6.73 -6.95
CA ARG A 900 -32.38 8.09 -7.44
C ARG A 900 -31.92 9.11 -6.40
N LYS A 901 -31.38 10.24 -6.85
CA LYS A 901 -30.99 11.39 -6.02
C LYS A 901 -29.84 11.09 -5.06
N VAL A 902 -28.77 10.48 -5.57
CA VAL A 902 -27.56 10.22 -4.77
C VAL A 902 -26.63 11.43 -4.71
N ARG A 903 -25.99 11.61 -3.56
CA ARG A 903 -24.94 12.63 -3.34
C ARG A 903 -23.54 12.16 -3.70
N THR A 904 -23.33 10.85 -3.75
CA THR A 904 -22.03 10.24 -4.00
C THR A 904 -22.16 9.05 -4.93
N LEU A 905 -21.12 8.82 -5.73
CA LEU A 905 -20.94 7.63 -6.53
C LEU A 905 -19.90 6.73 -5.88
N LEU A 906 -20.19 5.43 -5.83
CA LEU A 906 -19.30 4.46 -5.20
C LEU A 906 -18.39 3.79 -6.24
N CYS A 907 -18.96 3.06 -7.19
CA CYS A 907 -18.26 2.32 -8.24
C CYS A 907 -19.18 2.20 -9.44
N SER A 908 -18.63 2.06 -10.65
CA SER A 908 -19.43 1.86 -11.87
C SER A 908 -19.67 0.40 -12.25
N SER A 909 -19.16 -0.57 -11.48
CA SER A 909 -19.19 -2.00 -11.82
C SER A 909 -20.29 -2.80 -11.12
N TYR A 910 -21.06 -3.57 -11.90
CA TYR A 910 -21.97 -4.61 -11.40
C TYR A 910 -21.24 -5.75 -10.69
N ALA A 911 -20.15 -6.23 -11.28
CA ALA A 911 -19.40 -7.39 -10.78
C ALA A 911 -18.85 -7.15 -9.36
N PHE A 912 -18.50 -5.89 -9.07
CA PHE A 912 -18.12 -5.43 -7.73
C PHE A 912 -19.22 -5.70 -6.68
N PHE A 913 -20.47 -5.31 -6.97
CA PHE A 913 -21.60 -5.53 -6.06
C PHE A 913 -21.90 -7.00 -5.84
N VAL A 914 -21.85 -7.80 -6.90
CA VAL A 914 -22.06 -9.27 -6.83
C VAL A 914 -21.09 -9.90 -5.83
N GLN A 915 -19.82 -9.53 -5.88
CA GLN A 915 -18.81 -10.09 -4.98
C GLN A 915 -18.97 -9.62 -3.53
N ALA A 916 -19.37 -8.36 -3.31
CA ALA A 916 -19.66 -7.86 -1.97
C ALA A 916 -20.88 -8.59 -1.37
N PHE A 917 -21.95 -8.74 -2.15
CA PHE A 917 -23.17 -9.39 -1.70
C PHE A 917 -23.05 -10.90 -1.52
N ALA A 918 -22.15 -11.57 -2.26
CA ALA A 918 -21.82 -12.96 -2.00
C ALA A 918 -21.28 -13.17 -0.57
N ARG A 919 -20.42 -12.28 -0.08
CA ARG A 919 -19.91 -12.35 1.30
C ARG A 919 -21.00 -12.05 2.33
N ALA A 920 -21.86 -11.07 2.04
CA ALA A 920 -23.01 -10.78 2.90
C ALA A 920 -23.96 -11.98 3.00
N TYR A 921 -24.24 -12.65 1.88
CA TYR A 921 -25.07 -13.86 1.84
C TYR A 921 -24.52 -14.96 2.74
N ILE A 922 -23.21 -15.26 2.64
CA ILE A 922 -22.55 -16.27 3.51
C ILE A 922 -22.70 -15.88 4.98
N HIS A 923 -22.38 -14.63 5.31
CA HIS A 923 -22.44 -14.14 6.69
C HIS A 923 -23.84 -14.27 7.29
N PHE A 924 -24.89 -13.82 6.59
CA PHE A 924 -26.26 -13.86 7.11
C PHE A 924 -26.83 -15.27 7.17
N ARG A 925 -26.41 -16.15 6.27
CA ARG A 925 -26.75 -17.57 6.32
C ARG A 925 -26.19 -18.25 7.58
N GLU A 926 -24.95 -17.93 7.95
CA GLU A 926 -24.30 -18.46 9.15
C GLU A 926 -24.80 -17.79 10.44
N ASN A 927 -25.41 -16.61 10.35
CA ASN A 927 -25.85 -15.80 11.49
C ASN A 927 -27.33 -15.32 11.35
N PRO A 928 -28.34 -16.21 11.46
CA PRO A 928 -29.75 -15.85 11.23
C PRO A 928 -30.34 -14.79 12.16
N SER A 929 -29.81 -14.65 13.38
CA SER A 929 -30.21 -13.61 14.33
C SER A 929 -29.76 -12.22 13.86
N VAL A 930 -28.51 -12.10 13.42
CA VAL A 930 -27.94 -10.87 12.83
C VAL A 930 -28.67 -10.50 11.55
N PHE A 931 -29.02 -11.48 10.73
CA PHE A 931 -29.82 -11.30 9.53
C PHE A 931 -31.20 -10.71 9.84
N SER A 932 -31.91 -11.28 10.81
CA SER A 932 -33.27 -10.82 11.17
C SER A 932 -33.29 -9.35 11.60
N ASN A 933 -32.28 -8.92 12.37
CA ASN A 933 -32.13 -7.53 12.80
C ASN A 933 -31.83 -6.60 11.62
N SER A 934 -30.90 -7.01 10.75
CA SER A 934 -30.51 -6.22 9.57
C SER A 934 -31.67 -6.10 8.57
N LEU A 935 -32.37 -7.20 8.29
CA LEU A 935 -33.55 -7.21 7.43
C LEU A 935 -34.67 -6.32 8.00
N SER A 936 -34.90 -6.35 9.31
CA SER A 936 -35.88 -5.47 9.96
C SER A 936 -35.56 -3.99 9.72
N ARG A 937 -34.29 -3.58 9.87
CA ARG A 937 -33.86 -2.21 9.58
C ARG A 937 -34.00 -1.85 8.11
N ILE A 938 -33.63 -2.74 7.19
CA ILE A 938 -33.82 -2.55 5.74
C ILE A 938 -35.31 -2.31 5.41
N MET A 939 -36.20 -3.12 6.00
CA MET A 939 -37.63 -3.10 5.70
C MET A 939 -38.41 -2.03 6.47
N THR A 940 -37.79 -1.32 7.40
CA THR A 940 -38.44 -0.24 8.15
C THR A 940 -38.73 0.94 7.21
N GLU A 941 -40.00 1.34 7.09
CA GLU A 941 -40.38 2.50 6.29
C GLU A 941 -39.77 3.79 6.86
N SER A 942 -39.19 4.62 5.98
CA SER A 942 -38.57 5.90 6.34
C SER A 942 -38.96 6.94 5.31
N GLN A 943 -39.27 8.16 5.78
CA GLN A 943 -39.51 9.31 4.92
C GLN A 943 -38.21 9.96 4.42
N LYS A 944 -37.06 9.66 5.06
CA LYS A 944 -35.78 10.32 4.78
C LYS A 944 -34.81 9.49 3.94
N THR A 945 -34.90 8.17 4.02
CA THR A 945 -34.01 7.24 3.33
C THR A 945 -34.82 6.25 2.50
N THR A 946 -34.33 5.91 1.33
CA THR A 946 -34.92 4.91 0.44
C THR A 946 -34.56 3.48 0.88
N ASN A 947 -35.31 2.48 0.41
CA ASN A 947 -34.96 1.07 0.63
C ASN A 947 -33.54 0.75 0.13
N ALA A 948 -33.16 1.31 -1.03
CA ALA A 948 -31.84 1.09 -1.61
C ALA A 948 -30.72 1.67 -0.74
N GLU A 949 -30.87 2.89 -0.22
CA GLU A 949 -29.89 3.48 0.70
C GLU A 949 -29.74 2.65 1.98
N ARG A 950 -30.84 2.12 2.53
CA ARG A 950 -30.76 1.23 3.70
C ARG A 950 -30.03 -0.08 3.41
N ILE A 951 -30.23 -0.67 2.22
CA ILE A 951 -29.44 -1.85 1.81
C ILE A 951 -27.95 -1.50 1.80
N PHE A 952 -27.57 -0.35 1.23
CA PHE A 952 -26.16 0.07 1.22
C PHE A 952 -25.60 0.31 2.62
N MET A 953 -26.38 0.92 3.53
CA MET A 953 -25.97 1.15 4.91
C MET A 953 -25.75 -0.16 5.67
N GLU A 954 -26.71 -1.09 5.58
CA GLU A 954 -26.66 -2.36 6.32
C GLU A 954 -25.64 -3.33 5.75
N LEU A 955 -25.26 -3.18 4.48
CA LEU A 955 -24.24 -3.99 3.83
C LEU A 955 -22.87 -3.29 3.73
N TRP A 956 -22.70 -2.15 4.38
CA TRP A 956 -21.50 -1.31 4.22
C TRP A 956 -20.21 -2.05 4.60
N ASP A 957 -20.24 -2.87 5.65
CA ASP A 957 -19.09 -3.67 6.10
C ASP A 957 -18.59 -4.68 5.05
N PHE A 958 -19.43 -5.03 4.07
CA PHE A 958 -19.05 -5.88 2.93
C PHE A 958 -18.66 -5.04 1.71
N ILE A 959 -19.29 -3.88 1.53
CA ILE A 959 -19.10 -2.97 0.39
C ILE A 959 -17.79 -2.19 0.50
N GLU A 960 -17.45 -1.66 1.67
CA GLU A 960 -16.27 -0.81 1.86
C GLU A 960 -14.94 -1.56 1.60
N PRO A 961 -14.70 -2.76 2.16
CA PRO A 961 -13.47 -3.50 1.89
C PRO A 961 -13.36 -3.89 0.41
N ALA A 962 -14.48 -4.25 -0.22
CA ALA A 962 -14.55 -4.52 -1.65
C ALA A 962 -14.15 -3.28 -2.47
N LYS A 963 -14.61 -2.09 -2.09
CA LYS A 963 -14.27 -0.86 -2.82
C LYS A 963 -12.78 -0.52 -2.70
N LYS A 964 -12.20 -0.68 -1.51
CA LYS A 964 -10.76 -0.49 -1.29
C LYS A 964 -9.93 -1.47 -2.12
N ALA A 965 -10.39 -2.72 -2.24
CA ALA A 965 -9.73 -3.71 -3.09
C ALA A 965 -9.78 -3.33 -4.58
N VAL A 966 -10.94 -2.92 -5.10
CA VAL A 966 -11.08 -2.42 -6.48
C VAL A 966 -10.18 -1.21 -6.72
N ALA A 967 -10.15 -0.25 -5.80
CA ALA A 967 -9.31 0.96 -5.92
C ALA A 967 -7.81 0.65 -5.99
N ALA A 968 -7.32 -0.23 -5.11
CA ALA A 968 -5.94 -0.69 -5.14
C ALA A 968 -5.64 -1.44 -6.44
N ARG A 969 -6.53 -2.35 -6.85
CA ARG A 969 -6.38 -3.16 -8.08
C ARG A 969 -6.38 -2.28 -9.34
N THR A 970 -7.27 -1.30 -9.46
CA THR A 970 -7.28 -0.35 -10.58
C THR A 970 -5.99 0.47 -10.61
N SER A 971 -5.51 0.95 -9.45
CA SER A 971 -4.27 1.74 -9.37
C SER A 971 -3.01 0.93 -9.73
N GLU A 972 -3.00 -0.37 -9.47
CA GLU A 972 -1.86 -1.25 -9.72
C GLU A 972 -1.86 -1.86 -11.13
N LEU A 973 -2.99 -2.40 -11.59
CA LEU A 973 -3.08 -3.07 -12.90
C LEU A 973 -3.29 -2.10 -14.07
N TYR A 974 -3.88 -0.94 -13.80
CA TYR A 974 -4.15 0.08 -14.79
C TYR A 974 -3.76 1.47 -14.27
N PRO A 975 -2.47 1.69 -13.98
CA PRO A 975 -1.95 2.94 -13.44
C PRO A 975 -2.18 4.11 -14.39
N PHE A 976 -2.13 5.33 -13.85
CA PHE A 976 -2.56 6.53 -14.57
C PHE A 976 -1.77 6.78 -15.87
N ASP A 977 -0.47 6.52 -15.88
CA ASP A 977 0.41 6.66 -17.04
C ASP A 977 0.00 5.73 -18.19
N ARG A 978 -0.27 4.46 -17.88
CA ARG A 978 -0.79 3.48 -18.84
C ARG A 978 -2.17 3.90 -19.34
N PHE A 979 -3.08 4.26 -18.44
CA PHE A 979 -4.41 4.74 -18.78
C PHE A 979 -4.33 5.90 -19.77
N GLN A 980 -3.51 6.90 -19.47
CA GLN A 980 -3.38 8.10 -20.28
C GLN A 980 -2.90 7.77 -21.70
N VAL A 981 -1.83 6.99 -21.85
CA VAL A 981 -1.29 6.61 -23.17
C VAL A 981 -2.32 5.84 -24.00
N GLU A 982 -3.02 4.88 -23.39
CA GLU A 982 -4.04 4.10 -24.09
C GLU A 982 -5.22 4.98 -24.53
N ARG A 983 -5.69 5.91 -23.68
CA ARG A 983 -6.81 6.80 -24.02
C ARG A 983 -6.47 7.81 -25.10
N GLU A 984 -5.27 8.37 -25.07
CA GLU A 984 -4.83 9.30 -26.10
C GLU A 984 -4.70 8.64 -27.48
N ASN A 985 -4.17 7.42 -27.52
CA ASN A 985 -4.11 6.65 -28.76
C ASN A 985 -5.50 6.34 -29.30
N GLU A 986 -6.42 5.92 -28.41
CA GLU A 986 -7.80 5.66 -28.81
C GLU A 986 -8.53 6.92 -29.31
N TRP A 987 -8.33 8.06 -28.66
CA TRP A 987 -8.89 9.34 -29.11
C TRP A 987 -8.39 9.77 -30.48
N ARG A 988 -7.07 9.63 -30.74
CA ARG A 988 -6.51 9.91 -32.08
C ARG A 988 -7.12 9.01 -33.14
N ASN A 989 -7.26 7.71 -32.84
CA ASN A 989 -7.87 6.75 -33.74
C ASN A 989 -9.33 7.14 -34.05
N TYR A 990 -10.10 7.53 -33.03
CA TYR A 990 -11.47 8.03 -33.23
C TYR A 990 -11.53 9.33 -34.01
N ALA A 991 -10.62 10.28 -33.75
CA ALA A 991 -10.59 11.55 -34.47
C ALA A 991 -10.27 11.32 -35.96
N GLN A 992 -9.33 10.42 -36.25
CA GLN A 992 -8.98 10.04 -37.62
C GLN A 992 -10.16 9.34 -38.31
N LEU A 993 -10.80 8.40 -37.62
CA LEU A 993 -11.99 7.69 -38.08
C LEU A 993 -13.14 8.66 -38.44
N LEU A 994 -13.34 9.70 -37.63
CA LEU A 994 -14.38 10.72 -37.86
C LEU A 994 -14.00 11.81 -38.88
N GLY A 995 -12.78 11.76 -39.44
CA GLY A 995 -12.30 12.70 -40.44
C GLY A 995 -11.90 14.07 -39.89
N ALA A 996 -11.50 14.15 -38.62
CA ALA A 996 -11.00 15.38 -38.00
C ALA A 996 -9.65 15.82 -38.62
N SER A 997 -9.47 17.13 -38.78
CA SER A 997 -8.17 17.73 -39.14
C SER A 997 -7.18 17.66 -37.98
N GLU A 998 -5.88 17.77 -38.27
CA GLU A 998 -4.80 17.67 -37.28
C GLU A 998 -4.93 18.70 -36.13
N GLY A 999 -5.49 19.88 -36.42
CA GLY A 999 -5.82 20.90 -35.40
C GLY A 999 -6.98 20.49 -34.49
N GLU A 1000 -7.97 19.78 -35.01
CA GLU A 1000 -9.12 19.26 -34.25
C GLU A 1000 -8.75 18.02 -33.41
N MET A 1001 -7.68 17.31 -33.77
CA MET A 1001 -7.16 16.14 -33.03
C MET A 1001 -6.50 16.50 -31.69
N THR A 1002 -6.05 17.75 -31.50
CA THR A 1002 -5.23 18.18 -30.34
C THR A 1002 -6.05 18.35 -29.04
N ALA A 1003 -7.35 18.08 -29.06
CA ALA A 1003 -8.31 18.50 -28.05
C ALA A 1003 -8.40 17.65 -26.76
N LEU A 1004 -8.08 16.35 -26.76
CA LEU A 1004 -8.26 15.53 -25.54
C LEU A 1004 -7.49 16.08 -24.35
N TRP A 1005 -6.23 16.47 -24.56
CA TRP A 1005 -5.39 17.02 -23.49
C TRP A 1005 -5.99 18.31 -22.92
N GLN A 1006 -6.55 19.18 -23.77
CA GLN A 1006 -7.19 20.42 -23.31
C GLN A 1006 -8.41 20.15 -22.43
N LEU A 1007 -9.14 19.04 -22.66
CA LEU A 1007 -10.26 18.63 -21.81
C LEU A 1007 -9.80 17.97 -20.51
N LEU A 1008 -8.67 17.26 -20.54
CA LEU A 1008 -8.10 16.59 -19.38
C LEU A 1008 -7.34 17.55 -18.46
N GLU A 1009 -6.73 18.62 -18.94
CA GLU A 1009 -5.89 19.52 -18.11
C GLU A 1009 -6.62 20.06 -16.84
N PRO A 1010 -7.87 20.57 -16.92
CA PRO A 1010 -8.60 20.99 -15.72
C PRO A 1010 -8.97 19.80 -14.82
N ALA A 1011 -9.28 18.64 -15.41
CA ALA A 1011 -9.64 17.42 -14.70
C ALA A 1011 -8.44 16.80 -13.96
N MET A 1012 -7.25 16.87 -14.57
CA MET A 1012 -5.97 16.55 -13.97
C MET A 1012 -5.67 17.50 -12.82
N SER A 1013 -5.93 18.80 -12.95
CA SER A 1013 -5.80 19.74 -11.82
C SER A 1013 -6.66 19.34 -10.61
N ILE A 1014 -7.84 18.76 -10.81
CA ILE A 1014 -8.68 18.21 -9.72
C ILE A 1014 -8.02 16.97 -9.12
N LEU A 1015 -7.56 16.02 -9.94
CA LEU A 1015 -6.79 14.85 -9.47
C LEU A 1015 -5.57 15.28 -8.64
N HIS A 1016 -4.84 16.28 -9.10
CA HIS A 1016 -3.64 16.82 -8.45
C HIS A 1016 -3.95 17.58 -7.16
N ARG A 1017 -5.07 18.31 -7.09
CA ARG A 1017 -5.53 18.95 -5.85
C ARG A 1017 -5.88 17.90 -4.79
N ARG A 1018 -6.47 16.78 -5.22
CA ARG A 1018 -6.85 15.67 -4.35
C ARG A 1018 -5.67 14.76 -4.01
N ASN A 1019 -4.65 14.72 -4.88
CA ASN A 1019 -3.43 13.95 -4.71
C ASN A 1019 -2.20 14.78 -5.13
N PRO A 1020 -1.69 15.66 -4.23
CA PRO A 1020 -0.60 16.61 -4.52
C PRO A 1020 0.74 15.99 -4.91
N THR A 1021 0.85 14.66 -4.93
CA THR A 1021 2.05 13.93 -5.35
C THR A 1021 2.00 13.47 -6.82
N MET A 1022 0.91 13.73 -7.56
CA MET A 1022 0.81 13.43 -9.01
C MET A 1022 1.45 14.56 -9.86
N PRO A 1023 2.06 14.28 -11.04
CA PRO A 1023 2.59 15.27 -11.99
C PRO A 1023 1.69 15.53 -13.25
N VAL A 1024 1.68 16.74 -13.84
CA VAL A 1024 0.87 17.12 -15.03
C VAL A 1024 1.69 16.92 -16.31
N GLU A 1025 1.17 16.50 -17.47
CA GLU A 1025 1.92 16.47 -18.75
C GLU A 1025 1.52 17.64 -19.67
N LYS A 1026 2.46 18.18 -20.44
CA LYS A 1026 2.27 19.25 -21.45
C LYS A 1026 3.06 18.93 -22.73
N ARG A 1027 2.51 19.23 -23.91
CA ARG A 1027 3.07 18.86 -25.24
C ARG A 1027 3.52 20.06 -26.10
N TYR A 1028 4.60 19.88 -26.87
CA TYR A 1028 5.42 20.90 -27.55
C TYR A 1028 5.70 20.48 -28.97
N THR A 1029 5.61 21.38 -29.95
CA THR A 1029 6.02 21.09 -31.34
C THR A 1029 7.07 22.11 -31.78
N HIS A 1030 8.28 21.66 -32.10
CA HIS A 1030 9.41 22.49 -32.50
C HIS A 1030 9.69 22.36 -34.00
N GLU A 1031 10.02 23.47 -34.69
CA GLU A 1031 10.13 23.56 -36.16
C GLU A 1031 11.09 22.53 -36.80
N ARG A 1032 12.23 22.25 -36.15
CA ARG A 1032 13.20 21.22 -36.58
C ARG A 1032 13.02 19.84 -35.93
N PHE A 1033 12.29 19.72 -34.82
CA PHE A 1033 12.38 18.55 -33.90
C PHE A 1033 11.06 17.82 -33.65
N GLY A 1034 9.93 18.32 -34.19
CA GLY A 1034 8.65 17.63 -34.08
C GLY A 1034 8.00 17.76 -32.70
N THR A 1035 7.04 16.87 -32.40
CA THR A 1035 6.19 16.93 -31.20
C THR A 1035 6.76 16.15 -29.99
N MET A 1036 6.67 16.74 -28.79
CA MET A 1036 7.41 16.36 -27.59
C MET A 1036 6.53 16.52 -26.34
N SER A 1037 6.65 15.61 -25.36
CA SER A 1037 5.94 15.68 -24.08
C SER A 1037 6.87 16.08 -22.94
N VAL A 1038 6.34 16.83 -21.96
CA VAL A 1038 7.07 17.28 -20.77
C VAL A 1038 6.12 17.27 -19.57
N TYR A 1039 6.58 16.72 -18.44
CA TYR A 1039 5.82 16.68 -17.20
C TYR A 1039 6.13 17.89 -16.32
N VAL A 1040 5.09 18.55 -15.79
CA VAL A 1040 5.12 19.76 -14.98
C VAL A 1040 4.35 19.56 -13.67
N PRO A 1041 4.98 19.83 -12.52
CA PRO A 1041 4.30 19.86 -11.22
C PRO A 1041 4.14 21.25 -10.63
N ARG A 1042 3.69 21.27 -9.37
CA ARG A 1042 3.78 22.42 -8.47
C ARG A 1042 5.05 22.49 -7.58
N ARG A 1043 6.13 21.75 -7.88
CA ARG A 1043 7.42 21.73 -7.13
C ARG A 1043 8.55 22.47 -7.89
N ARG A 1044 9.70 22.74 -7.26
CA ARG A 1044 10.86 23.42 -7.90
C ARG A 1044 11.40 22.59 -9.06
N ARG A 1045 11.60 23.22 -10.22
CA ARG A 1045 11.80 22.50 -11.50
C ARG A 1045 13.27 22.44 -11.92
N VAL A 1046 13.69 21.25 -12.34
CA VAL A 1046 14.99 20.96 -12.95
C VAL A 1046 14.76 20.40 -14.35
N LEU A 1047 15.30 21.04 -15.39
CA LEU A 1047 15.22 20.50 -16.76
C LEU A 1047 16.23 19.35 -16.91
N PHE A 1048 15.81 18.15 -17.31
CA PHE A 1048 16.69 17.00 -17.52
C PHE A 1048 16.85 16.66 -19.01
N LEU A 1049 18.04 16.78 -19.56
CA LEU A 1049 18.36 16.43 -20.95
C LEU A 1049 18.90 14.99 -21.04
N SER A 1050 18.22 14.13 -21.80
CA SER A 1050 18.65 12.76 -22.03
C SER A 1050 19.85 12.69 -22.99
N GLY A 1051 20.69 11.66 -22.85
CA GLY A 1051 21.90 11.43 -23.66
C GLY A 1051 21.70 10.39 -24.77
N GLN A 1052 22.77 10.03 -25.47
CA GLN A 1052 22.76 9.07 -26.57
C GLN A 1052 22.07 7.75 -26.19
N GLY A 1053 21.15 7.28 -27.04
CA GLY A 1053 20.41 6.03 -26.83
C GLY A 1053 19.42 6.01 -25.65
N THR A 1054 19.07 7.17 -25.07
CA THR A 1054 18.14 7.29 -23.93
C THR A 1054 17.01 8.30 -24.21
N ASN A 1055 15.74 7.93 -23.97
CA ASN A 1055 14.56 8.79 -24.14
C ASN A 1055 13.93 9.20 -22.79
N ALA A 1056 12.85 9.98 -22.79
CA ALA A 1056 12.22 10.46 -21.56
C ALA A 1056 11.75 9.33 -20.62
N ARG A 1057 11.22 8.23 -21.18
CA ARG A 1057 10.81 7.05 -20.39
C ARG A 1057 11.99 6.44 -19.65
N LEU A 1058 13.08 6.15 -20.37
CA LEU A 1058 14.27 5.56 -19.76
C LEU A 1058 14.89 6.56 -18.77
N ALA A 1059 15.07 7.82 -19.15
CA ALA A 1059 15.61 8.88 -18.29
C ALA A 1059 14.81 9.04 -16.98
N LYS A 1060 13.48 8.91 -17.03
CA LYS A 1060 12.63 8.90 -15.83
C LYS A 1060 12.90 7.68 -14.95
N SER A 1061 12.97 6.49 -15.53
CA SER A 1061 13.36 5.28 -14.78
C SER A 1061 14.76 5.36 -14.20
N LEU A 1062 15.69 6.05 -14.87
CA LEU A 1062 17.03 6.32 -14.36
C LEU A 1062 16.96 7.28 -13.16
N LEU A 1063 16.26 8.41 -13.28
CA LEU A 1063 16.02 9.32 -12.15
C LEU A 1063 15.29 8.65 -10.97
N GLU A 1064 14.43 7.67 -11.25
CA GLU A 1064 13.74 6.90 -10.22
C GLU A 1064 14.64 5.93 -9.46
N ARG A 1065 15.41 5.13 -10.19
CA ARG A 1065 16.33 4.13 -9.60
C ARG A 1065 17.46 4.74 -8.77
N THR A 1066 17.60 6.05 -8.85
CA THR A 1066 18.73 6.79 -8.31
C THR A 1066 18.36 7.64 -7.13
N GLY A 1067 17.10 7.54 -6.72
CA GLY A 1067 16.55 8.33 -5.64
C GLY A 1067 16.37 9.80 -6.00
N TRP A 1068 16.69 10.24 -7.23
CA TRP A 1068 16.40 11.61 -7.66
C TRP A 1068 14.91 11.87 -7.76
N SER A 1069 14.10 10.87 -8.14
CA SER A 1069 12.63 10.97 -8.08
C SER A 1069 12.08 10.95 -6.64
N ALA A 1070 12.84 10.41 -5.68
CA ALA A 1070 12.46 10.38 -4.27
C ALA A 1070 12.65 11.74 -3.57
N ARG A 1071 13.33 12.69 -4.23
CA ARG A 1071 13.43 14.10 -3.80
C ARG A 1071 12.10 14.79 -4.02
N THR A 1072 11.24 14.78 -3.00
CA THR A 1072 9.92 15.40 -3.07
C THR A 1072 9.94 16.93 -3.12
N ASP A 1073 11.12 17.55 -2.96
CA ASP A 1073 11.37 18.99 -3.04
C ASP A 1073 11.73 19.47 -4.44
N LEU A 1074 12.21 18.56 -5.31
CA LEU A 1074 12.56 18.83 -6.70
C LEU A 1074 11.61 18.09 -7.62
N GLU A 1075 11.53 18.58 -8.85
CA GLU A 1075 10.95 17.81 -9.92
C GLU A 1075 11.69 17.98 -11.22
N PHE A 1076 11.91 16.85 -11.87
CA PHE A 1076 12.60 16.78 -13.13
C PHE A 1076 11.59 16.90 -14.27
N VAL A 1077 11.73 17.97 -15.04
CA VAL A 1077 11.09 18.16 -16.34
C VAL A 1077 11.95 17.43 -17.36
N ILE A 1078 11.48 16.27 -17.83
CA ILE A 1078 12.23 15.40 -18.74
C ILE A 1078 11.58 15.48 -20.13
N PRO A 1079 12.03 16.36 -21.03
CA PRO A 1079 11.59 16.34 -22.42
C PRO A 1079 12.05 15.07 -23.14
N ASP A 1080 11.27 14.66 -24.14
CA ASP A 1080 11.77 13.74 -25.17
C ASP A 1080 12.97 14.33 -25.93
N ALA A 1081 13.80 13.47 -26.50
CA ALA A 1081 14.90 13.92 -27.31
C ALA A 1081 14.46 14.27 -28.76
N PRO A 1082 15.17 15.19 -29.44
CA PRO A 1082 14.77 15.73 -30.75
C PRO A 1082 15.08 14.83 -31.97
N TYR A 1083 15.85 13.75 -31.81
CA TYR A 1083 16.20 12.82 -32.90
C TYR A 1083 15.87 11.38 -32.53
N GLU A 1084 15.73 10.47 -33.49
CA GLU A 1084 15.48 9.04 -33.24
C GLU A 1084 16.61 8.18 -33.81
N MET A 1085 17.08 7.21 -33.03
CA MET A 1085 18.05 6.19 -33.45
C MET A 1085 17.64 4.78 -32.97
N PRO A 1086 18.16 3.71 -33.60
CA PRO A 1086 17.89 2.33 -33.17
C PRO A 1086 18.44 2.05 -31.76
N ALA A 1087 17.77 1.17 -31.02
CA ALA A 1087 18.24 0.63 -29.76
C ALA A 1087 19.61 -0.05 -29.86
N PHE A 1088 20.38 0.03 -28.77
CA PHE A 1088 21.60 -0.75 -28.64
C PHE A 1088 21.23 -2.24 -28.54
N THR A 1089 21.72 -3.01 -29.51
CA THR A 1089 21.47 -4.45 -29.63
C THR A 1089 22.70 -5.30 -29.30
N ASN A 1090 23.85 -4.65 -29.11
CA ASN A 1090 25.12 -5.32 -28.84
C ASN A 1090 25.34 -5.46 -27.33
N GLU A 1091 25.46 -6.69 -26.83
CA GLU A 1091 25.66 -7.01 -25.41
C GLU A 1091 26.88 -6.31 -24.81
N ILE A 1092 27.98 -6.16 -25.55
CA ILE A 1092 29.19 -5.47 -25.06
C ILE A 1092 28.91 -3.98 -24.88
N GLN A 1093 28.22 -3.35 -25.83
CA GLN A 1093 27.85 -1.94 -25.71
C GLN A 1093 26.87 -1.75 -24.56
N LEU A 1094 25.82 -2.57 -24.46
CA LEU A 1094 24.86 -2.57 -23.36
C LEU A 1094 25.53 -2.74 -21.99
N GLN A 1095 26.57 -3.58 -21.91
CA GLN A 1095 27.35 -3.79 -20.70
C GLN A 1095 28.24 -2.59 -20.37
N GLN A 1096 28.87 -1.98 -21.37
CA GLN A 1096 29.73 -0.80 -21.21
C GLN A 1096 28.94 0.42 -20.72
N ILE A 1097 27.75 0.65 -21.28
CA ILE A 1097 26.83 1.70 -20.82
C ILE A 1097 25.89 1.20 -19.71
N GLY A 1098 26.17 -0.01 -19.18
CA GLY A 1098 25.48 -0.70 -18.10
C GLY A 1098 23.96 -0.64 -18.10
N LEU A 1099 23.35 -0.74 -19.28
CA LEU A 1099 21.92 -0.92 -19.49
C LEU A 1099 21.53 -2.42 -19.46
N THR A 1100 22.47 -3.36 -19.38
CA THR A 1100 22.20 -4.81 -19.34
C THR A 1100 21.20 -5.20 -18.23
N GLN A 1101 21.38 -4.66 -17.02
CA GLN A 1101 20.45 -4.90 -15.91
C GLN A 1101 19.05 -4.28 -16.14
N LEU A 1102 18.97 -3.24 -16.98
CA LEU A 1102 17.71 -2.61 -17.38
C LEU A 1102 17.01 -3.36 -18.51
N VAL A 1103 17.76 -4.06 -19.37
CA VAL A 1103 17.21 -5.05 -20.31
C VAL A 1103 16.65 -6.26 -19.57
N GLU A 1104 17.41 -6.81 -18.62
CA GLU A 1104 17.00 -7.95 -17.78
C GLU A 1104 15.77 -7.64 -16.93
N SER A 1105 15.62 -6.39 -16.48
CA SER A 1105 14.42 -5.94 -15.75
C SER A 1105 13.30 -5.39 -16.65
N GLY A 1106 13.41 -5.53 -17.97
CA GLY A 1106 12.37 -5.15 -18.94
C GLY A 1106 12.16 -3.64 -19.14
N VAL A 1107 13.03 -2.80 -18.56
CA VAL A 1107 12.97 -1.33 -18.63
C VAL A 1107 13.54 -0.81 -19.95
N TYR A 1108 14.61 -1.44 -20.45
CA TYR A 1108 15.23 -1.14 -21.74
C TYR A 1108 14.90 -2.22 -22.78
N ASP A 1109 14.25 -1.84 -23.87
CA ASP A 1109 13.92 -2.68 -25.01
C ASP A 1109 15.04 -2.60 -26.07
N THR A 1110 15.66 -3.73 -26.39
CA THR A 1110 16.75 -3.83 -27.37
C THR A 1110 16.26 -3.80 -28.83
N GLN A 1111 14.95 -3.88 -29.07
CA GLN A 1111 14.37 -3.83 -30.43
C GLN A 1111 13.71 -2.48 -30.76
N GLY A 1112 13.64 -1.56 -29.80
CA GLY A 1112 12.99 -0.26 -29.95
C GLY A 1112 13.76 0.77 -30.77
N LYS A 1113 13.13 1.93 -31.01
CA LYS A 1113 13.81 3.16 -31.41
C LYS A 1113 13.86 4.10 -30.21
N TYR A 1114 15.04 4.61 -29.89
CA TYR A 1114 15.19 5.60 -28.84
C TYR A 1114 15.37 6.98 -29.41
N ARG A 1115 14.80 7.94 -28.71
CA ARG A 1115 14.99 9.34 -29.02
C ARG A 1115 16.33 9.76 -28.44
N GLU A 1116 17.27 10.18 -29.27
CA GLU A 1116 18.55 10.73 -28.84
C GLU A 1116 18.63 12.24 -29.03
N TRP A 1117 19.53 12.84 -28.28
CA TRP A 1117 19.84 14.24 -28.35
C TRP A 1117 21.26 14.38 -28.92
N LYS A 1118 21.39 14.80 -30.18
CA LYS A 1118 22.65 14.76 -30.93
C LYS A 1118 23.13 16.16 -31.27
N ALA A 1119 24.19 16.63 -30.61
CA ALA A 1119 24.90 17.84 -31.04
C ALA A 1119 26.15 17.53 -31.90
N GLY A 1120 26.21 16.35 -32.54
CA GLY A 1120 27.30 15.98 -33.47
C GLY A 1120 28.65 15.74 -32.78
N PHE A 1121 28.64 15.53 -31.48
CA PHE A 1121 29.81 15.56 -30.62
C PHE A 1121 30.72 14.37 -30.65
N GLU A 1122 30.14 13.18 -30.71
CA GLU A 1122 30.87 11.90 -30.68
C GLU A 1122 31.72 11.78 -31.95
N ARG A 1123 31.16 12.17 -33.08
CA ARG A 1123 31.87 12.24 -34.37
C ARG A 1123 33.07 13.19 -34.32
N LEU A 1124 32.89 14.35 -33.69
CA LEU A 1124 33.96 15.31 -33.49
C LEU A 1124 35.00 14.75 -32.50
N TRP A 1125 34.59 14.19 -31.36
CA TRP A 1125 35.47 13.58 -30.36
C TRP A 1125 36.36 12.47 -30.95
N GLU A 1126 35.79 11.60 -31.79
CA GLU A 1126 36.51 10.59 -32.55
C GLU A 1126 37.53 11.18 -33.52
N GLU A 1127 37.23 12.35 -34.14
CA GLU A 1127 38.15 13.06 -35.04
C GLU A 1127 39.23 13.88 -34.31
N PHE A 1128 39.03 14.27 -33.04
CA PHE A 1128 39.95 15.12 -32.27
C PHE A 1128 40.89 14.35 -31.32
N HIS A 1129 40.59 13.10 -30.95
CA HIS A 1129 41.48 12.29 -30.13
C HIS A 1129 42.67 11.73 -30.92
N GLY A 1130 43.66 12.61 -31.14
CA GLY A 1130 44.97 12.28 -31.69
C GLY A 1130 45.56 13.32 -32.65
N THR A 1131 44.78 14.34 -33.06
CA THR A 1131 45.19 15.33 -34.08
C THR A 1131 44.88 16.77 -33.67
N GLU A 1132 45.73 17.71 -34.10
CA GLU A 1132 45.53 19.15 -33.84
C GLU A 1132 44.13 19.62 -34.27
N PRO A 1133 43.51 20.57 -33.54
CA PRO A 1133 42.11 20.89 -33.76
C PRO A 1133 41.82 21.40 -35.20
N GLN A 1134 41.03 20.67 -35.99
CA GLN A 1134 40.44 21.15 -37.25
C GLN A 1134 39.20 22.06 -37.04
N GLU A 1135 38.86 22.85 -38.06
CA GLU A 1135 37.69 23.73 -38.04
C GLU A 1135 36.35 22.94 -38.07
N ILE A 1136 35.46 23.15 -37.07
CA ILE A 1136 34.09 22.61 -37.02
C ILE A 1136 33.36 23.06 -38.29
N SER A 1137 32.75 22.09 -38.99
CA SER A 1137 31.98 22.31 -40.20
C SER A 1137 30.77 23.21 -39.97
N SER A 1138 30.29 23.89 -41.01
CA SER A 1138 29.07 24.71 -40.91
C SER A 1138 27.84 23.88 -40.52
N GLN A 1139 27.77 22.63 -40.97
CA GLN A 1139 26.65 21.73 -40.69
C GLN A 1139 26.55 21.36 -39.21
N ASP A 1140 27.69 21.13 -38.56
CA ASP A 1140 27.71 20.89 -37.12
C ASP A 1140 27.25 22.14 -36.36
N ARG A 1141 27.76 23.34 -36.70
CA ARG A 1141 27.32 24.60 -36.03
C ARG A 1141 25.81 24.81 -36.08
N ASP A 1142 25.14 24.39 -37.16
CA ASP A 1142 23.69 24.55 -37.29
C ASP A 1142 22.90 23.53 -36.47
N ILE A 1143 23.41 22.31 -36.28
CA ILE A 1143 22.81 21.32 -35.36
C ILE A 1143 22.82 21.90 -33.95
N TRP A 1144 23.98 22.34 -33.51
CA TRP A 1144 24.20 22.97 -32.22
C TRP A 1144 23.28 24.16 -31.94
N ARG A 1145 23.20 25.11 -32.86
CA ARG A 1145 22.33 26.28 -32.73
C ARG A 1145 20.88 25.89 -32.56
N SER A 1146 20.39 24.97 -33.39
CA SER A 1146 18.99 24.54 -33.31
C SER A 1146 18.69 23.85 -31.99
N THR A 1147 19.62 23.04 -31.53
CA THR A 1147 19.51 22.31 -30.28
C THR A 1147 19.49 23.24 -29.04
N LEU A 1148 20.19 24.38 -29.11
CA LEU A 1148 20.09 25.46 -28.12
C LEU A 1148 18.79 26.25 -28.25
N THR A 1149 18.30 26.49 -29.47
CA THR A 1149 16.97 27.07 -29.72
C THR A 1149 15.87 26.23 -29.10
N TYR A 1150 15.98 24.91 -29.15
CA TYR A 1150 15.02 24.01 -28.52
C TYR A 1150 14.92 24.18 -27.00
N VAL A 1151 16.06 24.30 -26.31
CA VAL A 1151 16.09 24.57 -24.86
C VAL A 1151 15.44 25.93 -24.55
N ARG A 1152 15.64 26.93 -25.41
CA ARG A 1152 15.02 28.25 -25.30
C ARG A 1152 13.51 28.19 -25.42
N GLU A 1153 12.99 27.45 -26.40
CA GLU A 1153 11.54 27.30 -26.61
C GLU A 1153 10.87 26.58 -25.43
N LEU A 1154 11.52 25.56 -24.85
CA LEU A 1154 11.04 24.94 -23.62
C LEU A 1154 10.95 26.00 -22.50
N THR A 1155 11.98 26.79 -22.29
CA THR A 1155 11.99 27.75 -21.18
C THR A 1155 11.01 28.91 -21.39
N GLN A 1156 10.84 29.39 -22.62
CA GLN A 1156 9.87 30.46 -22.95
C GLN A 1156 8.42 30.04 -22.67
N ASN A 1157 8.08 28.79 -22.98
CA ASN A 1157 6.71 28.30 -22.84
C ASN A 1157 6.40 27.72 -21.45
N TYR A 1158 7.41 27.26 -20.71
CA TYR A 1158 7.26 26.71 -19.37
C TYR A 1158 7.63 27.67 -18.25
N GLY A 1159 8.27 28.80 -18.57
CA GLY A 1159 8.90 29.67 -17.60
C GLY A 1159 10.22 29.10 -17.09
N PRO A 1160 10.95 29.87 -16.28
CA PRO A 1160 12.31 29.55 -15.89
C PRO A 1160 12.45 28.27 -15.07
N PHE A 1161 13.58 27.59 -15.23
CA PHE A 1161 13.98 26.46 -14.41
C PHE A 1161 14.95 26.92 -13.32
N GLU A 1162 14.85 26.30 -12.14
CA GLU A 1162 15.75 26.62 -11.02
C GLU A 1162 17.10 25.92 -11.20
N GLY A 1163 17.12 24.81 -11.95
CA GLY A 1163 18.32 24.14 -12.38
C GLY A 1163 18.17 23.36 -13.68
N ILE A 1164 19.29 22.87 -14.21
CA ILE A 1164 19.33 21.97 -15.37
C ILE A 1164 20.19 20.75 -15.04
N SER A 1165 19.95 19.62 -15.70
CA SER A 1165 20.64 18.36 -15.53
C SER A 1165 20.81 17.66 -16.88
N GLY A 1166 21.86 16.87 -17.07
CA GLY A 1166 21.99 16.04 -18.27
C GLY A 1166 23.01 14.92 -18.14
N PHE A 1167 22.83 13.88 -18.95
CA PHE A 1167 23.73 12.72 -19.08
C PHE A 1167 24.45 12.76 -20.44
N CYS A 1168 25.74 12.39 -20.48
CA CYS A 1168 26.60 12.44 -21.67
C CYS A 1168 26.44 13.73 -22.52
N GLU A 1169 25.89 13.66 -23.73
CA GLU A 1169 25.70 14.77 -24.67
C GLU A 1169 24.76 15.85 -24.12
N GLY A 1170 23.75 15.45 -23.34
CA GLY A 1170 22.85 16.37 -22.66
C GLY A 1170 23.56 17.21 -21.60
N ALA A 1171 24.57 16.64 -20.91
CA ALA A 1171 25.42 17.38 -19.97
C ALA A 1171 26.30 18.40 -20.71
N ALA A 1172 26.81 18.01 -21.88
CA ALA A 1172 27.65 18.87 -22.72
C ALA A 1172 26.90 20.13 -23.16
N VAL A 1173 25.61 20.02 -23.50
CA VAL A 1173 24.85 21.20 -23.93
C VAL A 1173 24.19 21.98 -22.85
N ALA A 1174 23.80 21.36 -21.74
CA ALA A 1174 23.51 22.14 -20.55
C ALA A 1174 24.71 23.07 -20.22
N SER A 1175 25.94 22.56 -20.31
CA SER A 1175 27.17 23.34 -20.07
C SER A 1175 27.39 24.46 -21.10
N VAL A 1176 27.26 24.16 -22.40
CA VAL A 1176 27.42 25.16 -23.48
C VAL A 1176 26.34 26.24 -23.42
N ALA A 1177 25.09 25.86 -23.19
CA ALA A 1177 23.97 26.79 -23.11
C ALA A 1177 24.13 27.78 -21.95
N LEU A 1178 24.56 27.30 -20.77
CA LEU A 1178 24.85 28.15 -19.62
C LEU A 1178 26.01 29.12 -19.88
N HIS A 1179 27.03 28.70 -20.64
CA HIS A 1179 28.13 29.58 -21.00
C HIS A 1179 27.70 30.69 -21.97
N LEU A 1180 27.01 30.34 -23.06
CA LEU A 1180 26.54 31.32 -24.05
C LEU A 1180 25.60 32.33 -23.38
N GLN A 1181 24.74 31.87 -22.47
CA GLN A 1181 23.91 32.71 -21.61
C GLN A 1181 24.74 33.71 -20.78
N HIS A 1182 25.86 33.27 -20.21
CA HIS A 1182 26.77 34.15 -19.46
C HIS A 1182 27.47 35.20 -20.35
N LEU A 1183 27.76 34.86 -21.62
CA LEU A 1183 28.31 35.81 -22.59
C LEU A 1183 27.28 36.81 -23.13
N GLY A 1184 26.03 36.74 -22.66
CA GLY A 1184 24.96 37.65 -23.03
C GLY A 1184 24.12 37.17 -24.22
N GLU A 1185 24.33 35.94 -24.71
CA GLU A 1185 23.40 35.32 -25.66
C GLU A 1185 22.20 34.78 -24.91
N ASP A 1186 21.05 35.41 -25.06
CA ASP A 1186 19.82 34.93 -24.44
C ASP A 1186 19.41 33.59 -25.07
N LEU A 1187 19.40 32.52 -24.27
CA LEU A 1187 18.90 31.20 -24.65
C LEU A 1187 17.68 30.80 -23.81
N GLY A 1188 17.02 31.78 -23.18
CA GLY A 1188 15.90 31.54 -22.27
C GLY A 1188 16.29 30.95 -20.92
N LEU A 1189 17.59 30.78 -20.63
CA LEU A 1189 18.10 30.12 -19.42
C LEU A 1189 18.46 31.09 -18.28
N GLN A 1190 17.97 32.33 -18.34
CA GLN A 1190 18.49 33.45 -17.53
C GLN A 1190 18.37 33.26 -16.01
N ASP A 1191 17.46 32.38 -15.59
CA ASP A 1191 17.12 32.13 -14.19
C ASP A 1191 17.67 30.79 -13.64
N ILE A 1192 18.54 30.10 -14.39
CA ILE A 1192 19.15 28.85 -13.90
C ILE A 1192 20.09 29.16 -12.74
N LYS A 1193 19.86 28.50 -11.60
CA LYS A 1193 20.56 28.77 -10.34
C LYS A 1193 21.50 27.64 -9.92
N PHE A 1194 21.41 26.47 -10.56
CA PHE A 1194 22.33 25.35 -10.40
C PHE A 1194 22.31 24.37 -11.60
N PHE A 1195 23.32 23.52 -11.72
CA PHE A 1195 23.46 22.57 -12.82
C PHE A 1195 23.97 21.19 -12.35
N ILE A 1196 23.44 20.09 -12.89
CA ILE A 1196 23.88 18.71 -12.61
C ILE A 1196 24.46 18.10 -13.89
N ALA A 1197 25.78 17.94 -13.93
CA ALA A 1197 26.53 17.31 -15.00
C ALA A 1197 26.78 15.82 -14.67
N MET A 1198 26.07 14.91 -15.32
CA MET A 1198 26.19 13.49 -14.98
C MET A 1198 27.36 12.77 -15.68
N SER A 1199 28.22 13.49 -16.43
CA SER A 1199 29.44 12.95 -17.09
C SER A 1199 30.46 14.09 -17.35
N PRO A 1200 31.78 13.89 -17.18
CA PRO A 1200 32.78 14.97 -17.19
C PRO A 1200 33.23 15.38 -18.60
N TRP A 1201 32.39 15.25 -19.61
CA TRP A 1201 32.83 15.32 -21.00
C TRP A 1201 33.14 16.75 -21.51
N ARG A 1202 34.17 16.90 -22.36
CA ARG A 1202 34.61 18.19 -22.96
C ARG A 1202 34.13 18.36 -24.40
N SER A 1203 33.30 19.37 -24.66
CA SER A 1203 33.00 19.77 -26.04
C SER A 1203 34.21 20.30 -26.84
N PRO A 1204 34.39 19.88 -28.11
CA PRO A 1204 35.28 20.53 -29.07
C PRO A 1204 35.02 22.02 -29.30
N ILE A 1205 33.78 22.48 -29.07
CA ILE A 1205 33.46 23.92 -29.05
C ILE A 1205 34.12 24.63 -27.86
N HIS A 1206 34.23 23.94 -26.71
CA HIS A 1206 34.91 24.44 -25.51
C HIS A 1206 36.41 24.63 -25.73
N GLU A 1207 37.05 23.73 -26.47
CA GLU A 1207 38.45 23.84 -26.87
C GLU A 1207 38.71 25.04 -27.75
N ARG A 1208 37.98 25.10 -28.86
CA ARG A 1208 38.15 26.10 -29.92
C ARG A 1208 37.85 27.51 -29.47
N GLU A 1209 36.71 27.71 -28.81
CA GLU A 1209 36.29 29.03 -28.34
C GLU A 1209 37.03 29.44 -27.04
N GLY A 1210 37.97 28.60 -26.58
CA GLY A 1210 38.79 28.87 -25.40
C GLY A 1210 37.95 29.05 -24.13
N LEU A 1211 36.81 28.36 -24.04
CA LEU A 1211 35.75 28.61 -23.06
C LEU A 1211 36.23 28.44 -21.61
N PHE A 1212 37.17 27.52 -21.40
CA PHE A 1212 37.81 27.28 -20.09
C PHE A 1212 39.22 27.89 -19.98
N ASN A 1213 39.72 28.48 -21.06
CA ASN A 1213 41.00 29.20 -21.06
C ASN A 1213 40.84 30.63 -20.52
N LYS A 1214 39.60 31.12 -20.37
CA LYS A 1214 39.29 32.43 -19.76
C LYS A 1214 39.14 32.29 -18.24
N VAL A 1215 39.80 33.19 -17.52
CA VAL A 1215 39.87 33.20 -16.05
C VAL A 1215 38.51 33.58 -15.47
N GLY A 1216 37.77 32.63 -14.88
CA GLY A 1216 36.49 32.94 -14.22
C GLY A 1216 35.64 31.76 -13.72
N GLY A 1217 35.69 30.60 -14.39
CA GLY A 1217 34.85 29.44 -14.03
C GLY A 1217 33.34 29.68 -14.27
N LEU A 1218 32.50 28.64 -14.07
CA LEU A 1218 31.04 28.78 -14.18
C LEU A 1218 30.48 29.29 -12.84
N PRO A 1219 29.74 30.42 -12.80
CA PRO A 1219 29.28 31.04 -11.55
C PRO A 1219 28.01 30.38 -10.97
N LEU A 1220 27.88 29.06 -11.05
CA LEU A 1220 26.73 28.29 -10.58
C LEU A 1220 27.19 27.00 -9.87
N PRO A 1221 26.52 26.55 -8.79
CA PRO A 1221 26.83 25.28 -8.13
C PRO A 1221 26.61 24.09 -9.09
N MET A 1222 27.59 23.18 -9.14
CA MET A 1222 27.59 22.04 -10.06
C MET A 1222 27.72 20.70 -9.32
N LEU A 1223 27.06 19.65 -9.81
CA LEU A 1223 27.32 18.26 -9.41
C LEU A 1223 27.85 17.49 -10.61
N GLN A 1224 29.03 16.88 -10.48
CA GLN A 1224 29.74 16.15 -11.52
C GLN A 1224 29.89 14.67 -11.13
N ILE A 1225 29.41 13.74 -11.95
CA ILE A 1225 29.65 12.29 -11.75
C ILE A 1225 30.78 11.85 -12.64
N VAL A 1226 31.67 11.02 -12.12
CA VAL A 1226 32.88 10.57 -12.79
C VAL A 1226 33.23 9.14 -12.36
N GLY A 1227 33.70 8.26 -13.23
CA GLY A 1227 34.22 6.97 -12.81
C GLY A 1227 35.50 7.08 -11.95
N ASP A 1228 35.85 6.03 -11.20
CA ASP A 1228 37.01 6.01 -10.31
C ASP A 1228 38.34 6.34 -11.02
N ASN A 1229 38.47 5.94 -12.29
CA ASN A 1229 39.62 6.25 -13.15
C ASN A 1229 39.39 7.45 -14.08
N ASP A 1230 38.15 7.90 -14.24
CA ASP A 1230 37.80 8.91 -15.22
C ASP A 1230 38.23 10.30 -14.77
N MET A 1231 38.31 10.59 -13.46
CA MET A 1231 38.68 11.93 -12.97
C MET A 1231 40.20 12.20 -13.10
N PRO A 1232 41.09 11.27 -12.71
CA PRO A 1232 42.52 11.42 -13.00
C PRO A 1232 42.81 11.51 -14.50
N VAL A 1233 42.12 10.71 -15.33
CA VAL A 1233 42.25 10.74 -16.79
C VAL A 1233 41.71 12.07 -17.34
N PHE A 1234 40.53 12.50 -16.93
CA PHE A 1234 39.91 13.76 -17.36
C PHE A 1234 40.75 14.98 -17.01
N LEU A 1235 41.25 15.07 -15.77
CA LEU A 1235 42.10 16.19 -15.34
C LEU A 1235 43.50 16.13 -15.98
N ALA A 1236 43.98 14.96 -16.40
CA ALA A 1236 45.25 14.78 -17.11
C ALA A 1236 45.13 15.14 -18.60
N GLU A 1237 44.07 14.68 -19.27
CA GLU A 1237 43.79 14.95 -20.69
C GLU A 1237 43.30 16.40 -20.90
N ALA A 1238 42.59 16.97 -19.92
CA ALA A 1238 41.94 18.27 -20.04
C ALA A 1238 42.25 19.23 -18.86
N PRO A 1239 43.54 19.53 -18.59
CA PRO A 1239 44.00 20.19 -17.36
C PRO A 1239 43.52 21.64 -17.15
N HIS A 1240 43.05 22.31 -18.19
CA HIS A 1240 42.54 23.68 -18.12
C HIS A 1240 41.13 23.73 -17.46
N PHE A 1241 40.38 22.62 -17.43
CA PHE A 1241 39.14 22.51 -16.67
C PHE A 1241 39.32 22.51 -15.16
N LYS A 1242 40.53 22.20 -14.69
CA LYS A 1242 40.87 22.16 -13.27
C LYS A 1242 40.47 23.42 -12.51
N ARG A 1243 40.41 24.58 -13.18
CA ARG A 1243 39.95 25.85 -12.59
C ARG A 1243 38.45 26.11 -12.76
N GLY A 1244 37.80 25.51 -13.76
CA GLY A 1244 36.37 25.67 -14.06
C GLY A 1244 35.45 24.88 -13.13
N TYR A 1245 35.94 23.79 -12.55
CA TYR A 1245 35.22 22.92 -11.61
C TYR A 1245 35.40 23.27 -10.13
N ASN A 1246 35.90 24.47 -9.80
CA ASN A 1246 36.21 24.89 -8.41
C ASN A 1246 35.01 24.90 -7.43
N GLY A 1247 33.78 24.65 -7.90
CA GLY A 1247 32.58 24.48 -7.07
C GLY A 1247 31.75 23.24 -7.42
N ALA A 1248 32.30 22.32 -8.22
CA ALA A 1248 31.63 21.08 -8.56
C ALA A 1248 31.89 20.03 -7.50
N MET A 1249 30.87 19.30 -7.06
CA MET A 1249 31.10 18.09 -6.28
C MET A 1249 31.29 16.92 -7.22
N GLU A 1250 32.37 16.19 -7.00
CA GLU A 1250 32.73 15.02 -7.78
C GLU A 1250 32.20 13.78 -7.07
N TYR A 1251 31.37 12.99 -7.75
CA TYR A 1251 30.97 11.67 -7.27
C TYR A 1251 31.67 10.60 -8.08
N ARG A 1252 32.53 9.82 -7.42
CA ARG A 1252 33.30 8.73 -8.05
C ARG A 1252 32.49 7.43 -8.02
N HIS A 1253 32.30 6.80 -9.18
CA HIS A 1253 31.61 5.51 -9.25
C HIS A 1253 32.47 4.43 -9.95
N THR A 1254 32.24 3.17 -9.62
CA THR A 1254 33.06 2.02 -10.04
C THR A 1254 32.76 1.52 -11.47
N GLY A 1255 32.08 2.32 -12.30
CA GLY A 1255 31.63 1.93 -13.64
C GLY A 1255 30.31 1.14 -13.68
N GLN A 1256 29.68 0.86 -12.53
CA GLN A 1256 28.29 0.38 -12.46
C GLN A 1256 27.36 1.58 -12.21
N HIS A 1257 26.25 1.68 -12.95
CA HIS A 1257 25.36 2.85 -12.93
C HIS A 1257 24.56 2.95 -11.64
N VAL A 1258 25.18 3.52 -10.60
CA VAL A 1258 24.50 4.04 -9.41
C VAL A 1258 24.58 5.55 -9.48
N TYR A 1259 23.44 6.23 -9.56
CA TYR A 1259 23.42 7.66 -9.84
C TYR A 1259 23.31 8.46 -8.52
N PRO A 1260 23.82 9.70 -8.50
CA PRO A 1260 24.54 10.23 -7.36
C PRO A 1260 23.61 10.97 -6.38
N PRO A 1261 24.02 11.13 -5.13
CA PRO A 1261 23.39 12.06 -4.20
C PRO A 1261 23.78 13.53 -4.48
N LEU A 1262 22.89 14.45 -4.10
CA LEU A 1262 23.10 15.90 -4.18
C LEU A 1262 24.27 16.37 -3.32
N THR A 1263 25.05 17.31 -3.84
CA THR A 1263 26.13 17.95 -3.09
C THR A 1263 25.59 18.79 -1.95
N THR A 1264 26.33 18.92 -0.85
CA THR A 1264 25.94 19.85 0.22
C THR A 1264 25.80 21.28 -0.28
N ALA A 1265 26.72 21.80 -1.10
CA ALA A 1265 26.65 23.19 -1.60
C ALA A 1265 25.47 23.39 -2.58
N LEU A 1266 25.17 22.37 -3.38
CA LEU A 1266 24.03 22.33 -4.27
C LEU A 1266 22.72 22.16 -3.48
N ALA A 1267 22.72 21.33 -2.44
CA ALA A 1267 21.61 21.14 -1.51
C ALA A 1267 21.34 22.41 -0.70
N GLN A 1268 22.38 23.12 -0.24
CA GLN A 1268 22.28 24.41 0.41
C GLN A 1268 21.77 25.48 -0.56
N LYS A 1269 22.25 25.50 -1.82
CA LYS A 1269 21.71 26.38 -2.84
C LYS A 1269 20.23 26.10 -3.07
N LEU A 1270 19.85 24.83 -3.28
CA LEU A 1270 18.47 24.39 -3.38
C LEU A 1270 17.62 24.83 -2.19
N ASN A 1271 18.10 24.62 -0.97
CA ASN A 1271 17.43 25.01 0.26
C ASN A 1271 17.28 26.54 0.38
N GLN A 1272 18.29 27.32 -0.02
CA GLN A 1272 18.20 28.78 -0.08
C GLN A 1272 17.16 29.25 -1.10
N LEU A 1273 17.12 28.60 -2.26
CA LEU A 1273 16.14 28.94 -3.29
C LEU A 1273 14.73 28.62 -2.82
N ILE A 1274 14.52 27.47 -2.18
CA ILE A 1274 13.25 27.05 -1.57
C ILE A 1274 12.79 28.08 -0.53
N MET A 1275 13.66 28.46 0.40
CA MET A 1275 13.34 29.48 1.43
C MET A 1275 12.98 30.86 0.86
N GLN A 1276 13.48 31.22 -0.33
CA GLN A 1276 13.18 32.50 -0.98
C GLN A 1276 11.82 32.59 -1.68
N SER A 1277 11.05 31.49 -1.87
CA SER A 1277 9.64 31.60 -2.34
C SER A 1277 8.61 31.55 -1.24
N GLU A 1278 9.01 31.15 -0.04
CA GLU A 1278 8.12 31.16 1.14
C GLU A 1278 8.04 32.55 1.79
N GLN A 1279 8.96 33.46 1.40
CA GLN A 1279 8.91 34.92 1.61
C GLN A 1279 8.25 35.60 0.41
#